data_AF-A0A846QQZ1-F1
#
_entry.id   AF-A0A846QQZ1-F1
#
_cell.length_a   1.000
_cell.length_b   1.000
_cell.length_c   1.000
_cell.angle_alpha   90.00
_cell.angle_beta   90.00
_cell.angle_gamma   90.00
#
_symmetry.space_group_name_H-M   'P 1'
#
loop_
_entity.id
_entity.type
_entity.pdbx_description
1 polymer ?
#
loop_
_entity_poly.entity_id
_entity_poly.type
_entity_poly.pdbx_seq_one_letter_code
_entity_poly.pdbx_strand_id
1 'polypeptide(L)'
;MTHPEQELPQLVKRLHGLTAHPPPERVRADIAKLMDEAHALFDAAPPEQAQDTRMRMALLLHARAAASEDAELRAFYVGLLPGLGVLAAPLALVLLAEADEESPLPVLTDFPEIFRFELVNRILLDDTAPTVRLRGIALAAVDDLAALPADTLNPLLADMVQHAIPLAFPLADALIHGPYGELLRRTIAAQCRKIESSERPGPELHDVLPAIVALADETIARLIIPLLAVRDPLALKAVLSTLTALSTHADDCLGKALLKPLTHPDQRVRTAALDALISTSPRDAGRILAAFFRRDTALRAAILSRAPLLAKPEAITFLTCQGVRDTAPEPDILRMLIALDTTAARAALSTSDMQDMAVLDMFPPMRPEPRLDAARAVAEFSPAPEQPKEKEPSRRKDKGFLGSLFGGGDTEEALSIQFGGDMVLESEHAGKRLSPIYEGRTLRGASFRGCLIENGTFEDCVFVDADFTDAILIGTRFAGCSFENCTFDRARFFDANLFDLRLSGGHGTNVAFAGCRLSLVDSCGAQLDGLFIGDCTVQTVRLTACDLTRCEIRSTHAGGVEMRHCLAEDATIADSDIICSTFTGTAMPRANITGLHTDSPHLARLRKTSRLRRAAETADSAPAMDKRELSDTTRKAARAVLDAWFEAEALQTASLAFRANNDRRVAWCLGKLGHPQADFFRLAPFFLHTETFERNSAELEPLALACRVSSYVPDYTTIEAARRHFPGASLPPSAPDPVHIEALYTIGSVGTIAQSESSDLDYWVCYDPEDMPEVLVDGLKFKMEAIERWADATFGLEVHFFTMDVTRIQDNNFGVSDAESSGTAQALLLKEEFYRTAVHAAGRIPVWWATPTGADDAAYTAAMRILTTQPWGDMFIDLGNLVDIPAEEFFGASLWQIVKALKSPFKSIMKFGLLEKYIATESDVRSPLLCERLKTNILAGRLGLADTDPYLLLFREVLGHYARAGEKDSVQLVRLSFFLKARVGRALSSQVRPLRREEREMADLFCAPGAMPSGLETGGDWPFQRLVTVGSMVNRFIVRTYMRVRDSQQDRNIAINPEDLTKLGRKIFATFSRRKNKIEHIPFMSLGGSSFRVLHFSAQAKKMGQPGLWEVQGAQEVSDSRRLDLVDLRKGPDLAEHVAWLTANGIYRPGMEVRGDYSISPVSARDLQRLMDRLVEFFPTKATFNTDISEMLKPERIVRAFFALNLVQPREQTAITEVSVIYATNWGELFCRTISVVDTTILDNPIQFLLENVEQEFTQPPEIDFFAPDRSSFPRPHV
;
A
#
# COMPACT_ATOMS: atom_id res chain seq x y z
N MET A 1 37.73 -22.43 38.31
CA MET A 1 36.75 -22.21 37.24
C MET A 1 35.64 -21.39 37.87
N THR A 2 35.66 -20.09 37.60
CA THR A 2 34.61 -19.15 38.02
C THR A 2 33.32 -19.51 37.26
N HIS A 3 32.18 -19.50 37.96
CA HIS A 3 30.90 -19.83 37.37
C HIS A 3 30.47 -18.68 36.42
N PRO A 4 30.02 -18.97 35.18
CA PRO A 4 29.54 -17.95 34.23
C PRO A 4 28.51 -16.97 34.84
N GLU A 5 27.72 -17.46 35.80
CA GLU A 5 26.72 -16.71 36.56
C GLU A 5 27.26 -15.46 37.29
N GLN A 6 28.55 -15.45 37.67
CA GLN A 6 29.17 -14.33 38.37
C GLN A 6 29.95 -13.39 37.44
N GLU A 7 30.38 -13.86 36.28
CA GLU A 7 31.24 -13.11 35.36
C GLU A 7 30.44 -12.29 34.33
N LEU A 8 29.31 -12.81 33.85
CA LEU A 8 28.47 -12.13 32.85
C LEU A 8 28.00 -10.72 33.29
N PRO A 9 27.50 -10.50 34.52
CA PRO A 9 27.14 -9.14 34.98
C PRO A 9 28.35 -8.22 35.13
N GLN A 10 29.53 -8.78 35.47
CA GLN A 10 30.76 -8.00 35.59
C GLN A 10 31.27 -7.52 34.22
N LEU A 11 31.03 -8.28 33.15
CA LEU A 11 31.37 -7.87 31.78
C LEU A 11 30.61 -6.59 31.39
N VAL A 12 29.30 -6.54 31.62
CA VAL A 12 28.47 -5.35 31.32
C VAL A 12 29.00 -4.14 32.09
N LYS A 13 29.32 -4.31 33.38
CA LYS A 13 29.88 -3.22 34.22
C LYS A 13 31.25 -2.75 33.72
N ARG A 14 32.14 -3.68 33.33
CA ARG A 14 33.45 -3.36 32.76
C ARG A 14 33.31 -2.63 31.43
N LEU A 15 32.45 -3.11 30.54
CA LEU A 15 32.18 -2.50 29.24
C LEU A 15 31.64 -1.07 29.43
N HIS A 16 30.65 -0.88 30.30
CA HIS A 16 30.10 0.45 30.61
C HIS A 16 31.18 1.43 31.09
N GLY A 17 32.10 0.97 31.95
CA GLY A 17 33.23 1.79 32.39
C GLY A 17 34.19 2.19 31.26
N LEU A 18 34.40 1.32 30.26
CA LEU A 18 35.27 1.59 29.12
C LEU A 18 34.61 2.49 28.06
N THR A 19 33.28 2.47 27.95
CA THR A 19 32.53 3.23 26.94
C THR A 19 32.00 4.58 27.42
N ALA A 20 32.19 4.93 28.69
CA ALA A 20 31.70 6.18 29.27
C ALA A 20 32.18 7.47 28.55
N HIS A 21 33.33 7.41 27.86
CA HIS A 21 33.96 8.52 27.13
C HIS A 21 34.60 8.03 25.80
N PRO A 22 34.95 8.91 24.84
CA PRO A 22 35.63 8.52 23.61
C PRO A 22 36.93 7.75 23.89
N PRO A 23 37.04 6.48 23.51
CA PRO A 23 38.17 5.63 23.87
C PRO A 23 39.39 5.87 22.95
N PRO A 24 40.62 6.03 23.50
CA PRO A 24 41.85 5.98 22.71
C PRO A 24 42.06 4.57 22.12
N GLU A 25 42.96 4.41 21.14
CA GLU A 25 43.21 3.12 20.45
C GLU A 25 43.44 1.94 21.41
N ARG A 26 44.18 2.17 22.49
CA ARG A 26 44.41 1.16 23.53
C ARG A 26 43.10 0.69 24.18
N VAL A 27 42.18 1.61 24.46
CA VAL A 27 40.87 1.29 25.05
C VAL A 27 39.97 0.61 24.02
N ARG A 28 40.06 0.97 22.73
CA ARG A 28 39.38 0.22 21.66
C ARG A 28 39.85 -1.24 21.62
N ALA A 29 41.15 -1.49 21.75
CA ALA A 29 41.71 -2.84 21.84
C ALA A 29 41.26 -3.58 23.10
N ASP A 30 41.19 -2.89 24.25
CA ASP A 30 40.69 -3.48 25.50
C ASP A 30 39.19 -3.84 25.42
N ILE A 31 38.38 -3.00 24.75
CA ILE A 31 36.97 -3.28 24.47
C ILE A 31 36.84 -4.50 23.55
N ALA A 32 37.58 -4.53 22.43
CA ALA A 32 37.52 -5.65 21.50
C ALA A 32 37.89 -6.98 22.17
N LYS A 33 38.95 -6.99 22.99
CA LYS A 33 39.33 -8.17 23.79
C LYS A 33 38.24 -8.58 24.78
N LEU A 34 37.56 -7.61 25.40
CA LEU A 34 36.45 -7.88 26.31
C LEU A 34 35.25 -8.48 25.57
N MET A 35 35.01 -8.08 24.31
CA MET A 35 33.99 -8.69 23.47
C MET A 35 34.33 -10.14 23.12
N ASP A 36 35.59 -10.44 22.77
CA ASP A 36 36.05 -11.82 22.52
C ASP A 36 35.88 -12.71 23.78
N GLU A 37 36.23 -12.19 24.96
CA GLU A 37 36.00 -12.85 26.25
C GLU A 37 34.50 -13.10 26.49
N ALA A 38 33.64 -12.14 26.17
CA ALA A 38 32.19 -12.26 26.31
C ALA A 38 31.60 -13.33 25.40
N HIS A 39 31.99 -13.38 24.12
CA HIS A 39 31.51 -14.40 23.18
C HIS A 39 31.85 -15.82 23.64
N ALA A 40 33.10 -16.06 24.09
CA ALA A 40 33.50 -17.35 24.62
C ALA A 40 32.71 -17.76 25.87
N LEU A 41 32.34 -16.79 26.72
CA LEU A 41 31.52 -17.03 27.91
C LEU A 41 30.06 -17.30 27.55
N PHE A 42 29.49 -16.63 26.55
CA PHE A 42 28.13 -16.89 26.10
C PHE A 42 27.95 -18.31 25.58
N ASP A 43 28.95 -18.87 24.88
CA ASP A 43 28.91 -20.24 24.38
C ASP A 43 28.98 -21.29 25.52
N ALA A 44 29.54 -20.90 26.68
CA ALA A 44 29.66 -21.76 27.85
C ALA A 44 28.53 -21.59 28.89
N ALA A 45 27.72 -20.53 28.77
CA ALA A 45 26.70 -20.16 29.75
C ALA A 45 25.30 -20.73 29.40
N PRO A 46 24.40 -20.89 30.38
CA PRO A 46 23.00 -21.21 30.12
C PRO A 46 22.36 -20.15 29.18
N PRO A 47 21.52 -20.56 28.20
CA PRO A 47 20.98 -19.66 27.18
C PRO A 47 20.27 -18.42 27.74
N GLU A 48 19.43 -18.60 28.76
CA GLU A 48 18.63 -17.51 29.36
C GLU A 48 19.51 -16.41 29.98
N GLN A 49 20.56 -16.81 30.71
CA GLN A 49 21.49 -15.85 31.34
C GLN A 49 22.38 -15.14 30.31
N ALA A 50 22.81 -15.89 29.28
CA ALA A 50 23.59 -15.33 28.19
C ALA A 50 22.78 -14.31 27.37
N GLN A 51 21.49 -14.57 27.16
CA GLN A 51 20.61 -13.71 26.35
C GLN A 51 20.41 -12.32 26.96
N ASP A 52 20.09 -12.22 28.26
CA ASP A 52 19.95 -10.91 28.92
C ASP A 52 21.26 -10.11 28.87
N THR A 53 22.39 -10.78 29.11
CA THR A 53 23.71 -10.12 29.09
C THR A 53 24.07 -9.64 27.68
N ARG A 54 23.86 -10.48 26.65
CA ARG A 54 24.04 -10.12 25.23
C ARG A 54 23.25 -8.86 24.89
N MET A 55 21.98 -8.82 25.31
CA MET A 55 21.08 -7.70 25.07
C MET A 55 21.61 -6.40 25.69
N ARG A 56 21.95 -6.43 26.98
CA ARG A 56 22.45 -5.26 27.71
C ARG A 56 23.75 -4.72 27.11
N MET A 57 24.62 -5.60 26.63
CA MET A 57 25.83 -5.20 25.90
C MET A 57 25.48 -4.55 24.56
N ALA A 58 24.56 -5.11 23.77
CA ALA A 58 24.13 -4.54 22.50
C ALA A 58 23.53 -3.13 22.66
N LEU A 59 22.65 -2.96 23.66
CA LEU A 59 22.03 -1.67 23.98
C LEU A 59 23.05 -0.63 24.42
N LEU A 60 24.00 -1.03 25.27
CA LEU A 60 25.08 -0.16 25.69
C LEU A 60 25.93 0.29 24.50
N LEU A 61 26.31 -0.62 23.59
CA LEU A 61 27.07 -0.28 22.39
C LEU A 61 26.27 0.62 21.45
N HIS A 62 24.98 0.35 21.28
CA HIS A 62 24.07 1.17 20.47
C HIS A 62 23.96 2.59 21.01
N ALA A 63 23.69 2.76 22.31
CA ALA A 63 23.61 4.08 22.95
C ALA A 63 24.92 4.87 22.78
N ARG A 64 26.07 4.20 22.83
CA ARG A 64 27.38 4.83 22.66
C ARG A 64 27.70 5.18 21.21
N ALA A 65 27.21 4.39 20.26
CA ALA A 65 27.27 4.72 18.85
C ALA A 65 26.38 5.94 18.52
N ALA A 66 25.13 5.95 19.02
CA ALA A 66 24.16 7.03 18.79
C ALA A 66 24.65 8.37 19.36
N ALA A 67 25.25 8.37 20.55
CA ALA A 67 25.79 9.57 21.18
C ALA A 67 27.11 10.08 20.56
N SER A 68 27.72 9.34 19.61
CA SER A 68 29.01 9.70 19.03
C SER A 68 28.86 10.51 17.75
N GLU A 69 29.47 11.70 17.72
CA GLU A 69 29.60 12.54 16.52
C GLU A 69 30.75 12.10 15.60
N ASP A 70 31.68 11.26 16.10
CA ASP A 70 32.82 10.74 15.33
C ASP A 70 32.40 9.48 14.56
N ALA A 71 32.46 9.57 13.22
CA ALA A 71 32.08 8.49 12.33
C ALA A 71 32.91 7.21 12.50
N GLU A 72 34.23 7.32 12.74
CA GLU A 72 35.09 6.15 12.95
C GLU A 72 34.77 5.47 14.28
N LEU A 73 34.49 6.27 15.32
CA LEU A 73 34.12 5.74 16.62
C LEU A 73 32.73 5.08 16.59
N ARG A 74 31.77 5.70 15.89
CA ARG A 74 30.46 5.11 15.63
C ARG A 74 30.60 3.77 14.91
N ALA A 75 31.37 3.74 13.82
CA ALA A 75 31.64 2.52 13.04
C ALA A 75 32.30 1.42 13.89
N PHE A 76 33.25 1.79 14.77
CA PHE A 76 33.86 0.85 15.72
C PHE A 76 32.80 0.18 16.61
N TYR A 77 31.90 0.95 17.24
CA TYR A 77 30.87 0.37 18.09
C TYR A 77 29.86 -0.49 17.32
N VAL A 78 29.44 -0.07 16.13
CA VAL A 78 28.56 -0.88 15.27
C VAL A 78 29.24 -2.19 14.88
N GLY A 79 30.55 -2.16 14.60
CA GLY A 79 31.35 -3.35 14.29
C GLY A 79 31.43 -4.39 15.41
N LEU A 80 31.08 -4.02 16.65
CA LEU A 80 31.08 -4.92 17.82
C LEU A 80 29.69 -5.52 18.12
N LEU A 81 28.63 -5.10 17.42
CA LEU A 81 27.28 -5.65 17.59
C LEU A 81 27.13 -7.12 17.15
N PRO A 82 27.82 -7.63 16.10
CA PRO A 82 27.66 -9.02 15.67
C PRO A 82 27.83 -10.03 16.82
N GLY A 83 26.91 -11.00 16.91
CA GLY A 83 26.93 -12.05 17.93
C GLY A 83 26.32 -11.68 19.29
N LEU A 84 25.75 -10.47 19.44
CA LEU A 84 25.05 -10.02 20.66
C LEU A 84 23.54 -10.30 20.66
N GLY A 85 23.10 -11.30 19.92
CA GLY A 85 21.71 -11.76 19.88
C GLY A 85 20.82 -11.02 18.88
N VAL A 86 19.53 -11.35 18.90
CA VAL A 86 18.56 -11.06 17.83
C VAL A 86 18.24 -9.57 17.63
N LEU A 87 18.52 -8.71 18.62
CA LEU A 87 18.36 -7.25 18.50
C LEU A 87 19.61 -6.52 18.01
N ALA A 88 20.76 -7.20 17.87
CA ALA A 88 21.97 -6.57 17.36
C ALA A 88 21.79 -6.00 15.94
N ALA A 89 21.21 -6.77 15.01
CA ALA A 89 20.94 -6.30 13.65
C ALA A 89 19.88 -5.18 13.58
N PRO A 90 18.75 -5.24 14.31
CA PRO A 90 17.83 -4.10 14.49
C PRO A 90 18.51 -2.81 14.97
N LEU A 91 19.32 -2.90 16.02
CA LEU A 91 20.01 -1.73 16.58
C LEU A 91 21.06 -1.17 15.61
N ALA A 92 21.74 -2.03 14.84
CA ALA A 92 22.64 -1.61 13.77
C ALA A 92 21.89 -0.88 12.65
N LEU A 93 20.71 -1.38 12.26
CA LEU A 93 19.86 -0.74 11.25
C LEU A 93 19.44 0.68 11.66
N VAL A 94 19.02 0.88 12.91
CA VAL A 94 18.67 2.22 13.42
C VAL A 94 19.86 3.18 13.24
N LEU A 95 21.06 2.78 13.67
CA LEU A 95 22.26 3.62 13.56
C LEU A 95 22.68 3.90 12.11
N LEU A 96 22.43 2.95 11.20
CA LEU A 96 22.68 3.09 9.77
C LEU A 96 21.68 4.03 9.09
N ALA A 97 20.43 4.05 9.55
CA ALA A 97 19.39 4.94 9.03
C ALA A 97 19.61 6.40 9.46
N GLU A 98 20.17 6.62 10.65
CA GLU A 98 20.51 7.94 11.19
C GLU A 98 21.84 8.51 10.66
N ALA A 99 22.64 7.69 9.97
CA ALA A 99 23.94 8.11 9.48
C ALA A 99 23.82 8.99 8.23
N ASP A 100 24.59 10.08 8.22
CA ASP A 100 24.65 11.01 7.10
C ASP A 100 25.12 10.30 5.82
N GLU A 101 24.64 10.74 4.65
CA GLU A 101 24.85 10.02 3.39
C GLU A 101 26.33 9.78 3.04
N GLU A 102 27.26 10.56 3.62
CA GLU A 102 28.70 10.51 3.34
C GLU A 102 29.53 9.67 4.36
N SER A 103 28.93 9.16 5.45
CA SER A 103 29.69 8.57 6.57
C SER A 103 30.10 7.09 6.35
N PRO A 104 31.34 6.68 6.72
CA PRO A 104 31.80 5.30 6.63
C PRO A 104 31.31 4.47 7.84
N LEU A 105 30.01 4.21 7.95
CA LEU A 105 29.61 2.97 8.65
C LEU A 105 30.14 1.77 7.86
N PRO A 106 30.37 0.62 8.50
CA PRO A 106 30.92 -0.55 7.81
C PRO A 106 30.10 -0.80 6.56
N VAL A 107 30.77 -0.74 5.39
CA VAL A 107 30.13 -1.23 4.16
C VAL A 107 29.73 -2.65 4.49
N LEU A 108 28.48 -3.03 4.18
CA LEU A 108 27.90 -4.32 4.57
C LEU A 108 28.84 -5.53 4.34
N THR A 109 29.81 -5.40 3.43
CA THR A 109 30.90 -6.32 3.14
C THR A 109 31.76 -6.74 4.34
N ASP A 110 31.94 -5.88 5.34
CA ASP A 110 32.90 -6.11 6.44
C ASP A 110 32.27 -6.90 7.61
N PHE A 111 30.94 -7.03 7.63
CA PHE A 111 30.25 -7.83 8.63
C PHE A 111 30.34 -9.33 8.35
N PRO A 112 30.35 -10.19 9.40
CA PRO A 112 30.22 -11.63 9.25
C PRO A 112 28.98 -12.01 8.43
N GLU A 113 29.05 -13.07 7.61
CA GLU A 113 28.03 -13.42 6.62
C GLU A 113 26.61 -13.56 7.21
N ILE A 114 26.48 -14.20 8.39
CA ILE A 114 25.20 -14.39 9.08
C ILE A 114 24.60 -13.04 9.49
N PHE A 115 25.38 -12.20 10.17
CA PHE A 115 24.94 -10.87 10.60
C PHE A 115 24.63 -9.97 9.40
N ARG A 116 25.45 -10.06 8.34
CA ARG A 116 25.23 -9.36 7.07
C ARG A 116 23.91 -9.76 6.44
N PHE A 117 23.58 -11.06 6.43
CA PHE A 117 22.30 -11.55 5.91
C PHE A 117 21.13 -10.98 6.72
N GLU A 118 21.17 -11.07 8.04
CA GLU A 118 20.12 -10.54 8.93
C GLU A 118 19.90 -9.04 8.74
N LEU A 119 21.00 -8.27 8.65
CA LEU A 119 20.95 -6.83 8.46
C LEU A 119 20.39 -6.46 7.07
N VAL A 120 20.88 -7.09 6.00
CA VAL A 120 20.34 -6.90 4.64
C VAL A 120 18.87 -7.27 4.59
N ASN A 121 18.47 -8.37 5.22
CA ASN A 121 17.07 -8.76 5.33
C ASN A 121 16.22 -7.65 5.97
N ARG A 122 16.66 -7.08 7.09
CA ARG A 122 15.93 -6.01 7.79
C ARG A 122 15.88 -4.71 6.99
N ILE A 123 16.99 -4.31 6.35
CA ILE A 123 17.02 -3.16 5.43
C ILE A 123 15.99 -3.31 4.32
N LEU A 124 15.84 -4.52 3.77
CA LEU A 124 14.92 -4.79 2.66
C LEU A 124 13.47 -5.03 3.12
N LEU A 125 13.20 -5.18 4.42
CA LEU A 125 11.87 -5.27 5.00
C LEU A 125 11.27 -3.90 5.33
N ASP A 126 12.11 -2.92 5.68
CA ASP A 126 11.65 -1.58 6.04
C ASP A 126 11.70 -0.67 4.81
N ASP A 127 10.53 -0.29 4.29
CA ASP A 127 10.43 0.66 3.16
C ASP A 127 10.55 2.13 3.60
N THR A 128 10.57 2.42 4.90
CA THR A 128 10.45 3.77 5.47
C THR A 128 11.69 4.27 6.20
N ALA A 129 12.51 3.38 6.74
CA ALA A 129 13.72 3.73 7.49
C ALA A 129 15.00 3.86 6.63
N PRO A 130 15.26 3.06 5.58
CA PRO A 130 16.56 3.08 4.93
C PRO A 130 16.66 4.19 3.89
N THR A 131 17.82 4.86 3.85
CA THR A 131 18.17 5.78 2.76
C THR A 131 18.22 5.04 1.42
N VAL A 132 17.97 5.77 0.31
CA VAL A 132 18.05 5.21 -1.05
C VAL A 132 19.40 4.53 -1.29
N ARG A 133 20.48 5.12 -0.77
CA ARG A 133 21.83 4.56 -0.82
C ARG A 133 21.95 3.26 -0.04
N LEU A 134 21.52 3.21 1.22
CA LEU A 134 21.60 2.00 2.05
C LEU A 134 20.82 0.84 1.42
N ARG A 135 19.61 1.13 0.91
CA ARG A 135 18.81 0.15 0.17
C ARG A 135 19.53 -0.34 -1.09
N GLY A 136 20.19 0.56 -1.83
CA GLY A 136 21.01 0.21 -3.00
C GLY A 136 22.16 -0.75 -2.67
N ILE A 137 22.88 -0.51 -1.57
CA ILE A 137 23.97 -1.40 -1.12
C ILE A 137 23.41 -2.76 -0.70
N ALA A 138 22.31 -2.79 0.06
CA ALA A 138 21.65 -4.03 0.46
C ALA A 138 21.21 -4.86 -0.76
N LEU A 139 20.63 -4.22 -1.78
CA LEU A 139 20.23 -4.88 -3.03
C LEU A 139 21.41 -5.46 -3.82
N ALA A 140 22.57 -4.80 -3.79
CA ALA A 140 23.78 -5.29 -4.43
C ALA A 140 24.32 -6.56 -3.75
N ALA A 141 24.12 -6.72 -2.43
CA ALA A 141 24.57 -7.88 -1.66
C ALA A 141 23.67 -9.12 -1.79
N VAL A 142 22.47 -9.00 -2.37
CA VAL A 142 21.45 -10.07 -2.37
C VAL A 142 21.94 -11.34 -3.07
N ASP A 143 22.56 -11.24 -4.25
CA ASP A 143 23.00 -12.44 -4.99
C ASP A 143 24.13 -13.17 -4.27
N ASP A 144 25.09 -12.43 -3.72
CA ASP A 144 26.20 -12.99 -2.96
C ASP A 144 25.69 -13.72 -1.70
N LEU A 145 24.70 -13.14 -1.02
CA LEU A 145 24.06 -13.75 0.15
C LEU A 145 23.18 -14.97 -0.22
N ALA A 146 22.48 -14.91 -1.35
CA ALA A 146 21.69 -16.04 -1.85
C ALA A 146 22.55 -17.20 -2.37
N ALA A 147 23.82 -16.94 -2.68
CA ALA A 147 24.80 -17.93 -3.11
C ALA A 147 25.56 -18.61 -1.95
N LEU A 148 25.27 -18.26 -0.69
CA LEU A 148 25.88 -18.89 0.47
C LEU A 148 25.65 -20.43 0.47
N PRO A 149 26.57 -21.23 1.05
CA PRO A 149 26.41 -22.67 1.13
C PRO A 149 25.16 -23.08 1.92
N ALA A 150 24.57 -24.23 1.57
CA ALA A 150 23.39 -24.76 2.26
C ALA A 150 23.64 -25.03 3.76
N ASP A 151 24.87 -25.39 4.14
CA ASP A 151 25.27 -25.60 5.54
C ASP A 151 25.21 -24.31 6.37
N THR A 152 25.23 -23.14 5.71
CA THR A 152 25.07 -21.83 6.33
C THR A 152 23.63 -21.35 6.24
N LEU A 153 22.97 -21.53 5.09
CA LEU A 153 21.59 -21.08 4.87
C LEU A 153 20.54 -21.89 5.65
N ASN A 154 20.68 -23.21 5.77
CA ASN A 154 19.69 -24.05 6.44
C ASN A 154 19.52 -23.66 7.93
N PRO A 155 20.60 -23.55 8.75
CA PRO A 155 20.46 -23.11 10.14
C PRO A 155 19.92 -21.70 10.27
N LEU A 156 20.36 -20.77 9.41
CA LEU A 156 19.91 -19.39 9.40
C LEU A 156 18.41 -19.27 9.13
N LEU A 157 17.91 -19.93 8.10
CA LEU A 157 16.49 -19.92 7.76
C LEU A 157 15.65 -20.66 8.83
N ALA A 158 16.20 -21.71 9.46
CA ALA A 158 15.55 -22.38 10.58
C ALA A 158 15.42 -21.47 11.81
N ASP A 159 16.48 -20.73 12.14
CA ASP A 159 16.48 -19.74 13.23
C ASP A 159 15.45 -18.63 12.99
N MET A 160 15.40 -18.09 11.77
CA MET A 160 14.38 -17.12 11.37
C MET A 160 12.96 -17.64 11.57
N VAL A 161 12.68 -18.89 11.21
CA VAL A 161 11.35 -19.51 11.42
C VAL A 161 11.04 -19.70 12.90
N GLN A 162 12.02 -20.16 13.69
CA GLN A 162 11.88 -20.36 15.13
C GLN A 162 11.53 -19.04 15.84
N HIS A 163 12.17 -17.94 15.45
CA HIS A 163 11.94 -16.61 16.00
C HIS A 163 10.85 -15.82 15.27
N ALA A 164 10.16 -16.41 14.28
CA ALA A 164 9.14 -15.74 13.46
C ALA A 164 9.64 -14.43 12.79
N ILE A 165 10.90 -14.40 12.36
CA ILE A 165 11.50 -13.30 11.62
C ILE A 165 11.15 -13.46 10.12
N PRO A 166 10.47 -12.49 9.50
CA PRO A 166 10.11 -12.58 8.08
C PRO A 166 11.35 -12.45 7.17
N LEU A 167 11.30 -13.08 6.01
CA LEU A 167 12.30 -12.94 4.96
C LEU A 167 11.84 -11.89 3.93
N ALA A 168 12.71 -10.94 3.61
CA ALA A 168 12.48 -9.90 2.62
C ALA A 168 12.31 -10.51 1.23
N PHE A 169 11.36 -9.99 0.46
CA PHE A 169 11.05 -10.51 -0.86
C PHE A 169 12.28 -10.61 -1.80
N PRO A 170 13.18 -9.61 -1.90
CA PRO A 170 14.33 -9.72 -2.83
C PRO A 170 15.29 -10.87 -2.49
N LEU A 171 15.50 -11.14 -1.20
CA LEU A 171 16.30 -12.29 -0.74
C LEU A 171 15.57 -13.61 -1.01
N ALA A 172 14.26 -13.66 -0.70
CA ALA A 172 13.44 -14.84 -0.97
C ALA A 172 13.45 -15.18 -2.47
N ASP A 173 13.20 -14.21 -3.35
CA ASP A 173 13.22 -14.36 -4.81
C ASP A 173 14.57 -14.90 -5.31
N ALA A 174 15.67 -14.30 -4.85
CA ALA A 174 17.03 -14.75 -5.20
C ALA A 174 17.32 -16.19 -4.71
N LEU A 175 16.89 -16.56 -3.51
CA LEU A 175 17.04 -17.91 -2.99
C LEU A 175 16.17 -18.93 -3.76
N ILE A 176 14.93 -18.58 -4.09
CA ILE A 176 13.96 -19.45 -4.79
C ILE A 176 14.39 -19.74 -6.24
N HIS A 177 14.90 -18.71 -6.93
CA HIS A 177 15.27 -18.77 -8.34
C HIS A 177 16.77 -19.01 -8.57
N GLY A 178 17.58 -18.95 -7.52
CA GLY A 178 19.02 -19.21 -7.55
C GLY A 178 19.42 -20.66 -7.30
N PRO A 179 20.73 -20.91 -7.07
CA PRO A 179 21.28 -22.25 -6.84
C PRO A 179 20.66 -22.99 -5.65
N TYR A 180 20.32 -22.27 -4.58
CA TYR A 180 19.71 -22.83 -3.38
C TYR A 180 18.31 -23.39 -3.66
N GLY A 181 17.46 -22.67 -4.39
CA GLY A 181 16.14 -23.14 -4.79
C GLY A 181 16.18 -24.38 -5.69
N GLU A 182 17.16 -24.48 -6.59
CA GLU A 182 17.38 -25.70 -7.38
C GLU A 182 17.84 -26.88 -6.50
N LEU A 183 18.74 -26.65 -5.54
CA LEU A 183 19.13 -27.65 -4.55
C LEU A 183 17.92 -28.14 -3.75
N LEU A 184 17.05 -27.23 -3.32
CA LEU A 184 15.83 -27.53 -2.58
C LEU A 184 14.90 -28.43 -3.38
N ARG A 185 14.61 -28.07 -4.64
CA ARG A 185 13.76 -28.88 -5.55
C ARG A 185 14.36 -30.27 -5.78
N ARG A 186 15.67 -30.38 -6.01
CA ARG A 186 16.38 -31.65 -6.18
C ARG A 186 16.32 -32.52 -4.92
N THR A 187 16.51 -31.92 -3.75
CA THR A 187 16.48 -32.60 -2.46
C THR A 187 15.09 -33.17 -2.20
N ILE A 188 14.05 -32.34 -2.32
CA ILE A 188 12.65 -32.79 -2.16
C ILE A 188 12.34 -33.92 -3.14
N ALA A 189 12.68 -33.77 -4.42
CA ALA A 189 12.46 -34.81 -5.43
C ALA A 189 13.21 -36.12 -5.12
N ALA A 190 14.43 -36.05 -4.55
CA ALA A 190 15.17 -37.22 -4.11
C ALA A 190 14.50 -37.92 -2.92
N GLN A 191 13.99 -37.16 -1.95
CA GLN A 191 13.25 -37.73 -0.82
C GLN A 191 11.93 -38.37 -1.30
N CYS A 192 11.20 -37.75 -2.23
CA CYS A 192 10.02 -38.34 -2.86
C CYS A 192 10.33 -39.69 -3.52
N ARG A 193 11.42 -39.80 -4.29
CA ARG A 193 11.84 -41.07 -4.92
C ARG A 193 12.16 -42.16 -3.90
N LYS A 194 12.84 -41.82 -2.79
CA LYS A 194 13.10 -42.78 -1.69
C LYS A 194 11.78 -43.30 -1.09
N ILE A 195 10.79 -42.44 -0.91
CA ILE A 195 9.48 -42.83 -0.39
C ILE A 195 8.76 -43.77 -1.37
N GLU A 196 8.82 -43.48 -2.67
CA GLU A 196 8.28 -44.36 -3.72
C GLU A 196 8.97 -45.73 -3.73
N SER A 197 10.28 -45.81 -3.50
CA SER A 197 11.03 -47.07 -3.34
C SER A 197 10.86 -47.74 -1.97
N SER A 198 10.01 -47.20 -1.08
CA SER A 198 9.81 -47.67 0.30
C SER A 198 11.05 -47.57 1.21
N GLU A 199 12.00 -46.70 0.87
CA GLU A 199 13.13 -46.32 1.71
C GLU A 199 12.75 -45.22 2.72
N ARG A 200 13.57 -45.07 3.77
CA ARG A 200 13.40 -43.97 4.74
C ARG A 200 13.93 -42.65 4.16
N PRO A 201 13.29 -41.50 4.43
CA PRO A 201 13.86 -40.21 4.07
C PRO A 201 15.20 -40.01 4.80
N GLY A 202 16.13 -39.32 4.14
CA GLY A 202 17.41 -38.94 4.75
C GLY A 202 17.29 -37.75 5.69
N PRO A 203 18.34 -37.46 6.48
CA PRO A 203 18.36 -36.33 7.42
C PRO A 203 18.19 -34.98 6.72
N GLU A 204 18.60 -34.89 5.44
CA GLU A 204 18.50 -33.67 4.64
C GLU A 204 17.07 -33.16 4.51
N LEU A 205 16.05 -34.02 4.71
CA LEU A 205 14.66 -33.58 4.74
C LEU A 205 14.37 -32.64 5.90
N HIS A 206 14.93 -32.90 7.09
CA HIS A 206 14.70 -32.06 8.26
C HIS A 206 15.36 -30.68 8.12
N ASP A 207 16.49 -30.61 7.42
CA ASP A 207 17.23 -29.36 7.21
C ASP A 207 16.49 -28.40 6.26
N VAL A 208 15.79 -28.95 5.26
CA VAL A 208 15.11 -28.13 4.23
C VAL A 208 13.69 -27.69 4.60
N LEU A 209 13.00 -28.40 5.51
CA LEU A 209 11.61 -28.08 5.87
C LEU A 209 11.46 -26.66 6.47
N PRO A 210 12.30 -26.22 7.42
CA PRO A 210 12.26 -24.84 7.92
C PRO A 210 12.54 -23.83 6.80
N ALA A 211 13.49 -24.11 5.90
CA ALA A 211 13.76 -23.22 4.78
C ALA A 211 12.54 -23.02 3.88
N ILE A 212 11.72 -24.06 3.65
CA ILE A 212 10.47 -23.92 2.90
C ILE A 212 9.49 -22.97 3.62
N VAL A 213 9.38 -23.07 4.95
CA VAL A 213 8.53 -22.16 5.75
C VAL A 213 9.04 -20.72 5.64
N ALA A 214 10.35 -20.50 5.74
CA ALA A 214 10.98 -19.17 5.66
C ALA A 214 10.74 -18.50 4.30
N LEU A 215 10.87 -19.27 3.21
CA LEU A 215 10.67 -18.77 1.84
C LEU A 215 9.19 -18.46 1.55
N ALA A 216 8.26 -19.15 2.22
CA ALA A 216 6.81 -18.98 2.08
C ALA A 216 6.30 -19.02 0.62
N ASP A 217 6.99 -19.74 -0.26
CA ASP A 217 6.64 -19.86 -1.68
C ASP A 217 5.62 -20.98 -1.91
N GLU A 218 4.49 -20.65 -2.51
CA GLU A 218 3.41 -21.59 -2.79
C GLU A 218 3.85 -22.71 -3.76
N THR A 219 4.74 -22.43 -4.70
CA THR A 219 5.19 -23.42 -5.69
C THR A 219 6.05 -24.49 -5.03
N ILE A 220 6.98 -24.09 -4.18
CA ILE A 220 7.82 -24.99 -3.38
C ILE A 220 6.97 -25.73 -2.34
N ALA A 221 6.03 -25.05 -1.68
CA ALA A 221 5.12 -25.67 -0.70
C ALA A 221 4.33 -26.85 -1.29
N ARG A 222 3.94 -26.80 -2.57
CA ARG A 222 3.26 -27.93 -3.23
C ARG A 222 4.17 -29.14 -3.46
N LEU A 223 5.49 -28.96 -3.53
CA LEU A 223 6.44 -30.05 -3.76
C LEU A 223 6.54 -31.02 -2.59
N ILE A 224 6.14 -30.60 -1.37
CA ILE A 224 6.17 -31.47 -0.18
C ILE A 224 4.90 -32.30 0.00
N ILE A 225 3.83 -32.07 -0.78
CA ILE A 225 2.58 -32.84 -0.68
C ILE A 225 2.81 -34.37 -0.84
N PRO A 226 3.62 -34.85 -1.80
CA PRO A 226 3.93 -36.28 -1.91
C PRO A 226 4.63 -36.86 -0.66
N LEU A 227 5.32 -36.04 0.13
CA LEU A 227 5.98 -36.47 1.38
C LEU A 227 4.99 -36.85 2.49
N LEU A 228 3.69 -36.57 2.33
CA LEU A 228 2.65 -37.10 3.23
C LEU A 228 2.54 -38.64 3.20
N ALA A 229 3.19 -39.30 2.24
CA ALA A 229 3.27 -40.75 2.18
C ALA A 229 4.40 -41.37 3.05
N VAL A 230 5.26 -40.55 3.68
CA VAL A 230 6.35 -40.99 4.57
C VAL A 230 5.84 -41.93 5.67
N ARG A 231 6.58 -43.00 5.94
CA ARG A 231 6.27 -43.97 7.01
C ARG A 231 6.87 -43.61 8.36
N ASP A 232 7.93 -42.79 8.38
CA ASP A 232 8.58 -42.36 9.61
C ASP A 232 7.71 -41.30 10.34
N PRO A 233 7.31 -41.54 11.61
CA PRO A 233 6.40 -40.63 12.31
C PRO A 233 6.98 -39.23 12.57
N LEU A 234 8.29 -39.13 12.84
CA LEU A 234 8.94 -37.86 13.16
C LEU A 234 9.02 -36.98 11.91
N ALA A 235 9.48 -37.55 10.79
CA ALA A 235 9.55 -36.87 9.51
C ALA A 235 8.16 -36.49 9.01
N LEU A 236 7.16 -37.37 9.13
CA LEU A 236 5.78 -37.05 8.72
C LEU A 236 5.19 -35.92 9.58
N LYS A 237 5.44 -35.90 10.89
CA LYS A 237 5.02 -34.79 11.76
C LYS A 237 5.67 -33.47 11.34
N ALA A 238 6.95 -33.48 10.99
CA ALA A 238 7.66 -32.29 10.52
C ALA A 238 7.06 -31.75 9.20
N VAL A 239 6.75 -32.63 8.25
CA VAL A 239 6.06 -32.27 6.99
C VAL A 239 4.68 -31.66 7.27
N LEU A 240 3.90 -32.27 8.16
CA LEU A 240 2.57 -31.75 8.53
C LEU A 240 2.66 -30.38 9.21
N SER A 241 3.62 -30.20 10.12
CA SER A 241 3.84 -28.91 10.80
C SER A 241 4.27 -27.83 9.81
N THR A 242 5.07 -28.19 8.79
CA THR A 242 5.46 -27.31 7.68
C THR A 242 4.24 -26.87 6.88
N LEU A 243 3.34 -27.78 6.52
CA LEU A 243 2.08 -27.46 5.84
C LEU A 243 1.18 -26.55 6.68
N THR A 244 1.10 -26.78 7.99
CA THR A 244 0.37 -25.92 8.92
C THR A 244 0.94 -24.49 8.95
N ALA A 245 2.26 -24.34 8.95
CA ALA A 245 2.91 -23.02 8.96
C ALA A 245 2.75 -22.24 7.64
N LEU A 246 2.72 -22.96 6.52
CA LEU A 246 2.59 -22.41 5.16
C LEU A 246 1.15 -22.11 4.74
N SER A 247 0.14 -22.58 5.50
CA SER A 247 -1.23 -22.59 5.01
C SER A 247 -1.76 -21.18 4.73
N THR A 248 -1.84 -20.81 3.46
CA THR A 248 -2.45 -19.57 2.98
C THR A 248 -3.75 -19.82 2.19
N HIS A 249 -3.98 -21.02 1.65
CA HIS A 249 -5.13 -21.31 0.77
C HIS A 249 -5.77 -22.70 0.98
N ALA A 250 -7.04 -22.80 0.65
CA ALA A 250 -7.76 -24.06 0.47
C ALA A 250 -7.28 -24.75 -0.82
N ASP A 251 -6.61 -25.89 -0.68
CA ASP A 251 -6.22 -26.75 -1.80
C ASP A 251 -6.98 -28.09 -1.72
N ASP A 252 -7.88 -28.32 -2.68
CA ASP A 252 -8.69 -29.55 -2.78
C ASP A 252 -7.84 -30.82 -2.93
N CYS A 253 -6.63 -30.72 -3.51
CA CYS A 253 -5.72 -31.86 -3.62
C CYS A 253 -5.17 -32.26 -2.25
N LEU A 254 -5.03 -31.31 -1.33
CA LEU A 254 -4.48 -31.52 0.00
C LEU A 254 -5.43 -32.31 0.91
N GLY A 255 -6.74 -32.04 0.84
CA GLY A 255 -7.75 -32.70 1.68
C GLY A 255 -7.72 -34.23 1.54
N LYS A 256 -7.58 -34.74 0.31
CA LYS A 256 -7.42 -36.18 0.05
C LYS A 256 -6.10 -36.74 0.58
N ALA A 257 -5.01 -35.99 0.41
CA ALA A 257 -3.69 -36.42 0.85
C ALA A 257 -3.59 -36.54 2.39
N LEU A 258 -4.33 -35.71 3.13
CA LEU A 258 -4.36 -35.71 4.60
C LEU A 258 -5.15 -36.88 5.22
N LEU A 259 -5.97 -37.60 4.45
CA LEU A 259 -6.75 -38.75 4.96
C LEU A 259 -5.86 -39.87 5.51
N LYS A 260 -4.72 -40.14 4.85
CA LYS A 260 -3.82 -41.22 5.26
C LYS A 260 -3.14 -40.89 6.61
N PRO A 261 -2.51 -39.72 6.81
CA PRO A 261 -2.00 -39.30 8.13
C PRO A 261 -3.03 -39.34 9.27
N LEU A 262 -4.31 -39.03 9.03
CA LEU A 262 -5.36 -39.09 10.06
C LEU A 262 -5.63 -40.52 10.58
N THR A 263 -5.33 -41.54 9.78
CA THR A 263 -5.45 -42.97 10.14
C THR A 263 -4.18 -43.58 10.72
N HIS A 264 -3.13 -42.78 10.92
CA HIS A 264 -1.83 -43.26 11.41
C HIS A 264 -1.91 -43.79 12.86
N PRO A 265 -1.16 -44.83 13.27
CA PRO A 265 -1.21 -45.36 14.64
C PRO A 265 -0.66 -44.41 15.70
N ASP A 266 0.30 -43.55 15.36
CA ASP A 266 0.84 -42.53 16.27
C ASP A 266 -0.11 -41.34 16.40
N GLN A 267 -0.64 -41.10 17.60
CA GLN A 267 -1.55 -40.01 17.91
C GLN A 267 -0.97 -38.63 17.58
N ARG A 268 0.34 -38.42 17.74
CA ARG A 268 1.00 -37.13 17.46
C ARG A 268 0.98 -36.76 15.98
N VAL A 269 1.04 -37.76 15.11
CA VAL A 269 0.89 -37.58 13.65
C VAL A 269 -0.54 -37.20 13.31
N ARG A 270 -1.51 -37.87 13.95
CA ARG A 270 -2.93 -37.63 13.69
C ARG A 270 -3.37 -36.22 14.12
N THR A 271 -2.89 -35.75 15.27
CA THR A 271 -3.17 -34.38 15.73
C THR A 271 -2.50 -33.34 14.83
N ALA A 272 -1.25 -33.53 14.43
CA ALA A 272 -0.60 -32.67 13.44
C ALA A 272 -1.34 -32.67 12.08
N ALA A 273 -1.92 -33.80 11.68
CA ALA A 273 -2.75 -33.90 10.48
C ALA A 273 -4.08 -33.14 10.62
N LEU A 274 -4.69 -33.14 11.81
CA LEU A 274 -5.85 -32.29 12.11
C LEU A 274 -5.48 -30.81 12.04
N ASP A 275 -4.34 -30.41 12.61
CA ASP A 275 -3.85 -29.03 12.58
C ASP A 275 -3.62 -28.56 11.13
N ALA A 276 -3.00 -29.41 10.30
CA ALA A 276 -2.84 -29.16 8.87
C ALA A 276 -4.19 -29.04 8.16
N LEU A 277 -5.15 -29.93 8.45
CA LEU A 277 -6.50 -29.92 7.86
C LEU A 277 -7.28 -28.63 8.20
N ILE A 278 -7.22 -28.17 9.45
CA ILE A 278 -7.91 -26.95 9.89
C ILE A 278 -7.26 -25.71 9.28
N SER A 279 -5.94 -25.65 9.29
CA SER A 279 -5.20 -24.46 8.85
C SER A 279 -5.31 -24.26 7.35
N THR A 280 -5.32 -25.35 6.58
CA THR A 280 -5.48 -25.35 5.12
C THR A 280 -6.93 -25.31 4.68
N SER A 281 -7.88 -25.71 5.54
CA SER A 281 -9.33 -25.66 5.30
C SER A 281 -9.76 -26.15 3.90
N PRO A 282 -9.34 -27.36 3.48
CA PRO A 282 -9.71 -27.87 2.17
C PRO A 282 -11.22 -28.15 2.13
N ARG A 283 -11.79 -28.17 0.93
CA ARG A 283 -13.19 -28.58 0.73
C ARG A 283 -13.43 -29.97 1.33
N ASP A 284 -14.60 -30.15 1.93
CA ASP A 284 -15.02 -31.39 2.62
C ASP A 284 -14.33 -31.65 3.97
N ALA A 285 -13.49 -30.73 4.49
CA ALA A 285 -12.90 -30.86 5.83
C ALA A 285 -13.95 -31.19 6.90
N GLY A 286 -15.12 -30.55 6.85
CA GLY A 286 -16.24 -30.81 7.76
C GLY A 286 -16.77 -32.24 7.65
N ARG A 287 -16.89 -32.78 6.43
CA ARG A 287 -17.31 -34.17 6.20
C ARG A 287 -16.27 -35.16 6.69
N ILE A 288 -14.99 -34.88 6.46
CA ILE A 288 -13.86 -35.70 6.90
C ILE A 288 -13.87 -35.80 8.42
N LEU A 289 -13.89 -34.64 9.11
CA LEU A 289 -13.94 -34.59 10.57
C LEU A 289 -15.19 -35.30 11.11
N ALA A 290 -16.34 -35.16 10.44
CA ALA A 290 -17.55 -35.81 10.87
C ALA A 290 -17.49 -37.34 10.78
N ALA A 291 -16.80 -37.88 9.78
CA ALA A 291 -16.58 -39.32 9.64
C ALA A 291 -15.69 -39.88 10.76
N PHE A 292 -14.58 -39.19 11.07
CA PHE A 292 -13.68 -39.59 12.16
C PHE A 292 -14.32 -39.43 13.53
N PHE A 293 -15.04 -38.34 13.78
CA PHE A 293 -15.73 -38.11 15.05
C PHE A 293 -16.71 -39.26 15.42
N ARG A 294 -17.44 -39.79 14.43
CA ARG A 294 -18.37 -40.92 14.64
C ARG A 294 -17.66 -42.24 14.92
N ARG A 295 -16.60 -42.54 14.18
CA ARG A 295 -15.95 -43.86 14.15
C ARG A 295 -14.80 -44.01 15.14
N ASP A 296 -14.16 -42.91 15.52
CA ASP A 296 -12.92 -42.92 16.28
C ASP A 296 -13.05 -42.13 17.59
N THR A 297 -13.22 -42.85 18.69
CA THR A 297 -13.37 -42.26 20.04
C THR A 297 -12.10 -41.57 20.52
N ALA A 298 -10.91 -41.98 20.06
CA ALA A 298 -9.63 -41.42 20.49
C ALA A 298 -9.35 -40.04 19.87
N LEU A 299 -9.98 -39.70 18.73
CA LEU A 299 -9.87 -38.37 18.13
C LEU A 299 -10.96 -37.39 18.55
N ARG A 300 -12.01 -37.83 19.24
CA ARG A 300 -13.17 -36.94 19.53
C ARG A 300 -12.79 -35.64 20.22
N ALA A 301 -11.98 -35.70 21.29
CA ALA A 301 -11.53 -34.50 22.00
C ALA A 301 -10.67 -33.58 21.13
N ALA A 302 -9.77 -34.16 20.32
CA ALA A 302 -8.93 -33.42 19.39
C ALA A 302 -9.75 -32.75 18.27
N ILE A 303 -10.82 -33.39 17.80
CA ILE A 303 -11.74 -32.82 16.79
C ILE A 303 -12.61 -31.72 17.42
N LEU A 304 -13.20 -31.95 18.60
CA LEU A 304 -14.07 -30.97 19.26
C LEU A 304 -13.35 -29.66 19.58
N SER A 305 -12.12 -29.74 20.11
CA SER A 305 -11.29 -28.57 20.39
C SER A 305 -10.97 -27.73 19.14
N ARG A 306 -10.98 -28.34 17.95
CA ARG A 306 -10.66 -27.71 16.67
C ARG A 306 -11.90 -27.31 15.86
N ALA A 307 -13.07 -27.83 16.19
CA ALA A 307 -14.31 -27.54 15.48
C ALA A 307 -14.66 -26.03 15.44
N PRO A 308 -14.42 -25.21 16.50
CA PRO A 308 -14.63 -23.76 16.45
C PRO A 308 -13.73 -23.02 15.45
N LEU A 309 -12.64 -23.65 15.01
CA LEU A 309 -11.65 -23.07 14.08
C LEU A 309 -11.94 -23.39 12.61
N LEU A 310 -13.02 -24.14 12.33
CA LEU A 310 -13.44 -24.43 10.96
C LEU A 310 -14.00 -23.17 10.29
N ALA A 311 -13.72 -23.05 8.99
CA ALA A 311 -14.45 -22.11 8.15
C ALA A 311 -15.95 -22.44 8.19
N LYS A 312 -16.79 -21.40 8.19
CA LYS A 312 -18.25 -21.52 8.31
C LYS A 312 -18.89 -22.61 7.44
N PRO A 313 -18.61 -22.74 6.13
CA PRO A 313 -19.22 -23.78 5.30
C PRO A 313 -18.88 -25.21 5.78
N GLU A 314 -17.65 -25.41 6.24
CA GLU A 314 -17.16 -26.68 6.74
C GLU A 314 -17.68 -26.97 8.15
N ALA A 315 -17.83 -25.95 9.00
CA ALA A 315 -18.47 -26.06 10.30
C ALA A 315 -19.94 -26.48 10.21
N ILE A 316 -20.72 -25.82 9.33
CA ILE A 316 -22.11 -26.21 9.05
C ILE A 316 -22.14 -27.66 8.58
N THR A 317 -21.29 -28.02 7.61
CA THR A 317 -21.22 -29.38 7.05
C THR A 317 -20.88 -30.42 8.13
N PHE A 318 -19.92 -30.14 9.00
CA PHE A 318 -19.55 -31.01 10.12
C PHE A 318 -20.75 -31.28 11.03
N LEU A 319 -21.42 -30.22 11.46
CA LEU A 319 -22.56 -30.31 12.39
C LEU A 319 -23.76 -31.03 11.76
N THR A 320 -24.10 -30.73 10.49
CA THR A 320 -25.21 -31.39 9.78
C THR A 320 -24.96 -32.90 9.62
N CYS A 321 -23.71 -33.32 9.41
CA CYS A 321 -23.37 -34.73 9.24
C CYS A 321 -23.53 -35.58 10.51
N GLN A 322 -23.61 -34.98 11.71
CA GLN A 322 -23.77 -35.74 12.96
C GLN A 322 -25.20 -36.23 13.20
N GLY A 323 -26.21 -35.55 12.65
CA GLY A 323 -27.62 -35.89 12.84
C GLY A 323 -28.13 -35.65 14.27
N VAL A 324 -29.33 -36.16 14.58
CA VAL A 324 -30.05 -35.90 15.86
C VAL A 324 -29.79 -36.99 16.94
N ARG A 325 -29.01 -38.04 16.65
CA ARG A 325 -28.83 -39.20 17.55
C ARG A 325 -27.72 -38.99 18.61
N ASP A 326 -27.92 -39.56 19.81
CA ASP A 326 -27.09 -39.83 21.03
C ASP A 326 -25.78 -39.07 21.37
N THR A 327 -25.18 -38.30 20.46
CA THR A 327 -24.00 -37.46 20.71
C THR A 327 -24.16 -36.13 20.00
N ALA A 328 -24.99 -35.24 20.52
CA ALA A 328 -25.12 -33.86 20.04
C ALA A 328 -23.82 -33.09 20.36
N PRO A 329 -22.98 -32.75 19.37
CA PRO A 329 -21.67 -32.14 19.65
C PRO A 329 -21.76 -30.64 19.96
N GLU A 330 -22.90 -29.98 19.71
CA GLU A 330 -23.03 -28.52 19.79
C GLU A 330 -22.65 -27.96 21.17
N PRO A 331 -23.13 -28.53 22.30
CA PRO A 331 -22.76 -28.02 23.61
C PRO A 331 -21.26 -28.20 23.89
N ASP A 332 -20.66 -29.31 23.46
CA ASP A 332 -19.22 -29.52 23.68
C ASP A 332 -18.37 -28.58 22.84
N ILE A 333 -18.76 -28.33 21.58
CA ILE A 333 -18.09 -27.34 20.73
C ILE A 333 -18.21 -25.94 21.34
N LEU A 334 -19.36 -25.60 21.92
CA LEU A 334 -19.53 -24.32 22.62
C LEU A 334 -18.62 -24.25 23.85
N ARG A 335 -18.45 -25.32 24.64
CA ARG A 335 -17.46 -25.33 25.74
C ARG A 335 -16.04 -25.13 25.23
N MET A 336 -15.68 -25.75 24.11
CA MET A 336 -14.39 -25.56 23.48
C MET A 336 -14.21 -24.12 23.01
N LEU A 337 -15.22 -23.53 22.37
CA LEU A 337 -15.22 -22.12 21.97
C LEU A 337 -15.02 -21.20 23.19
N ILE A 338 -15.74 -21.41 24.29
CA ILE A 338 -15.59 -20.63 25.53
C ILE A 338 -14.17 -20.75 26.08
N ALA A 339 -13.60 -21.96 26.09
CA ALA A 339 -12.23 -22.19 26.55
C ALA A 339 -11.19 -21.52 25.64
N LEU A 340 -11.44 -21.45 24.33
CA LEU A 340 -10.57 -20.79 23.36
C LEU A 340 -10.70 -19.26 23.38
N ASP A 341 -11.90 -18.71 23.49
CA ASP A 341 -12.13 -17.27 23.42
C ASP A 341 -13.46 -16.91 24.12
N THR A 342 -13.40 -16.77 25.45
CA THR A 342 -14.60 -16.51 26.25
C THR A 342 -15.28 -15.21 25.84
N THR A 343 -14.51 -14.16 25.54
CA THR A 343 -15.01 -12.84 25.16
C THR A 343 -15.77 -12.90 23.84
N ALA A 344 -15.18 -13.55 22.83
CA ALA A 344 -15.84 -13.69 21.54
C ALA A 344 -17.06 -14.62 21.61
N ALA A 345 -17.03 -15.66 22.45
CA ALA A 345 -18.18 -16.51 22.71
C ALA A 345 -19.36 -15.75 23.35
N ARG A 346 -19.07 -14.78 24.24
CA ARG A 346 -20.11 -13.91 24.83
C ARG A 346 -20.74 -12.97 23.82
N ALA A 347 -19.93 -12.40 22.91
CA ALA A 347 -20.46 -11.57 21.82
C ALA A 347 -21.41 -12.38 20.91
N ALA A 348 -21.05 -13.62 20.58
CA ALA A 348 -21.94 -14.51 19.82
C ALA A 348 -23.23 -14.86 20.58
N LEU A 349 -23.15 -15.04 21.90
CA LEU A 349 -24.33 -15.26 22.75
C LEU A 349 -25.29 -14.06 22.69
N SER A 350 -24.79 -12.83 22.79
CA SER A 350 -25.64 -11.62 22.72
C SER A 350 -26.35 -11.47 21.37
N THR A 351 -25.74 -11.88 20.27
CA THR A 351 -26.35 -11.81 18.92
C THR A 351 -27.44 -12.86 18.69
N SER A 352 -27.42 -13.96 19.45
CA SER A 352 -28.27 -15.13 19.19
C SER A 352 -29.72 -15.01 19.68
N ASP A 353 -30.08 -13.94 20.41
CA ASP A 353 -31.38 -13.73 21.08
C ASP A 353 -31.82 -14.85 22.07
N MET A 354 -30.96 -15.83 22.36
CA MET A 354 -31.30 -17.01 23.19
C MET A 354 -30.93 -16.82 24.67
N GLN A 355 -31.87 -17.12 25.58
CA GLN A 355 -31.71 -17.03 27.04
C GLN A 355 -31.90 -18.39 27.75
N ASP A 356 -31.26 -19.45 27.25
CA ASP A 356 -31.29 -20.76 27.91
C ASP A 356 -30.33 -20.78 29.12
N MET A 357 -30.85 -21.02 30.32
CA MET A 357 -30.04 -21.01 31.55
C MET A 357 -28.89 -22.03 31.53
N ALA A 358 -29.09 -23.21 30.92
CA ALA A 358 -28.04 -24.22 30.86
C ALA A 358 -26.89 -23.81 29.92
N VAL A 359 -27.17 -23.03 28.88
CA VAL A 359 -26.13 -22.40 28.05
C VAL A 359 -25.42 -21.29 28.82
N LEU A 360 -26.15 -20.45 29.56
CA LEU A 360 -25.56 -19.39 30.39
C LEU A 360 -24.61 -19.94 31.45
N ASP A 361 -24.97 -21.05 32.09
CA ASP A 361 -24.16 -21.74 33.11
C ASP A 361 -22.85 -22.34 32.55
N MET A 362 -22.72 -22.47 31.22
CA MET A 362 -21.47 -22.92 30.58
C MET A 362 -20.39 -21.83 30.58
N PHE A 363 -20.79 -20.55 30.65
CA PHE A 363 -19.86 -19.45 30.68
C PHE A 363 -19.33 -19.27 32.11
N PRO A 364 -18.01 -19.06 32.29
CA PRO A 364 -17.49 -18.72 33.62
C PRO A 364 -18.19 -17.45 34.14
N PRO A 365 -18.38 -17.27 35.46
CA PRO A 365 -18.86 -15.99 35.96
C PRO A 365 -17.88 -14.89 35.54
N MET A 366 -18.38 -13.71 35.17
CA MET A 366 -17.52 -12.55 34.98
C MET A 366 -16.86 -12.23 36.32
N ARG A 367 -15.64 -12.71 36.53
CA ARG A 367 -14.80 -12.27 37.63
C ARG A 367 -14.06 -11.04 37.12
N PRO A 368 -14.04 -9.93 37.84
CA PRO A 368 -13.07 -8.88 37.54
C PRO A 368 -11.68 -9.54 37.58
N GLU A 369 -10.92 -9.44 36.48
CA GLU A 369 -9.53 -9.88 36.50
C GLU A 369 -8.79 -9.15 37.63
N PRO A 370 -7.77 -9.76 38.25
CA PRO A 370 -6.96 -9.09 39.25
C PRO A 370 -6.28 -7.87 38.62
N ARG A 371 -6.87 -6.68 38.79
CA ARG A 371 -6.29 -5.41 38.39
C ARG A 371 -5.13 -5.06 39.30
N LEU A 372 -4.06 -4.49 38.72
CA LEU A 372 -3.07 -3.78 39.51
C LEU A 372 -3.79 -2.62 40.20
N ASP A 373 -3.81 -2.63 41.53
CA ASP A 373 -4.54 -1.66 42.35
C ASP A 373 -3.57 -0.63 42.93
N ALA A 374 -3.74 0.63 42.52
CA ALA A 374 -2.95 1.76 43.00
C ALA A 374 -3.06 1.92 44.52
N ALA A 375 -4.26 1.79 45.11
CA ALA A 375 -4.46 1.94 46.55
C ALA A 375 -3.75 0.84 47.33
N ARG A 376 -3.77 -0.39 46.81
CA ARG A 376 -2.99 -1.49 47.37
C ARG A 376 -1.49 -1.26 47.24
N ALA A 377 -1.01 -0.78 46.09
CA ALA A 377 0.40 -0.46 45.87
C ALA A 377 0.90 0.64 46.83
N VAL A 378 0.08 1.66 47.10
CA VAL A 378 0.37 2.70 48.11
C VAL A 378 0.32 2.12 49.53
N ALA A 379 -0.61 1.22 49.85
CA ALA A 379 -0.70 0.61 51.17
C ALA A 379 0.49 -0.33 51.47
N GLU A 380 1.00 -1.02 50.45
CA GLU A 380 2.18 -1.89 50.53
C GLU A 380 3.50 -1.11 50.46
N PHE A 381 3.46 0.18 50.08
CA PHE A 381 4.64 1.04 50.02
C PHE A 381 5.28 1.19 51.39
N SER A 382 6.57 0.87 51.49
CA SER A 382 7.41 1.16 52.65
C SER A 382 8.65 1.92 52.18
N PRO A 383 8.96 3.10 52.76
CA PRO A 383 10.15 3.84 52.39
C PRO A 383 11.40 2.98 52.64
N ALA A 384 12.29 2.90 51.64
CA ALA A 384 13.51 2.13 51.76
C ALA A 384 14.36 2.64 52.95
N PRO A 385 14.96 1.77 53.78
CA PRO A 385 15.93 2.21 54.77
C PRO A 385 17.12 2.86 54.05
N GLU A 386 17.59 4.03 54.53
CA GLU A 386 18.79 4.70 54.01
C GLU A 386 19.94 3.68 53.93
N GLN A 387 20.41 3.36 52.72
CA GLN A 387 21.60 2.54 52.58
C GLN A 387 22.83 3.34 53.03
N PRO A 388 23.77 2.71 53.77
CA PRO A 388 25.00 3.38 54.15
C PRO A 388 25.81 3.67 52.88
N LYS A 389 26.19 4.92 52.68
CA LYS A 389 27.04 5.40 51.57
C LYS A 389 28.21 4.43 51.35
N GLU A 390 28.23 3.71 50.23
CA GLU A 390 29.43 3.03 49.78
C GLU A 390 30.50 4.10 49.52
N LYS A 391 31.58 4.08 50.29
CA LYS A 391 32.73 4.95 50.06
C LYS A 391 33.35 4.55 48.72
N GLU A 392 33.33 5.47 47.76
CA GLU A 392 34.24 5.38 46.62
C GLU A 392 35.66 5.12 47.10
N PRO A 393 36.44 4.27 46.41
CA PRO A 393 37.84 4.06 46.75
C PRO A 393 38.57 5.39 46.57
N SER A 394 39.14 5.89 47.67
CA SER A 394 39.94 7.11 47.70
C SER A 394 40.97 7.08 46.57
N ARG A 395 40.88 8.01 45.61
CA ARG A 395 41.93 8.28 44.63
C ARG A 395 43.25 8.41 45.38
N ARG A 396 44.15 7.43 45.16
CA ARG A 396 45.53 7.49 45.61
C ARG A 396 46.14 8.76 45.00
N LYS A 397 46.49 9.72 45.85
CA LYS A 397 47.31 10.86 45.45
C LYS A 397 48.68 10.34 45.06
N ASP A 398 48.91 10.14 43.77
CA ASP A 398 50.26 10.02 43.25
C ASP A 398 50.96 11.36 43.43
N LYS A 399 51.89 11.37 44.39
CA LYS A 399 52.88 12.43 44.53
C LYS A 399 54.01 12.16 43.52
N GLY A 400 53.89 12.73 42.31
CA GLY A 400 55.02 12.99 41.41
C GLY A 400 55.18 14.51 41.29
N PHE A 401 56.12 15.12 42.02
CA PHE A 401 57.46 15.45 41.56
C PHE A 401 57.48 16.33 40.29
N LEU A 402 56.99 17.57 40.40
CA LEU A 402 57.40 18.75 39.62
C LEU A 402 56.65 20.00 40.14
N GLY A 403 57.04 20.48 41.32
CA GLY A 403 56.37 21.61 41.98
C GLY A 403 57.32 22.40 42.88
N SER A 404 58.52 22.70 42.39
CA SER A 404 59.44 23.65 43.02
C SER A 404 60.14 24.46 41.93
N LEU A 405 59.39 25.41 41.35
CA LEU A 405 59.76 26.41 40.33
C LEU A 405 58.39 26.78 39.74
N PHE A 406 57.57 27.68 40.27
CA PHE A 406 57.77 29.11 40.46
C PHE A 406 56.64 29.60 41.39
N GLY A 407 56.92 30.63 42.19
CA GLY A 407 55.93 31.24 43.09
C GLY A 407 55.11 32.34 42.43
N GLY A 408 53.94 32.59 43.02
CA GLY A 408 53.36 33.92 43.21
C GLY A 408 52.65 34.57 42.02
N GLY A 409 51.35 34.90 42.25
CA GLY A 409 50.74 36.12 41.72
C GLY A 409 49.93 35.97 40.43
N ASP A 410 48.61 35.98 40.60
CA ASP A 410 47.53 36.54 39.78
C ASP A 410 47.66 36.77 38.26
N THR A 411 46.55 36.38 37.60
CA THR A 411 45.96 36.78 36.31
C THR A 411 46.65 36.32 35.02
N GLU A 412 46.06 35.34 34.31
CA GLU A 412 45.12 35.55 33.18
C GLU A 412 44.63 34.21 32.57
N GLU A 413 43.30 34.13 32.41
CA GLU A 413 42.50 33.59 31.28
C GLU A 413 42.69 32.19 30.65
N ALA A 414 41.52 31.69 30.19
CA ALA A 414 41.23 30.59 29.26
C ALA A 414 41.26 29.16 29.85
N LEU A 415 40.16 28.38 29.92
CA LEU A 415 38.87 28.42 29.25
C LEU A 415 37.75 28.04 30.22
N SER A 416 36.88 29.00 30.55
CA SER A 416 35.49 28.68 30.83
C SER A 416 34.77 28.60 29.49
N ILE A 417 34.40 27.40 29.06
CA ILE A 417 33.29 27.24 28.13
C ILE A 417 32.08 26.87 28.98
N GLN A 418 31.40 27.91 29.46
CA GLN A 418 29.96 27.80 29.68
C GLN A 418 29.30 27.96 28.31
N PHE A 419 28.60 26.93 27.86
CA PHE A 419 27.44 27.13 26.99
C PHE A 419 26.21 26.87 27.85
N GLY A 420 25.30 27.85 27.82
CA GLY A 420 24.25 28.05 28.80
C GLY A 420 23.13 27.02 28.76
N GLY A 421 22.40 26.96 29.86
CA GLY A 421 21.03 26.46 29.89
C GLY A 421 20.78 25.07 30.46
N ASP A 422 21.60 24.53 31.38
CA ASP A 422 21.18 23.36 32.14
C ASP A 422 21.75 23.35 33.56
N MET A 423 20.89 23.53 34.56
CA MET A 423 21.22 23.16 35.94
C MET A 423 21.13 21.64 36.04
N VAL A 424 22.29 20.97 36.09
CA VAL A 424 22.40 19.55 36.45
C VAL A 424 22.05 19.39 37.94
N LEU A 425 20.93 18.73 38.24
CA LEU A 425 20.57 18.34 39.59
C LEU A 425 20.84 16.84 39.77
N GLU A 426 21.98 16.48 40.35
CA GLU A 426 22.14 15.18 41.01
C GLU A 426 21.25 15.21 42.27
N SER A 427 20.06 14.64 42.19
CA SER A 427 19.11 14.65 43.30
C SER A 427 18.79 13.22 43.73
N GLU A 428 19.22 12.86 44.95
CA GLU A 428 18.91 11.58 45.58
C GLU A 428 17.53 11.67 46.27
N HIS A 429 16.51 11.14 45.58
CA HIS A 429 15.14 11.10 46.07
C HIS A 429 14.71 9.73 46.60
N ALA A 430 15.58 8.72 46.51
CA ALA A 430 15.28 7.32 46.81
C ALA A 430 14.43 7.10 48.09
N GLY A 431 13.37 6.29 47.97
CA GLY A 431 12.51 5.90 49.08
C GLY A 431 11.50 6.97 49.56
N LYS A 432 11.41 8.13 48.91
CA LYS A 432 10.55 9.25 49.36
C LYS A 432 9.17 9.26 48.69
N ARG A 433 8.20 9.88 49.37
CA ARG A 433 6.92 10.29 48.80
C ARG A 433 7.04 11.71 48.26
N LEU A 434 6.71 11.94 46.99
CA LEU A 434 7.02 13.16 46.23
C LEU A 434 5.82 13.60 45.37
N SER A 435 5.72 14.89 45.10
CA SER A 435 4.82 15.48 44.11
C SER A 435 5.57 16.58 43.34
N PRO A 436 6.59 16.21 42.54
CA PRO A 436 7.51 17.15 41.92
C PRO A 436 6.85 17.93 40.78
N ILE A 437 7.33 19.14 40.52
CA ILE A 437 7.00 19.91 39.32
C ILE A 437 8.32 20.36 38.70
N TYR A 438 8.65 19.84 37.53
CA TYR A 438 9.86 20.19 36.77
C TYR A 438 9.48 20.58 35.33
N GLU A 439 10.13 21.62 34.84
CA GLU A 439 9.92 22.15 33.49
C GLU A 439 11.29 22.48 32.88
N GLY A 440 11.58 21.98 31.68
CA GLY A 440 12.81 22.31 30.93
C GLY A 440 14.11 21.92 31.64
N ARG A 441 14.15 20.79 32.36
CA ARG A 441 15.31 20.37 33.17
C ARG A 441 16.00 19.14 32.60
N THR A 442 17.33 19.14 32.57
CA THR A 442 18.15 17.93 32.41
C THR A 442 18.52 17.29 33.76
N LEU A 443 18.07 16.07 34.00
CA LEU A 443 18.27 15.27 35.20
C LEU A 443 19.19 14.08 34.89
N ARG A 444 20.50 14.25 35.14
CA ARG A 444 21.52 13.20 34.93
C ARG A 444 21.73 12.37 36.20
N GLY A 445 21.67 11.04 36.09
CA GLY A 445 21.92 10.12 37.20
C GLY A 445 20.93 10.24 38.37
N ALA A 446 19.77 10.89 38.17
CA ALA A 446 18.80 11.11 39.24
C ALA A 446 18.22 9.79 39.74
N SER A 447 18.12 9.61 41.05
CA SER A 447 17.57 8.38 41.64
C SER A 447 16.20 8.62 42.26
N PHE A 448 15.19 8.01 41.65
CA PHE A 448 13.81 7.88 42.11
C PHE A 448 13.51 6.45 42.62
N ARG A 449 14.56 5.69 42.95
CA ARG A 449 14.45 4.30 43.35
C ARG A 449 13.51 4.13 44.55
N GLY A 450 12.48 3.30 44.40
CA GLY A 450 11.51 3.03 45.45
C GLY A 450 10.76 4.28 45.92
N CYS A 451 10.61 5.31 45.09
CA CYS A 451 9.82 6.50 45.41
C CYS A 451 8.33 6.25 45.17
N LEU A 452 7.48 6.95 45.92
CA LEU A 452 6.06 7.12 45.61
C LEU A 452 5.86 8.54 45.07
N ILE A 453 5.63 8.68 43.77
CA ILE A 453 5.43 9.97 43.09
C ILE A 453 3.95 10.14 42.79
N GLU A 454 3.29 11.08 43.45
CA GLU A 454 1.86 11.35 43.27
C GLU A 454 1.66 12.72 42.62
N ASN A 455 0.87 12.77 41.55
CA ASN A 455 0.50 13.99 40.83
C ASN A 455 1.72 14.85 40.43
N GLY A 456 2.87 14.22 40.21
CA GLY A 456 4.07 14.88 39.72
C GLY A 456 3.91 15.34 38.27
N THR A 457 4.47 16.49 37.92
CA THR A 457 4.43 17.07 36.57
C THR A 457 5.85 17.28 36.07
N PHE A 458 6.16 16.73 34.91
CA PHE A 458 7.42 16.89 34.20
C PHE A 458 7.10 17.35 32.78
N GLU A 459 7.54 18.55 32.42
CA GLU A 459 7.32 19.12 31.09
C GLU A 459 8.69 19.46 30.46
N ASP A 460 8.90 19.05 29.21
CA ASP A 460 10.12 19.30 28.44
C ASP A 460 11.43 18.94 29.19
N CYS A 461 11.40 17.91 30.03
CA CYS A 461 12.55 17.45 30.82
C CYS A 461 13.33 16.32 30.10
N VAL A 462 14.64 16.28 30.31
CA VAL A 462 15.53 15.24 29.79
C VAL A 462 16.10 14.44 30.95
N PHE A 463 15.85 13.14 30.99
CA PHE A 463 16.41 12.21 31.97
C PHE A 463 17.53 11.41 31.31
N VAL A 464 18.72 11.44 31.88
CA VAL A 464 19.86 10.66 31.37
C VAL A 464 20.38 9.76 32.48
N ASP A 465 20.44 8.46 32.25
CA ASP A 465 20.89 7.46 33.24
C ASP A 465 20.12 7.54 34.58
N ALA A 466 18.85 7.95 34.56
CA ALA A 466 18.02 8.05 35.77
C ALA A 466 17.48 6.68 36.22
N ASP A 467 17.37 6.46 37.53
CA ASP A 467 16.90 5.19 38.13
C ASP A 467 15.50 5.34 38.75
N PHE A 468 14.50 4.73 38.11
CA PHE A 468 13.12 4.60 38.59
C PHE A 468 12.80 3.19 39.13
N THR A 469 13.82 2.38 39.46
CA THR A 469 13.62 1.02 39.96
C THR A 469 12.69 1.01 41.18
N ASP A 470 11.68 0.13 41.17
CA ASP A 470 10.66 0.00 42.22
C ASP A 470 9.83 1.28 42.48
N ALA A 471 9.89 2.30 41.62
CA ALA A 471 9.11 3.52 41.78
C ALA A 471 7.62 3.27 41.51
N ILE A 472 6.75 3.94 42.27
CA ILE A 472 5.30 3.96 42.09
C ILE A 472 4.89 5.37 41.70
N LEU A 473 4.34 5.54 40.50
CA LEU A 473 3.95 6.83 39.95
C LEU A 473 2.42 6.83 39.77
N ILE A 474 1.72 7.76 40.43
CA ILE A 474 0.25 7.83 40.43
C ILE A 474 -0.20 9.21 39.96
N GLY A 475 -1.02 9.26 38.92
CA GLY A 475 -1.53 10.53 38.37
C GLY A 475 -0.44 11.46 37.84
N THR A 476 0.76 10.93 37.55
CA THR A 476 1.90 11.75 37.09
C THR A 476 1.75 12.12 35.62
N ARG A 477 2.17 13.33 35.27
CA ARG A 477 2.21 13.84 33.89
C ARG A 477 3.66 13.96 33.42
N PHE A 478 3.95 13.35 32.27
CA PHE A 478 5.15 13.61 31.48
C PHE A 478 4.73 14.14 30.11
N ALA A 479 5.16 15.35 29.75
CA ALA A 479 4.89 15.97 28.46
C ALA A 479 6.19 16.44 27.82
N GLY A 480 6.44 16.11 26.55
CA GLY A 480 7.63 16.58 25.82
C GLY A 480 8.97 16.08 26.40
N CYS A 481 8.94 15.04 27.25
CA CYS A 481 10.14 14.58 27.96
C CYS A 481 10.92 13.52 27.17
N SER A 482 12.23 13.44 27.42
CA SER A 482 13.11 12.40 26.88
C SER A 482 13.75 11.57 28.00
N PHE A 483 13.84 10.25 27.79
CA PHE A 483 14.51 9.30 28.67
C PHE A 483 15.63 8.58 27.91
N GLU A 484 16.87 8.83 28.29
CA GLU A 484 18.06 8.27 27.67
C GLU A 484 18.74 7.32 28.65
N ASN A 485 18.79 6.03 28.32
CA ASN A 485 19.42 4.98 29.13
C ASN A 485 18.91 4.89 30.58
N CYS A 486 17.65 5.27 30.81
CA CYS A 486 17.02 5.21 32.14
C CYS A 486 16.63 3.77 32.52
N THR A 487 16.59 3.50 33.83
CA THR A 487 16.17 2.21 34.39
C THR A 487 14.76 2.28 34.99
N PHE A 488 13.89 1.34 34.65
CA PHE A 488 12.49 1.26 35.09
C PHE A 488 12.14 -0.08 35.75
N ASP A 489 13.12 -0.85 36.21
CA ASP A 489 12.89 -2.18 36.80
C ASP A 489 11.78 -2.16 37.86
N ARG A 490 10.71 -2.91 37.63
CA ARG A 490 9.52 -3.01 38.50
C ARG A 490 8.84 -1.66 38.81
N ALA A 491 9.08 -0.63 37.98
CA ALA A 491 8.36 0.63 38.08
C ALA A 491 6.88 0.45 37.72
N ARG A 492 5.99 1.09 38.48
CA ARG A 492 4.53 0.98 38.31
C ARG A 492 3.91 2.35 38.13
N PHE A 493 3.27 2.57 36.99
CA PHE A 493 2.56 3.78 36.62
C PHE A 493 1.05 3.51 36.71
N PHE A 494 0.35 4.36 37.45
CA PHE A 494 -1.10 4.30 37.64
C PHE A 494 -1.71 5.63 37.22
N ASP A 495 -2.70 5.58 36.33
CA ASP A 495 -3.45 6.76 35.87
C ASP A 495 -2.54 7.91 35.39
N ALA A 496 -1.36 7.57 34.86
CA ALA A 496 -0.37 8.53 34.38
C ALA A 496 -0.69 9.02 32.97
N ASN A 497 -0.29 10.24 32.65
CA ASN A 497 -0.41 10.84 31.32
C ASN A 497 0.97 11.03 30.70
N LEU A 498 1.25 10.27 29.64
CA LEU A 498 2.53 10.18 28.95
C LEU A 498 2.32 10.71 27.53
N PHE A 499 2.73 11.95 27.28
CA PHE A 499 2.44 12.66 26.03
C PHE A 499 3.72 13.17 25.37
N ASP A 500 3.90 12.88 24.08
CA ASP A 500 5.04 13.34 23.27
C ASP A 500 6.38 12.99 23.91
N LEU A 501 6.60 11.70 24.13
CA LEU A 501 7.78 11.19 24.84
C LEU A 501 8.76 10.51 23.89
N ARG A 502 10.06 10.61 24.21
CA ARG A 502 11.12 9.87 23.53
C ARG A 502 11.89 8.99 24.51
N LEU A 503 11.98 7.70 24.23
CA LEU A 503 12.77 6.75 25.00
C LEU A 503 13.88 6.16 24.14
N SER A 504 15.13 6.20 24.59
CA SER A 504 16.26 5.59 23.89
C SER A 504 17.11 4.75 24.85
N GLY A 505 17.40 3.50 24.47
CA GLY A 505 18.34 2.64 25.22
C GLY A 505 17.89 2.27 26.65
N GLY A 506 16.62 2.52 27.01
CA GLY A 506 16.10 2.29 28.36
C GLY A 506 15.98 0.80 28.71
N HIS A 507 16.08 0.47 30.00
CA HIS A 507 15.93 -0.89 30.50
C HIS A 507 14.88 -0.96 31.60
N GLY A 508 14.01 -1.95 31.56
CA GLY A 508 13.05 -2.22 32.63
C GLY A 508 12.49 -3.63 32.55
N THR A 509 12.65 -4.38 33.63
CA THR A 509 12.00 -5.68 33.83
C THR A 509 10.72 -5.52 34.62
N ASN A 510 9.61 -6.08 34.14
CA ASN A 510 8.29 -6.02 34.78
C ASN A 510 7.80 -4.58 35.05
N VAL A 511 7.99 -3.68 34.08
CA VAL A 511 7.39 -2.33 34.09
C VAL A 511 5.87 -2.46 33.93
N ALA A 512 5.08 -1.71 34.68
CA ALA A 512 3.62 -1.76 34.57
C ALA A 512 3.00 -0.38 34.33
N PHE A 513 2.13 -0.29 33.33
CA PHE A 513 1.21 0.82 33.10
C PHE A 513 -0.22 0.33 33.32
N ALA A 514 -0.92 0.91 34.28
CA ALA A 514 -2.32 0.61 34.59
C ALA A 514 -3.15 1.90 34.55
N GLY A 515 -4.25 1.92 33.79
CA GLY A 515 -5.11 3.12 33.69
C GLY A 515 -4.46 4.32 32.97
N CYS A 516 -3.31 4.13 32.31
CA CYS A 516 -2.51 5.22 31.77
C CYS A 516 -2.98 5.66 30.37
N ARG A 517 -2.65 6.91 30.01
CA ARG A 517 -2.75 7.42 28.65
C ARG A 517 -1.35 7.60 28.06
N LEU A 518 -1.06 6.90 26.98
CA LEU A 518 0.17 7.00 26.22
C LEU A 518 -0.15 7.58 24.84
N SER A 519 0.43 8.72 24.51
CA SER A 519 0.17 9.40 23.24
C SER A 519 1.44 10.02 22.67
N LEU A 520 1.68 9.85 21.37
CA LEU A 520 2.89 10.37 20.71
C LEU A 520 4.19 9.87 21.38
N VAL A 521 4.29 8.57 21.65
CA VAL A 521 5.49 7.99 22.27
C VAL A 521 6.36 7.35 21.19
N ASP A 522 7.62 7.74 21.13
CA ASP A 522 8.64 7.07 20.31
C ASP A 522 9.67 6.40 21.21
N SER A 523 9.92 5.13 20.98
CA SER A 523 10.88 4.34 21.75
C SER A 523 11.80 3.59 20.82
N CYS A 524 13.10 3.73 21.02
CA CYS A 524 14.14 3.08 20.23
C CYS A 524 15.10 2.28 21.13
N GLY A 525 15.29 1.00 20.82
CA GLY A 525 16.26 0.16 21.52
C GLY A 525 15.97 0.03 23.01
N ALA A 526 14.70 -0.12 23.41
CA ALA A 526 14.36 -0.34 24.82
C ALA A 526 14.24 -1.83 25.14
N GLN A 527 14.76 -2.25 26.31
CA GLN A 527 14.51 -3.58 26.87
C GLN A 527 13.39 -3.49 27.91
N LEU A 528 12.22 -4.01 27.57
CA LEU A 528 11.00 -3.94 28.38
C LEU A 528 10.39 -5.34 28.57
N ASP A 529 11.22 -6.26 29.06
CA ASP A 529 10.81 -7.63 29.34
C ASP A 529 9.75 -7.68 30.45
N GLY A 530 8.66 -8.41 30.22
CA GLY A 530 7.53 -8.48 31.15
C GLY A 530 6.73 -7.17 31.25
N LEU A 531 6.83 -6.27 30.26
CA LEU A 531 6.04 -5.03 30.21
C LEU A 531 4.54 -5.32 30.31
N PHE A 532 3.87 -4.75 31.29
CA PHE A 532 2.42 -4.81 31.46
C PHE A 532 1.76 -3.50 31.03
N ILE A 533 0.76 -3.57 30.15
CA ILE A 533 -0.11 -2.46 29.76
C ILE A 533 -1.56 -2.92 29.98
N GLY A 534 -2.20 -2.40 31.02
CA GLY A 534 -3.54 -2.81 31.44
C GLY A 534 -4.50 -1.63 31.57
N ASP A 535 -5.73 -1.77 31.09
CA ASP A 535 -6.77 -0.73 31.22
C ASP A 535 -6.29 0.65 30.66
N CYS A 536 -5.44 0.66 29.62
CA CYS A 536 -4.80 1.86 29.09
C CYS A 536 -5.44 2.37 27.78
N THR A 537 -5.17 3.64 27.45
CA THR A 537 -5.37 4.19 26.10
C THR A 537 -4.01 4.50 25.48
N VAL A 538 -3.72 3.91 24.32
CA VAL A 538 -2.46 4.06 23.60
C VAL A 538 -2.75 4.65 22.22
N GLN A 539 -2.14 5.76 21.88
CA GLN A 539 -2.35 6.44 20.60
C GLN A 539 -1.03 6.88 19.99
N THR A 540 -0.80 6.51 18.74
CA THR A 540 0.35 7.01 17.96
C THR A 540 1.67 6.72 18.67
N VAL A 541 1.98 5.43 18.82
CA VAL A 541 3.20 4.97 19.51
C VAL A 541 4.07 4.21 18.53
N ARG A 542 5.35 4.58 18.45
CA ARG A 542 6.36 3.86 17.68
C ARG A 542 7.32 3.17 18.62
N LEU A 543 7.53 1.87 18.39
CA LEU A 543 8.54 1.05 19.04
C LEU A 543 9.48 0.53 17.95
N THR A 544 10.76 0.86 18.05
CA THR A 544 11.79 0.47 17.07
C THR A 544 12.91 -0.30 17.76
N ALA A 545 13.21 -1.51 17.27
CA ALA A 545 14.26 -2.37 17.80
C ALA A 545 14.15 -2.63 19.33
N CYS A 546 12.92 -2.70 19.85
CA CYS A 546 12.66 -2.95 21.27
C CYS A 546 12.49 -4.44 21.59
N ASP A 547 12.93 -4.84 22.78
CA ASP A 547 12.63 -6.14 23.38
C ASP A 547 11.38 -6.02 24.27
N LEU A 548 10.34 -6.74 23.90
CA LEU A 548 9.03 -6.82 24.54
C LEU A 548 8.71 -8.28 24.88
N THR A 549 9.74 -9.10 25.10
CA THR A 549 9.59 -10.48 25.55
C THR A 549 8.69 -10.54 26.78
N ARG A 550 7.76 -11.50 26.80
CA ARG A 550 6.74 -11.71 27.84
C ARG A 550 5.88 -10.49 28.15
N CYS A 551 5.72 -9.53 27.24
CA CYS A 551 4.82 -8.40 27.47
C CYS A 551 3.36 -8.84 27.59
N GLU A 552 2.59 -8.14 28.42
CA GLU A 552 1.17 -8.39 28.65
C GLU A 552 0.36 -7.12 28.34
N ILE A 553 -0.47 -7.17 27.29
CA ILE A 553 -1.40 -6.11 26.91
C ILE A 553 -2.82 -6.60 27.22
N ARG A 554 -3.50 -5.95 28.15
CA ARG A 554 -4.84 -6.34 28.63
C ARG A 554 -5.79 -5.17 28.64
N SER A 555 -7.04 -5.38 28.23
CA SER A 555 -8.10 -4.36 28.36
C SER A 555 -7.69 -2.98 27.84
N THR A 556 -6.90 -2.95 26.75
CA THR A 556 -6.25 -1.74 26.26
C THR A 556 -6.86 -1.34 24.92
N HIS A 557 -7.10 -0.04 24.75
CA HIS A 557 -7.52 0.55 23.48
C HIS A 557 -6.30 1.21 22.84
N ALA A 558 -5.81 0.65 21.74
CA ALA A 558 -4.62 1.09 21.05
C ALA A 558 -4.91 1.45 19.58
N GLY A 559 -4.43 2.62 19.15
CA GLY A 559 -4.54 3.10 17.77
C GLY A 559 -3.24 3.71 17.28
N GLY A 560 -2.87 3.55 16.01
CA GLY A 560 -1.68 4.19 15.45
C GLY A 560 -0.36 3.61 15.99
N VAL A 561 -0.36 2.31 16.34
CA VAL A 561 0.83 1.64 16.89
C VAL A 561 1.74 1.14 15.77
N GLU A 562 3.00 1.55 15.77
CA GLU A 562 4.05 1.06 14.89
C GLU A 562 5.04 0.21 15.67
N MET A 563 5.27 -1.03 15.22
CA MET A 563 6.30 -1.90 15.78
C MET A 563 7.28 -2.29 14.68
N ARG A 564 8.51 -1.80 14.79
CA ARG A 564 9.57 -1.97 13.79
C ARG A 564 10.71 -2.77 14.38
N HIS A 565 10.98 -3.92 13.79
CA HIS A 565 12.10 -4.77 14.19
C HIS A 565 12.12 -5.14 15.68
N CYS A 566 10.96 -5.19 16.32
CA CYS A 566 10.82 -5.56 17.72
C CYS A 566 10.81 -7.08 17.90
N LEU A 567 11.14 -7.53 19.10
CA LEU A 567 10.95 -8.90 19.56
C LEU A 567 9.88 -8.91 20.65
N ALA A 568 8.85 -9.74 20.52
CA ALA A 568 7.80 -9.92 21.52
C ALA A 568 7.50 -11.40 21.73
N GLU A 569 8.53 -12.15 22.11
CA GLU A 569 8.44 -13.59 22.38
C GLU A 569 7.57 -13.88 23.61
N ASP A 570 6.65 -14.84 23.51
CA ASP A 570 5.69 -15.19 24.57
C ASP A 570 4.80 -14.02 25.04
N ALA A 571 4.61 -13.00 24.19
CA ALA A 571 3.70 -11.88 24.48
C ALA A 571 2.24 -12.35 24.65
N THR A 572 1.51 -11.73 25.56
CA THR A 572 0.08 -11.96 25.77
C THR A 572 -0.74 -10.72 25.42
N ILE A 573 -1.75 -10.87 24.58
CA ILE A 573 -2.73 -9.83 24.27
C ILE A 573 -4.13 -10.37 24.61
N ALA A 574 -4.81 -9.74 25.57
CA ALA A 574 -6.13 -10.15 26.02
C ALA A 574 -7.12 -8.98 26.01
N ASP A 575 -8.33 -9.23 25.52
CA ASP A 575 -9.50 -8.34 25.67
C ASP A 575 -9.20 -6.88 25.29
N SER A 576 -8.54 -6.69 24.16
CA SER A 576 -8.01 -5.38 23.73
C SER A 576 -8.45 -5.05 22.30
N ASP A 577 -8.51 -3.76 22.01
CA ASP A 577 -8.77 -3.21 20.69
C ASP A 577 -7.47 -2.61 20.15
N ILE A 578 -6.90 -3.17 19.09
CA ILE A 578 -5.66 -2.67 18.46
C ILE A 578 -5.91 -2.42 16.98
N ILE A 579 -6.14 -1.16 16.62
CA ILE A 579 -6.49 -0.72 15.26
C ILE A 579 -5.44 0.22 14.67
N CYS A 580 -5.44 0.43 13.36
CA CYS A 580 -4.49 1.33 12.68
C CYS A 580 -3.04 1.02 13.07
N SER A 581 -2.67 -0.28 13.15
CA SER A 581 -1.37 -0.73 13.62
C SER A 581 -0.53 -1.33 12.50
N THR A 582 0.78 -1.09 12.53
CA THR A 582 1.72 -1.56 11.52
C THR A 582 2.88 -2.32 12.17
N PHE A 583 3.27 -3.42 11.52
CA PHE A 583 4.31 -4.33 12.00
C PHE A 583 5.32 -4.58 10.89
N THR A 584 6.54 -4.06 11.06
CA THR A 584 7.61 -4.14 10.06
C THR A 584 8.77 -4.93 10.63
N GLY A 585 9.05 -6.12 10.11
CA GLY A 585 10.15 -6.96 10.60
C GLY A 585 10.09 -7.33 12.09
N THR A 586 8.91 -7.23 12.70
CA THR A 586 8.64 -7.53 14.11
C THR A 586 8.30 -9.01 14.27
N ALA A 587 8.90 -9.62 15.29
CA ALA A 587 8.79 -11.03 15.62
C ALA A 587 7.95 -11.21 16.89
N MET A 588 6.91 -12.05 16.84
CA MET A 588 6.05 -12.38 18.00
C MET A 588 5.88 -13.91 18.17
N PRO A 589 6.99 -14.67 18.31
CA PRO A 589 6.90 -16.11 18.42
C PRO A 589 6.13 -16.49 19.70
N ARG A 590 5.27 -17.50 19.57
CA ARG A 590 4.47 -18.07 20.68
C ARG A 590 3.53 -17.07 21.39
N ALA A 591 3.20 -15.93 20.76
CA ALA A 591 2.25 -14.99 21.30
C ALA A 591 0.88 -15.63 21.63
N ASN A 592 0.31 -15.29 22.77
CA ASN A 592 -1.01 -15.72 23.23
C ASN A 592 -2.03 -14.59 23.06
N ILE A 593 -3.03 -14.80 22.20
CA ILE A 593 -4.01 -13.76 21.84
C ILE A 593 -5.43 -14.26 22.09
N THR A 594 -6.20 -13.49 22.86
CA THR A 594 -7.62 -13.75 23.22
C THR A 594 -8.43 -12.46 23.23
N GLY A 595 -9.70 -12.49 22.85
CA GLY A 595 -10.54 -11.28 22.92
C GLY A 595 -9.96 -10.07 22.16
N LEU A 596 -9.11 -10.30 21.15
CA LEU A 596 -8.49 -9.25 20.37
C LEU A 596 -9.39 -8.87 19.20
N HIS A 597 -9.69 -7.59 19.12
CA HIS A 597 -10.22 -6.95 17.94
C HIS A 597 -9.11 -6.11 17.27
N THR A 598 -8.94 -6.30 15.96
CA THR A 598 -7.90 -5.66 15.17
C THR A 598 -8.28 -5.63 13.69
N ASP A 599 -7.82 -4.60 12.99
CA ASP A 599 -7.84 -4.52 11.53
C ASP A 599 -6.50 -4.91 10.89
N SER A 600 -5.48 -5.24 11.70
CA SER A 600 -4.16 -5.66 11.22
C SER A 600 -4.19 -7.15 10.81
N PRO A 601 -3.85 -7.47 9.55
CA PRO A 601 -3.72 -8.86 9.11
C PRO A 601 -2.66 -9.66 9.87
N HIS A 602 -1.60 -8.99 10.36
CA HIS A 602 -0.51 -9.62 11.12
C HIS A 602 -1.01 -10.21 12.45
N LEU A 603 -1.61 -9.36 13.29
CA LEU A 603 -2.20 -9.78 14.57
C LEU A 603 -3.32 -10.81 14.39
N ALA A 604 -4.13 -10.71 13.33
CA ALA A 604 -5.15 -11.71 13.05
C ALA A 604 -4.57 -13.10 12.73
N ARG A 605 -3.47 -13.16 11.95
CA ARG A 605 -2.74 -14.42 11.70
C ARG A 605 -2.21 -15.00 13.00
N LEU A 606 -1.58 -14.17 13.85
CA LEU A 606 -1.10 -14.59 15.16
C LEU A 606 -2.25 -15.11 16.03
N ARG A 607 -3.40 -14.45 16.05
CA ARG A 607 -4.61 -14.90 16.76
C ARG A 607 -5.05 -16.29 16.30
N LYS A 608 -5.07 -16.56 14.99
CA LYS A 608 -5.40 -17.89 14.44
C LYS A 608 -4.40 -18.95 14.91
N THR A 609 -3.10 -18.66 14.86
CA THR A 609 -2.06 -19.59 15.33
C THR A 609 -2.12 -19.85 16.84
N SER A 610 -2.37 -18.81 17.63
CA SER A 610 -2.59 -18.89 19.08
C SER A 610 -3.79 -19.78 19.42
N ARG A 611 -4.94 -19.57 18.76
CA ARG A 611 -6.14 -20.39 18.93
C ARG A 611 -5.90 -21.87 18.59
N LEU A 612 -5.15 -22.16 17.53
CA LEU A 612 -4.82 -23.54 17.15
C LEU A 612 -3.95 -24.23 18.20
N ARG A 613 -2.91 -23.55 18.71
CA ARG A 613 -2.07 -24.08 19.80
C ARG A 613 -2.91 -24.34 21.06
N ARG A 614 -3.76 -23.40 21.45
CA ARG A 614 -4.63 -23.55 22.63
C ARG A 614 -5.68 -24.63 22.45
N ALA A 615 -6.15 -24.88 21.24
CA ALA A 615 -7.01 -26.02 20.94
C ALA A 615 -6.29 -27.36 21.18
N ALA A 616 -5.00 -27.46 20.84
CA ALA A 616 -4.19 -28.63 21.17
C ALA A 616 -4.06 -28.82 22.69
N GLU A 617 -3.69 -27.77 23.42
CA GLU A 617 -3.55 -27.79 24.88
C GLU A 617 -4.87 -28.16 25.59
N THR A 618 -5.98 -27.56 25.14
CA THR A 618 -7.32 -27.82 25.69
C THR A 618 -7.74 -29.26 25.45
N ALA A 619 -7.39 -29.86 24.30
CA ALA A 619 -7.70 -31.26 24.02
C ALA A 619 -7.00 -32.22 25.00
N ASP A 620 -5.77 -31.91 25.38
CA ASP A 620 -4.98 -32.72 26.31
C ASP A 620 -5.47 -32.57 27.76
N SER A 621 -6.02 -31.40 28.12
CA SER A 621 -6.52 -31.10 29.47
C SER A 621 -8.03 -31.26 29.66
N ALA A 622 -8.80 -31.59 28.61
CA ALA A 622 -10.27 -31.59 28.66
C ALA A 622 -10.81 -32.65 29.66
N PRO A 623 -11.73 -32.27 30.58
CA PRO A 623 -12.40 -33.24 31.43
C PRO A 623 -13.24 -34.22 30.58
N ALA A 624 -13.41 -35.46 31.07
CA ALA A 624 -14.23 -36.46 30.40
C ALA A 624 -15.65 -35.90 30.15
N MET A 625 -16.10 -35.95 28.89
CA MET A 625 -17.41 -35.43 28.44
C MET A 625 -18.53 -35.78 29.42
N ASP A 626 -19.31 -34.78 29.83
CA ASP A 626 -20.47 -34.99 30.71
C ASP A 626 -21.50 -35.82 29.95
N LYS A 627 -21.76 -37.05 30.41
CA LYS A 627 -22.69 -37.99 29.75
C LYS A 627 -24.17 -37.61 29.96
N ARG A 628 -24.46 -36.46 30.57
CA ARG A 628 -25.83 -36.00 30.80
C ARG A 628 -26.48 -35.67 29.46
N GLU A 629 -27.62 -36.29 29.18
CA GLU A 629 -28.49 -35.90 28.08
C GLU A 629 -28.95 -34.45 28.29
N LEU A 630 -28.36 -33.52 27.55
CA LEU A 630 -28.80 -32.14 27.51
C LEU A 630 -30.14 -32.06 26.75
N SER A 631 -31.01 -31.15 27.17
CA SER A 631 -32.32 -30.99 26.54
C SER A 631 -32.19 -30.56 25.07
N ASP A 632 -33.17 -30.93 24.25
CA ASP A 632 -33.27 -30.47 22.86
C ASP A 632 -33.25 -28.94 22.74
N THR A 633 -33.78 -28.24 23.75
CA THR A 633 -33.79 -26.77 23.86
C THR A 633 -32.37 -26.23 24.04
N THR A 634 -31.61 -26.78 24.99
CA THR A 634 -30.21 -26.40 25.25
C THR A 634 -29.32 -26.65 24.04
N ARG A 635 -29.54 -27.76 23.32
CA ARG A 635 -28.83 -28.04 22.06
C ARG A 635 -29.12 -26.98 20.98
N LYS A 636 -30.39 -26.60 20.80
CA LYS A 636 -30.78 -25.55 19.84
C LYS A 636 -30.20 -24.19 20.23
N ALA A 637 -30.17 -23.88 21.53
CA ALA A 637 -29.55 -22.66 22.04
C ALA A 637 -28.04 -22.64 21.77
N ALA A 638 -27.32 -23.72 22.10
CA ALA A 638 -25.90 -23.85 21.79
C ALA A 638 -25.63 -23.73 20.28
N ARG A 639 -26.48 -24.34 19.45
CA ARG A 639 -26.40 -24.24 17.98
C ARG A 639 -26.54 -22.79 17.50
N ALA A 640 -27.50 -22.04 18.03
CA ALA A 640 -27.70 -20.63 17.66
C ALA A 640 -26.49 -19.76 17.99
N VAL A 641 -25.87 -19.97 19.17
CA VAL A 641 -24.64 -19.26 19.55
C VAL A 641 -23.49 -19.63 18.61
N LEU A 642 -23.33 -20.91 18.27
CA LEU A 642 -22.31 -21.35 17.32
C LEU A 642 -22.53 -20.78 15.91
N ASP A 643 -23.78 -20.74 15.44
CA ASP A 643 -24.10 -20.14 14.14
C ASP A 643 -23.75 -18.64 14.14
N ALA A 644 -24.12 -17.90 15.19
CA ALA A 644 -23.73 -16.48 15.35
C ALA A 644 -22.20 -16.29 15.37
N TRP A 645 -21.48 -17.20 16.05
CA TRP A 645 -20.02 -17.21 16.07
C TRP A 645 -19.41 -17.40 14.68
N PHE A 646 -19.83 -18.45 13.95
CA PHE A 646 -19.29 -18.75 12.63
C PHE A 646 -19.62 -17.66 11.60
N GLU A 647 -20.76 -16.98 11.75
CA GLU A 647 -21.09 -15.81 10.96
C GLU A 647 -20.16 -14.63 11.26
N ALA A 648 -20.01 -14.25 12.53
CA ALA A 648 -19.14 -13.13 12.93
C ALA A 648 -17.67 -13.37 12.53
N GLU A 649 -17.15 -14.59 12.74
CA GLU A 649 -15.78 -14.94 12.33
C GLU A 649 -15.62 -14.94 10.80
N ALA A 650 -16.66 -15.32 10.04
CA ALA A 650 -16.62 -15.24 8.58
C ALA A 650 -16.57 -13.79 8.06
N LEU A 651 -17.39 -12.89 8.64
CA LEU A 651 -17.36 -11.46 8.32
C LEU A 651 -16.01 -10.83 8.67
N GLN A 652 -15.48 -11.15 9.85
CA GLN A 652 -14.17 -10.66 10.28
C GLN A 652 -13.06 -11.18 9.35
N THR A 653 -13.06 -12.47 9.03
CA THR A 653 -12.08 -13.07 8.09
C THR A 653 -12.13 -12.40 6.72
N ALA A 654 -13.33 -12.13 6.20
CA ALA A 654 -13.50 -11.46 4.92
C ALA A 654 -12.96 -10.01 4.94
N SER A 655 -13.26 -9.26 6.01
CA SER A 655 -12.73 -7.91 6.19
C SER A 655 -11.20 -7.87 6.27
N LEU A 656 -10.57 -8.82 6.96
CA LEU A 656 -9.12 -8.93 7.08
C LEU A 656 -8.45 -9.33 5.76
N ALA A 657 -9.11 -10.16 4.94
CA ALA A 657 -8.62 -10.48 3.60
C ALA A 657 -8.64 -9.23 2.69
N PHE A 658 -9.70 -8.42 2.79
CA PHE A 658 -9.74 -7.11 2.16
C PHE A 658 -8.60 -6.20 2.66
N ARG A 659 -8.39 -6.09 3.98
CA ARG A 659 -7.30 -5.28 4.54
C ARG A 659 -5.92 -5.73 4.08
N ALA A 660 -5.63 -7.03 4.07
CA ALA A 660 -4.37 -7.55 3.56
C ALA A 660 -4.11 -7.14 2.10
N ASN A 661 -5.13 -7.21 1.24
CA ASN A 661 -4.99 -6.72 -0.13
C ASN A 661 -4.90 -5.19 -0.20
N ASN A 662 -5.60 -4.46 0.67
CA ASN A 662 -5.52 -3.00 0.74
C ASN A 662 -4.12 -2.54 1.13
N ASP A 663 -3.53 -3.10 2.19
CA ASP A 663 -2.18 -2.77 2.68
C ASP A 663 -1.13 -3.01 1.59
N ARG A 664 -1.27 -4.12 0.86
CA ARG A 664 -0.45 -4.43 -0.32
C ARG A 664 -0.56 -3.34 -1.39
N ARG A 665 -1.79 -2.89 -1.71
CA ARG A 665 -2.04 -1.84 -2.70
C ARG A 665 -1.55 -0.46 -2.23
N VAL A 666 -1.66 -0.15 -0.94
CA VAL A 666 -1.09 1.06 -0.32
C VAL A 666 0.43 1.03 -0.42
N ALA A 667 1.07 -0.08 -0.04
CA ALA A 667 2.51 -0.23 -0.18
C ALA A 667 2.95 -0.03 -1.64
N TRP A 668 2.24 -0.65 -2.60
CA TRP A 668 2.45 -0.44 -4.05
C TRP A 668 2.34 1.03 -4.44
N CYS A 669 1.29 1.71 -3.98
CA CYS A 669 1.06 3.13 -4.23
C CYS A 669 2.25 3.99 -3.76
N LEU A 670 2.64 3.85 -2.49
CA LEU A 670 3.74 4.63 -1.91
C LEU A 670 5.06 4.39 -2.66
N GLY A 671 5.33 3.13 -3.04
CA GLY A 671 6.52 2.78 -3.83
C GLY A 671 6.55 3.38 -5.24
N LYS A 672 5.38 3.58 -5.88
CA LYS A 672 5.28 4.16 -7.24
C LYS A 672 5.22 5.69 -7.25
N LEU A 673 4.73 6.32 -6.18
CA LEU A 673 4.71 7.78 -6.05
C LEU A 673 6.10 8.37 -5.82
N GLY A 674 6.99 7.64 -5.14
CA GLY A 674 8.29 8.16 -4.70
C GLY A 674 8.18 8.93 -3.38
N HIS A 675 9.32 9.15 -2.70
CA HIS A 675 9.33 9.58 -1.30
C HIS A 675 8.59 10.91 -1.03
N PRO A 676 8.76 12.00 -1.83
CA PRO A 676 8.06 13.26 -1.56
C PRO A 676 6.54 13.12 -1.75
N GLN A 677 6.09 12.51 -2.85
CA GLN A 677 4.65 12.35 -3.14
C GLN A 677 3.98 11.32 -2.24
N ALA A 678 4.71 10.30 -1.77
CA ALA A 678 4.21 9.29 -0.84
C ALA A 678 3.84 9.89 0.53
N ASP A 679 4.53 10.96 0.97
CA ASP A 679 4.18 11.68 2.19
C ASP A 679 2.77 12.27 2.08
N PHE A 680 2.40 12.87 0.95
CA PHE A 680 1.06 13.44 0.76
C PHE A 680 -0.04 12.39 0.97
N PHE A 681 0.12 11.18 0.44
CA PHE A 681 -0.88 10.12 0.61
C PHE A 681 -1.16 9.80 2.10
N ARG A 682 -0.12 9.89 2.95
CA ARG A 682 -0.24 9.73 4.42
C ARG A 682 -0.85 10.96 5.08
N LEU A 683 -0.48 12.14 4.60
CA LEU A 683 -0.90 13.41 5.17
C LEU A 683 -2.35 13.79 4.84
N ALA A 684 -2.91 13.35 3.72
CA ALA A 684 -4.27 13.67 3.32
C ALA A 684 -5.33 13.28 4.38
N PRO A 685 -5.38 12.03 4.88
CA PRO A 685 -6.23 11.68 6.01
C PRO A 685 -5.95 12.50 7.28
N PHE A 686 -4.68 12.77 7.58
CA PHE A 686 -4.27 13.51 8.78
C PHE A 686 -4.73 14.96 8.76
N PHE A 687 -4.62 15.66 7.62
CA PHE A 687 -5.11 17.02 7.48
C PHE A 687 -6.63 17.10 7.56
N LEU A 688 -7.35 16.09 7.05
CA LEU A 688 -8.79 16.01 7.25
C LEU A 688 -9.17 15.66 8.69
N HIS A 689 -8.35 14.91 9.42
CA HIS A 689 -8.61 14.52 10.81
C HIS A 689 -8.21 15.60 11.84
N THR A 690 -7.40 16.59 11.46
CA THR A 690 -6.87 17.63 12.38
C THR A 690 -7.14 19.04 11.88
N GLU A 691 -6.79 20.03 12.71
CA GLU A 691 -6.77 21.45 12.36
C GLU A 691 -5.36 21.94 11.98
N THR A 692 -4.41 21.00 11.82
CA THR A 692 -2.99 21.32 11.61
C THR A 692 -2.80 22.15 10.35
N PHE A 693 -3.50 21.79 9.27
CA PHE A 693 -3.36 22.47 7.99
C PHE A 693 -3.89 23.90 8.06
N GLU A 694 -5.02 24.10 8.71
CA GLU A 694 -5.73 25.38 8.74
C GLU A 694 -5.05 26.39 9.66
N ARG A 695 -4.48 25.93 10.77
CA ARG A 695 -3.68 26.79 11.66
C ARG A 695 -2.39 27.31 11.02
N ASN A 696 -1.89 26.62 10.00
CA ASN A 696 -0.61 26.94 9.36
C ASN A 696 -0.75 27.43 7.91
N SER A 697 -1.95 27.33 7.32
CA SER A 697 -2.25 27.83 5.98
C SER A 697 -2.61 29.31 6.04
N ALA A 698 -1.97 30.12 5.19
CA ALA A 698 -2.30 31.53 5.05
C ALA A 698 -3.67 31.77 4.37
N GLU A 699 -4.25 30.74 3.76
CA GLU A 699 -5.48 30.83 2.97
C GLU A 699 -6.75 30.49 3.75
N LEU A 700 -6.62 29.82 4.89
CA LEU A 700 -7.74 29.39 5.72
C LEU A 700 -7.78 30.25 6.99
N GLU A 701 -8.98 30.61 7.46
CA GLU A 701 -9.09 31.23 8.77
C GLU A 701 -8.70 30.20 9.86
N PRO A 702 -8.01 30.63 10.94
CA PRO A 702 -7.59 29.72 12.02
C PRO A 702 -8.73 28.96 12.73
N LEU A 703 -9.98 29.34 12.48
CA LEU A 703 -11.22 28.76 13.02
C LEU A 703 -11.93 27.85 12.00
N ALA A 704 -11.17 27.10 11.21
CA ALA A 704 -11.72 26.18 10.22
C ALA A 704 -12.54 25.03 10.85
N LEU A 705 -13.34 24.37 10.02
CA LEU A 705 -14.18 23.24 10.39
C LEU A 705 -13.35 22.11 11.02
N ALA A 706 -13.51 21.89 12.31
CA ALA A 706 -12.88 20.77 13.00
C ALA A 706 -13.52 19.46 12.52
N CYS A 707 -12.75 18.63 11.83
CA CYS A 707 -13.19 17.33 11.32
C CYS A 707 -12.47 16.18 12.04
N ARG A 708 -13.09 15.00 12.13
CA ARG A 708 -12.47 13.74 12.55
C ARG A 708 -12.86 12.63 11.59
N VAL A 709 -11.86 11.91 11.12
CA VAL A 709 -12.08 10.65 10.39
C VAL A 709 -12.39 9.54 11.38
N SER A 710 -13.54 8.87 11.21
CA SER A 710 -14.01 7.76 12.06
C SER A 710 -13.02 6.59 12.05
N SER A 711 -12.76 5.95 13.20
CA SER A 711 -11.89 4.78 13.29
C SER A 711 -10.46 4.98 12.73
N TYR A 712 -9.97 6.22 12.67
CA TYR A 712 -8.62 6.56 12.21
C TYR A 712 -7.81 7.16 13.36
N VAL A 713 -6.60 6.62 13.55
CA VAL A 713 -5.59 7.19 14.42
C VAL A 713 -4.30 7.27 13.61
N PRO A 714 -3.70 8.47 13.42
CA PRO A 714 -2.47 8.60 12.67
C PRO A 714 -1.34 7.85 13.38
N ASP A 715 -0.48 7.21 12.59
CA ASP A 715 0.73 6.59 13.09
C ASP A 715 1.82 7.65 13.34
N TYR A 716 2.88 7.29 14.07
CA TYR A 716 3.91 8.26 14.46
C TYR A 716 4.64 8.80 13.22
N THR A 717 4.78 7.98 12.18
CA THR A 717 5.36 8.37 10.89
C THR A 717 4.58 9.46 10.21
N THR A 718 3.25 9.41 10.30
CA THR A 718 2.37 10.46 9.78
C THR A 718 2.56 11.75 10.56
N ILE A 719 2.69 11.68 11.89
CA ILE A 719 2.99 12.86 12.72
C ILE A 719 4.36 13.44 12.40
N GLU A 720 5.37 12.60 12.24
CA GLU A 720 6.73 13.02 11.88
C GLU A 720 6.76 13.68 10.49
N ALA A 721 6.09 13.07 9.50
CA ALA A 721 5.91 13.67 8.19
C ALA A 721 5.18 15.03 8.27
N ALA A 722 4.15 15.12 9.09
CA ALA A 722 3.43 16.37 9.30
C ALA A 722 4.33 17.43 9.96
N ARG A 723 5.13 17.06 10.97
CA ARG A 723 6.07 17.95 11.67
C ARG A 723 7.17 18.49 10.76
N ARG A 724 7.56 17.76 9.70
CA ARG A 724 8.50 18.24 8.66
C ARG A 724 7.94 19.45 7.88
N HIS A 725 6.63 19.50 7.65
CA HIS A 725 5.97 20.60 6.95
C HIS A 725 5.37 21.65 7.90
N PHE A 726 4.93 21.21 9.08
CA PHE A 726 4.22 22.00 10.09
C PHE A 726 4.75 21.63 11.49
N PRO A 727 5.77 22.33 12.03
CA PRO A 727 6.44 21.95 13.28
C PRO A 727 5.53 21.76 14.51
N GLY A 728 4.36 22.41 14.54
CA GLY A 728 3.35 22.27 15.59
C GLY A 728 2.34 21.14 15.39
N ALA A 729 2.53 20.25 14.42
CA ALA A 729 1.62 19.13 14.15
C ALA A 729 1.55 18.17 15.36
N SER A 730 0.32 17.84 15.75
CA SER A 730 0.01 17.01 16.92
C SER A 730 -1.33 16.29 16.73
N LEU A 731 -1.61 15.33 17.60
CA LEU A 731 -2.95 14.77 17.74
C LEU A 731 -3.97 15.84 18.13
N PRO A 732 -5.22 15.70 17.66
CA PRO A 732 -6.27 16.64 18.02
C PRO A 732 -6.67 16.54 19.51
N PRO A 733 -7.11 17.64 20.14
CA PRO A 733 -7.60 17.63 21.52
C PRO A 733 -8.95 16.89 21.65
N SER A 734 -9.26 16.44 22.88
CA SER A 734 -10.44 15.59 23.19
C SER A 734 -11.80 16.32 23.38
N ALA A 735 -11.97 17.61 23.04
CA ALA A 735 -13.23 18.35 23.28
C ALA A 735 -13.50 19.49 22.26
N PRO A 736 -14.78 19.87 21.95
CA PRO A 736 -15.98 19.05 21.69
C PRO A 736 -16.39 19.03 20.19
N ASP A 737 -17.23 18.05 19.83
CA ASP A 737 -18.06 17.85 18.62
C ASP A 737 -17.47 18.26 17.26
N PRO A 738 -16.39 17.58 16.79
CA PRO A 738 -15.95 17.71 15.42
C PRO A 738 -16.96 17.08 14.45
N VAL A 739 -16.98 17.58 13.21
CA VAL A 739 -17.66 16.92 12.11
C VAL A 739 -17.03 15.56 11.84
N HIS A 740 -17.85 14.53 11.73
CA HIS A 740 -17.39 13.19 11.41
C HIS A 740 -17.30 12.98 9.89
N ILE A 741 -16.11 12.59 9.46
CA ILE A 741 -15.85 12.01 8.14
C ILE A 741 -15.89 10.50 8.34
N GLU A 742 -16.82 9.84 7.68
CA GLU A 742 -17.07 8.41 7.82
C GLU A 742 -15.92 7.57 7.25
N ALA A 743 -15.46 7.94 6.06
CA ALA A 743 -14.35 7.25 5.40
C ALA A 743 -13.69 8.06 4.28
N LEU A 744 -12.47 7.66 3.95
CA LEU A 744 -11.67 8.19 2.87
C LEU A 744 -11.17 7.04 1.97
N TYR A 745 -11.51 7.10 0.68
CA TYR A 745 -11.09 6.12 -0.32
C TYR A 745 -10.44 6.80 -1.51
N THR A 746 -9.39 6.21 -2.09
CA THR A 746 -8.95 6.61 -3.44
C THR A 746 -9.44 5.62 -4.49
N ILE A 747 -9.88 6.10 -5.65
CA ILE A 747 -10.33 5.23 -6.75
C ILE A 747 -9.38 5.27 -7.97
N GLY A 748 -9.64 4.44 -8.98
CA GLY A 748 -8.93 4.52 -10.26
C GLY A 748 -7.67 3.64 -10.31
N SER A 749 -6.55 4.20 -10.79
CA SER A 749 -5.31 3.41 -11.00
C SER A 749 -4.42 3.27 -9.77
N VAL A 750 -4.73 3.97 -8.68
CA VAL A 750 -3.94 3.95 -7.43
C VAL A 750 -3.81 2.53 -6.89
N GLY A 751 -2.60 2.12 -6.53
CA GLY A 751 -2.29 0.78 -6.01
C GLY A 751 -2.52 -0.35 -7.03
N THR A 752 -2.40 -0.09 -8.33
CA THR A 752 -2.54 -1.11 -9.40
C THR A 752 -1.34 -1.12 -10.34
N ILE A 753 -1.24 -2.15 -11.19
CA ILE A 753 -0.25 -2.22 -12.28
C ILE A 753 -0.34 -1.04 -13.26
N ALA A 754 -1.50 -0.37 -13.32
CA ALA A 754 -1.72 0.78 -14.19
C ALA A 754 -1.32 2.13 -13.54
N GLN A 755 -0.84 2.13 -12.29
CA GLN A 755 -0.34 3.33 -11.62
C GLN A 755 0.97 3.80 -12.22
N SER A 756 1.15 5.11 -12.28
CA SER A 756 2.43 5.74 -12.59
C SER A 756 2.73 6.88 -11.63
N GLU A 757 3.95 7.39 -11.63
CA GLU A 757 4.38 8.59 -10.88
C GLU A 757 3.49 9.81 -11.18
N SER A 758 2.89 9.87 -12.37
CA SER A 758 2.00 10.95 -12.81
C SER A 758 0.51 10.58 -12.73
N SER A 759 0.15 9.61 -11.89
CA SER A 759 -1.26 9.26 -11.64
C SER A 759 -1.90 10.27 -10.69
N ASP A 760 -3.12 10.67 -11.03
CA ASP A 760 -4.03 11.45 -10.20
C ASP A 760 -4.45 10.69 -8.93
N LEU A 761 -4.70 11.42 -7.84
CA LEU A 761 -5.31 10.91 -6.61
C LEU A 761 -6.73 11.46 -6.44
N ASP A 762 -7.72 10.64 -6.80
CA ASP A 762 -9.14 10.95 -6.63
C ASP A 762 -9.65 10.38 -5.30
N TYR A 763 -9.95 11.23 -4.33
CA TYR A 763 -10.43 10.87 -3.00
C TYR A 763 -11.95 11.00 -2.88
N TRP A 764 -12.63 9.94 -2.43
CA TRP A 764 -14.00 9.98 -1.93
C TRP A 764 -13.99 10.25 -0.43
N VAL A 765 -14.58 11.37 -0.01
CA VAL A 765 -14.73 11.78 1.39
C VAL A 765 -16.18 11.54 1.79
N CYS A 766 -16.41 10.41 2.45
CA CYS A 766 -17.75 9.98 2.85
C CYS A 766 -18.19 10.68 4.14
N TYR A 767 -19.45 11.10 4.21
CA TYR A 767 -20.05 11.72 5.38
C TYR A 767 -21.52 11.32 5.54
N ASP A 768 -22.01 11.33 6.78
CA ASP A 768 -23.43 11.15 7.07
C ASP A 768 -24.17 12.50 6.93
N PRO A 769 -25.16 12.64 6.04
CA PRO A 769 -25.91 13.89 5.90
C PRO A 769 -26.72 14.27 7.14
N GLU A 770 -27.01 13.34 8.06
CA GLU A 770 -27.68 13.67 9.34
C GLU A 770 -26.79 14.54 10.23
N ASP A 771 -25.48 14.32 10.20
CA ASP A 771 -24.49 15.06 10.98
C ASP A 771 -23.88 16.26 10.22
N MET A 772 -24.14 16.36 8.91
CA MET A 772 -23.50 17.32 8.00
C MET A 772 -24.50 18.15 7.20
N PRO A 773 -25.07 19.22 7.78
CA PRO A 773 -25.86 20.19 7.04
C PRO A 773 -25.00 20.89 5.96
N GLU A 774 -25.66 21.42 4.92
CA GLU A 774 -25.04 21.97 3.72
C GLU A 774 -23.91 22.98 3.99
N VAL A 775 -24.08 23.84 5.00
CA VAL A 775 -23.05 24.83 5.41
C VAL A 775 -21.74 24.18 5.85
N LEU A 776 -21.79 23.04 6.55
CA LEU A 776 -20.59 22.32 6.98
C LEU A 776 -19.97 21.54 5.81
N VAL A 777 -20.80 21.04 4.87
CA VAL A 777 -20.31 20.43 3.63
C VAL A 777 -19.52 21.45 2.80
N ASP A 778 -20.00 22.69 2.69
CA ASP A 778 -19.28 23.76 1.99
C ASP A 778 -17.97 24.14 2.70
N GLY A 779 -17.97 24.19 4.04
CA GLY A 779 -16.74 24.37 4.82
C GLY A 779 -15.71 23.27 4.60
N LEU A 780 -16.16 22.01 4.50
CA LEU A 780 -15.31 20.86 4.18
C LEU A 780 -14.74 20.97 2.75
N LYS A 781 -15.56 21.32 1.76
CA LYS A 781 -15.09 21.54 0.37
C LYS A 781 -14.01 22.61 0.30
N PHE A 782 -14.22 23.74 0.97
CA PHE A 782 -13.23 24.81 1.01
C PHE A 782 -11.88 24.36 1.61
N LYS A 783 -11.92 23.59 2.71
CA LYS A 783 -10.72 22.97 3.29
C LYS A 783 -10.03 22.04 2.29
N MET A 784 -10.78 21.18 1.59
CA MET A 784 -10.23 20.23 0.63
C MET A 784 -9.59 20.92 -0.58
N GLU A 785 -10.24 21.92 -1.17
CA GLU A 785 -9.70 22.70 -2.29
C GLU A 785 -8.37 23.41 -1.92
N ALA A 786 -8.21 23.83 -0.66
CA ALA A 786 -6.95 24.38 -0.17
C ALA A 786 -5.85 23.31 -0.06
N ILE A 787 -6.21 22.09 0.39
CA ILE A 787 -5.29 20.95 0.44
C ILE A 787 -4.86 20.53 -0.98
N GLU A 788 -5.76 20.51 -1.95
CA GLU A 788 -5.46 20.20 -3.37
C GLU A 788 -4.41 21.15 -3.94
N ARG A 789 -4.63 22.46 -3.77
CA ARG A 789 -3.68 23.49 -4.25
C ARG A 789 -2.31 23.37 -3.57
N TRP A 790 -2.30 23.04 -2.28
CA TRP A 790 -1.05 22.80 -1.55
C TRP A 790 -0.33 21.53 -2.04
N ALA A 791 -1.07 20.47 -2.38
CA ALA A 791 -0.51 19.23 -2.92
C ALA A 791 0.21 19.46 -4.25
N ASP A 792 -0.41 20.21 -5.16
CA ASP A 792 0.17 20.58 -6.44
C ASP A 792 1.40 21.48 -6.25
N ALA A 793 1.28 22.52 -5.42
CA ALA A 793 2.38 23.46 -5.17
C ALA A 793 3.61 22.83 -4.49
N THR A 794 3.39 21.88 -3.56
CA THR A 794 4.46 21.29 -2.74
C THR A 794 5.06 20.04 -3.37
N PHE A 795 4.24 19.21 -4.02
CA PHE A 795 4.65 17.89 -4.52
C PHE A 795 4.50 17.72 -6.04
N GLY A 796 3.91 18.69 -6.75
CA GLY A 796 3.54 18.55 -8.17
C GLY A 796 2.54 17.42 -8.40
N LEU A 797 1.67 17.17 -7.42
CA LEU A 797 0.75 16.04 -7.40
C LEU A 797 -0.69 16.53 -7.66
N GLU A 798 -1.32 15.97 -8.70
CA GLU A 798 -2.72 16.24 -9.01
C GLU A 798 -3.63 15.43 -8.09
N VAL A 799 -4.41 16.13 -7.25
CA VAL A 799 -5.30 15.56 -6.23
C VAL A 799 -6.68 16.19 -6.37
N HIS A 800 -7.72 15.37 -6.25
CA HIS A 800 -9.12 15.82 -6.27
C HIS A 800 -9.90 15.15 -5.14
N PHE A 801 -10.62 15.91 -4.32
CA PHE A 801 -11.52 15.39 -3.30
C PHE A 801 -12.99 15.56 -3.70
N PHE A 802 -13.77 14.49 -3.52
CA PHE A 802 -15.20 14.45 -3.80
C PHE A 802 -15.97 14.19 -2.50
N THR A 803 -16.86 15.10 -2.13
CA THR A 803 -17.78 14.90 -0.99
C THR A 803 -18.85 13.87 -1.35
N MET A 804 -18.97 12.81 -0.55
CA MET A 804 -19.85 11.67 -0.82
C MET A 804 -20.87 11.48 0.30
N ASP A 805 -22.13 11.76 0.01
CA ASP A 805 -23.27 11.52 0.92
C ASP A 805 -23.57 10.01 0.98
N VAL A 806 -23.45 9.42 2.17
CA VAL A 806 -23.60 7.98 2.38
C VAL A 806 -25.00 7.49 2.00
N THR A 807 -26.05 8.23 2.32
CA THR A 807 -27.44 7.85 1.97
C THR A 807 -27.65 7.83 0.45
N ARG A 808 -27.07 8.81 -0.26
CA ARG A 808 -27.14 8.84 -1.72
C ARG A 808 -26.36 7.70 -2.37
N ILE A 809 -25.22 7.30 -1.81
CA ILE A 809 -24.44 6.14 -2.31
C ILE A 809 -25.25 4.84 -2.15
N GLN A 810 -25.95 4.68 -1.00
CA GLN A 810 -26.84 3.54 -0.76
C GLN A 810 -27.95 3.47 -1.81
N ASP A 811 -28.57 4.61 -2.12
CA ASP A 811 -29.62 4.75 -3.14
C ASP A 811 -29.10 4.71 -4.59
N ASN A 812 -27.79 4.49 -4.79
CA ASN A 812 -27.13 4.54 -6.10
C ASN A 812 -27.37 5.87 -6.82
N ASN A 813 -27.19 6.97 -6.10
CA ASN A 813 -27.31 8.33 -6.60
C ASN A 813 -26.00 9.08 -6.36
N PHE A 814 -25.30 9.43 -7.44
CA PHE A 814 -24.04 10.16 -7.37
C PHE A 814 -24.17 11.62 -7.86
N GLY A 815 -25.41 12.10 -8.00
CA GLY A 815 -25.71 13.43 -8.53
C GLY A 815 -25.47 13.57 -10.03
N VAL A 816 -25.62 14.81 -10.52
CA VAL A 816 -25.29 15.21 -11.89
C VAL A 816 -23.93 15.91 -11.83
N SER A 817 -22.85 15.22 -12.19
CA SER A 817 -21.55 15.87 -12.38
C SER A 817 -21.64 16.84 -13.59
N ASP A 818 -21.10 18.04 -13.42
CA ASP A 818 -21.26 19.26 -14.25
C ASP A 818 -21.52 19.10 -15.75
N ALA A 819 -22.33 20.03 -16.30
CA ALA A 819 -22.58 20.51 -17.69
C ALA A 819 -22.50 19.57 -18.93
N GLU A 820 -21.87 18.41 -18.86
CA GLU A 820 -21.66 17.43 -19.93
C GLU A 820 -22.08 15.99 -19.54
N SER A 821 -22.59 15.74 -18.31
CA SER A 821 -23.00 14.39 -17.88
C SER A 821 -24.47 14.08 -18.18
N SER A 822 -24.71 12.94 -18.83
CA SER A 822 -26.04 12.39 -19.12
C SER A 822 -26.65 11.69 -17.90
N GLY A 823 -26.97 12.45 -16.84
CA GLY A 823 -27.84 12.02 -15.73
C GLY A 823 -27.50 10.67 -15.06
N THR A 824 -28.50 10.10 -14.38
CA THR A 824 -28.48 8.89 -13.53
C THR A 824 -27.94 7.59 -14.18
N ALA A 825 -27.58 7.60 -15.46
CA ALA A 825 -27.31 6.41 -16.28
C ALA A 825 -25.91 5.77 -16.08
N GLN A 826 -25.22 6.02 -14.95
CA GLN A 826 -23.88 5.47 -14.67
C GLN A 826 -23.64 5.14 -13.18
N ALA A 827 -24.66 5.26 -12.33
CA ALA A 827 -24.47 5.20 -10.90
C ALA A 827 -23.98 3.82 -10.42
N LEU A 828 -24.63 2.73 -10.85
CA LEU A 828 -24.21 1.38 -10.47
C LEU A 828 -22.88 1.01 -11.13
N LEU A 829 -22.58 1.52 -12.32
CA LEU A 829 -21.27 1.36 -12.95
C LEU A 829 -20.14 2.07 -12.19
N LEU A 830 -20.39 3.27 -11.66
CA LEU A 830 -19.44 3.97 -10.81
C LEU A 830 -19.24 3.21 -9.48
N LYS A 831 -20.31 2.68 -8.90
CA LYS A 831 -20.26 1.83 -7.70
C LYS A 831 -19.51 0.52 -7.95
N GLU A 832 -19.67 -0.09 -9.13
CA GLU A 832 -18.87 -1.25 -9.57
C GLU A 832 -17.38 -0.90 -9.65
N GLU A 833 -17.05 0.23 -10.28
CA GLU A 833 -15.67 0.71 -10.38
C GLU A 833 -15.10 1.04 -8.99
N PHE A 834 -15.90 1.62 -8.10
CA PHE A 834 -15.53 1.86 -6.71
C PHE A 834 -15.19 0.54 -6.00
N TYR A 835 -16.12 -0.42 -5.95
CA TYR A 835 -15.86 -1.70 -5.28
C TYR A 835 -14.71 -2.49 -5.90
N ARG A 836 -14.44 -2.29 -7.18
CA ARG A 836 -13.33 -2.93 -7.87
C ARG A 836 -11.98 -2.23 -7.66
N THR A 837 -11.94 -0.90 -7.56
CA THR A 837 -10.68 -0.14 -7.61
C THR A 837 -10.35 0.64 -6.34
N ALA A 838 -11.29 0.82 -5.42
CA ALA A 838 -11.06 1.58 -4.20
C ALA A 838 -9.86 1.05 -3.41
N VAL A 839 -9.02 1.97 -2.96
CA VAL A 839 -8.05 1.78 -1.89
C VAL A 839 -8.58 2.54 -0.69
N HIS A 840 -8.77 1.84 0.42
CA HIS A 840 -9.13 2.44 1.70
C HIS A 840 -7.91 3.19 2.25
N ALA A 841 -8.03 4.52 2.38
CA ALA A 841 -6.96 5.38 2.87
C ALA A 841 -7.09 5.62 4.39
N ALA A 842 -8.32 5.82 4.87
CA ALA A 842 -8.66 5.95 6.29
C ALA A 842 -10.17 5.76 6.49
N GLY A 843 -10.62 5.56 7.73
CA GLY A 843 -12.06 5.50 8.02
C GLY A 843 -12.64 4.11 8.23
N ARG A 844 -13.97 4.04 8.12
CA ARG A 844 -14.74 2.79 8.11
C ARG A 844 -14.54 1.97 6.82
N ILE A 845 -14.79 0.67 6.88
CA ILE A 845 -14.68 -0.33 5.81
C ILE A 845 -16.06 -0.56 5.17
N PRO A 846 -16.20 -0.62 3.83
CA PRO A 846 -17.49 -0.94 3.22
C PRO A 846 -17.97 -2.34 3.63
N VAL A 847 -19.20 -2.44 4.14
CA VAL A 847 -19.83 -3.72 4.53
C VAL A 847 -19.78 -4.75 3.40
N TRP A 848 -19.91 -4.31 2.14
CA TRP A 848 -19.83 -5.18 0.96
C TRP A 848 -18.56 -6.04 0.92
N TRP A 849 -17.43 -5.59 1.44
CA TRP A 849 -16.20 -6.40 1.50
C TRP A 849 -16.24 -7.50 2.58
N ALA A 850 -17.04 -7.32 3.63
CA ALA A 850 -17.21 -8.31 4.69
C ALA A 850 -18.23 -9.40 4.32
N THR A 851 -19.18 -9.11 3.43
CA THR A 851 -20.24 -10.07 3.09
C THR A 851 -19.73 -11.24 2.24
N PRO A 852 -20.42 -12.39 2.24
CA PRO A 852 -20.08 -13.52 1.38
C PRO A 852 -20.05 -13.14 -0.12
N THR A 853 -19.32 -13.92 -0.91
CA THR A 853 -19.29 -13.78 -2.38
C THR A 853 -20.68 -14.02 -2.99
N GLY A 854 -21.13 -13.15 -3.89
CA GLY A 854 -22.46 -13.26 -4.49
C GLY A 854 -23.63 -13.10 -3.52
N ALA A 855 -23.44 -12.32 -2.44
CA ALA A 855 -24.50 -12.02 -1.48
C ALA A 855 -25.66 -11.26 -2.15
N ASP A 856 -26.87 -11.78 -2.00
CA ASP A 856 -28.10 -11.04 -2.30
C ASP A 856 -28.43 -10.05 -1.17
N ASP A 857 -29.47 -9.24 -1.34
CA ASP A 857 -29.84 -8.22 -0.36
C ASP A 857 -30.26 -8.81 1.00
N ALA A 858 -30.79 -10.03 1.01
CA ALA A 858 -31.12 -10.74 2.24
C ALA A 858 -29.85 -11.13 3.01
N ALA A 859 -28.85 -11.69 2.32
CA ALA A 859 -27.55 -12.01 2.92
C ALA A 859 -26.81 -10.75 3.37
N TYR A 860 -26.89 -9.66 2.61
CA TYR A 860 -26.31 -8.36 2.98
C TYR A 860 -26.95 -7.80 4.25
N THR A 861 -28.28 -7.78 4.34
CA THR A 861 -29.03 -7.32 5.52
C THR A 861 -28.71 -8.18 6.76
N ALA A 862 -28.60 -9.50 6.57
CA ALA A 862 -28.23 -10.41 7.65
C ALA A 862 -26.81 -10.12 8.18
N ALA A 863 -25.86 -9.84 7.31
CA ALA A 863 -24.50 -9.46 7.69
C ALA A 863 -24.49 -8.15 8.49
N MET A 864 -25.22 -7.12 8.04
CA MET A 864 -25.35 -5.85 8.78
C MET A 864 -25.89 -6.05 10.19
N ARG A 865 -26.97 -6.84 10.35
CA ARG A 865 -27.54 -7.13 11.68
C ARG A 865 -26.53 -7.81 12.62
N ILE A 866 -25.64 -8.64 12.08
CA ILE A 866 -24.59 -9.26 12.89
C ILE A 866 -23.56 -8.20 13.28
N LEU A 867 -23.09 -7.39 12.34
CA LEU A 867 -22.12 -6.33 12.59
C LEU A 867 -22.57 -5.36 13.68
N THR A 868 -23.85 -4.93 13.69
CA THR A 868 -24.37 -4.00 14.72
C THR A 868 -24.36 -4.56 16.13
N THR A 869 -24.22 -5.87 16.31
CA THR A 869 -24.12 -6.52 17.63
C THR A 869 -22.69 -6.83 18.05
N GLN A 870 -21.72 -6.64 17.16
CA GLN A 870 -20.32 -6.90 17.46
C GLN A 870 -19.64 -5.64 18.02
N PRO A 871 -18.70 -5.77 18.97
CA PRO A 871 -17.92 -4.63 19.49
C PRO A 871 -17.17 -3.84 18.41
N TRP A 872 -16.91 -4.48 17.28
CA TRP A 872 -16.16 -3.95 16.16
C TRP A 872 -17.03 -3.54 14.97
N GLY A 873 -18.37 -3.55 15.13
CA GLY A 873 -19.32 -3.16 14.09
C GLY A 873 -19.12 -1.74 13.57
N ASP A 874 -18.73 -0.81 14.46
CA ASP A 874 -18.52 0.61 14.15
C ASP A 874 -17.35 0.88 13.20
N MET A 875 -16.54 -0.14 12.89
CA MET A 875 -15.52 -0.07 11.85
C MET A 875 -16.09 -0.17 10.43
N PHE A 876 -17.37 -0.47 10.27
CA PHE A 876 -17.98 -0.70 8.96
C PHE A 876 -18.95 0.42 8.57
N ILE A 877 -19.02 0.69 7.27
CA ILE A 877 -19.94 1.65 6.66
C ILE A 877 -20.80 0.95 5.61
N ASP A 878 -22.10 1.22 5.67
CA ASP A 878 -23.03 0.73 4.65
C ASP A 878 -23.03 1.66 3.44
N LEU A 879 -22.42 1.20 2.35
CA LEU A 879 -22.46 1.88 1.05
C LEU A 879 -23.48 1.22 0.11
N GLY A 880 -24.29 0.26 0.57
CA GLY A 880 -25.28 -0.48 -0.19
C GLY A 880 -24.72 -1.64 -1.03
N ASN A 881 -25.55 -2.67 -1.23
CA ASN A 881 -25.18 -3.85 -2.00
C ASN A 881 -25.10 -3.56 -3.52
N LEU A 882 -24.40 -4.44 -4.27
CA LEU A 882 -24.33 -4.39 -5.73
C LEU A 882 -24.48 -5.81 -6.30
N VAL A 883 -25.71 -6.16 -6.68
CA VAL A 883 -26.05 -7.51 -7.18
C VAL A 883 -25.92 -7.60 -8.70
N ASP A 884 -26.52 -6.66 -9.42
CA ASP A 884 -26.43 -6.55 -10.87
C ASP A 884 -26.51 -5.09 -11.34
N ILE A 885 -26.27 -4.88 -12.64
CA ILE A 885 -26.33 -3.57 -13.29
C ILE A 885 -27.36 -3.68 -14.43
N PRO A 886 -28.41 -2.85 -14.44
CA PRO A 886 -29.42 -2.84 -15.51
C PRO A 886 -28.84 -2.48 -16.88
N ALA A 887 -29.46 -2.99 -17.95
CA ALA A 887 -29.00 -2.79 -19.31
C ALA A 887 -28.96 -1.31 -19.73
N GLU A 888 -29.86 -0.52 -19.17
CA GLU A 888 -30.02 0.91 -19.43
C GLU A 888 -28.77 1.71 -19.02
N GLU A 889 -28.06 1.30 -17.97
CA GLU A 889 -26.83 1.96 -17.53
C GLU A 889 -25.66 1.73 -18.48
N PHE A 890 -25.53 0.53 -19.05
CA PHE A 890 -24.43 0.23 -19.98
C PHE A 890 -24.47 1.12 -21.22
N PHE A 891 -25.68 1.48 -21.67
CA PHE A 891 -25.86 2.33 -22.83
C PHE A 891 -25.38 3.76 -22.57
N GLY A 892 -25.89 4.41 -21.52
CA GLY A 892 -25.47 5.76 -21.14
C GLY A 892 -23.96 5.86 -20.88
N ALA A 893 -23.39 4.86 -20.20
CA ALA A 893 -21.96 4.76 -19.99
C ALA A 893 -21.16 4.58 -21.28
N SER A 894 -21.66 3.79 -22.24
CA SER A 894 -21.01 3.60 -23.53
C SER A 894 -20.93 4.91 -24.31
N LEU A 895 -22.00 5.70 -24.34
CA LEU A 895 -21.99 7.01 -25.01
C LEU A 895 -20.94 7.95 -24.42
N TRP A 896 -20.83 8.01 -23.09
CA TRP A 896 -19.87 8.87 -22.41
C TRP A 896 -18.41 8.44 -22.62
N GLN A 897 -18.14 7.13 -22.59
CA GLN A 897 -16.79 6.63 -22.87
C GLN A 897 -16.33 7.02 -24.29
N ILE A 898 -17.26 7.20 -25.25
CA ILE A 898 -16.91 7.65 -26.61
C ILE A 898 -16.40 9.08 -26.59
N VAL A 899 -17.06 9.97 -25.85
CA VAL A 899 -16.61 11.35 -25.69
C VAL A 899 -15.23 11.40 -25.03
N LYS A 900 -15.00 10.63 -23.96
CA LYS A 900 -13.70 10.59 -23.28
C LYS A 900 -12.61 9.96 -24.15
N ALA A 901 -12.94 8.98 -24.99
CA ALA A 901 -11.99 8.34 -25.90
C ALA A 901 -11.43 9.30 -26.94
N LEU A 902 -12.16 10.37 -27.29
CA LEU A 902 -11.65 11.44 -28.16
C LEU A 902 -10.42 12.14 -27.55
N LYS A 903 -10.37 12.25 -26.22
CA LYS A 903 -9.25 12.87 -25.49
C LYS A 903 -8.20 11.84 -25.04
N SER A 904 -8.63 10.66 -24.55
CA SER A 904 -7.77 9.63 -23.98
C SER A 904 -8.22 8.21 -24.40
N PRO A 905 -7.92 7.78 -25.65
CA PRO A 905 -8.51 6.58 -26.25
C PRO A 905 -8.12 5.29 -25.51
N PHE A 906 -6.85 5.14 -25.12
CA PHE A 906 -6.34 3.89 -24.55
C PHE A 906 -6.93 3.58 -23.16
N LYS A 907 -7.19 4.60 -22.32
CA LYS A 907 -7.91 4.46 -21.04
C LYS A 907 -9.36 4.01 -21.30
N SER A 908 -10.03 4.62 -22.29
CA SER A 908 -11.43 4.33 -22.60
C SER A 908 -11.64 2.98 -23.30
N ILE A 909 -10.73 2.51 -24.16
CA ILE A 909 -10.85 1.23 -24.89
C ILE A 909 -11.05 0.03 -23.95
N MET A 910 -10.32 -0.01 -22.82
CA MET A 910 -10.50 -1.10 -21.85
C MET A 910 -11.85 -1.00 -21.13
N LYS A 911 -12.27 0.21 -20.76
CA LYS A 911 -13.59 0.44 -20.14
C LYS A 911 -14.74 0.08 -21.10
N PHE A 912 -14.58 0.39 -22.38
CA PHE A 912 -15.54 -0.02 -23.43
C PHE A 912 -15.69 -1.50 -23.57
N GLY A 913 -14.56 -2.22 -23.67
CA GLY A 913 -14.60 -3.65 -23.82
C GLY A 913 -15.31 -4.33 -22.64
N LEU A 914 -15.25 -3.73 -21.45
CA LEU A 914 -16.01 -4.20 -20.28
C LEU A 914 -17.52 -3.99 -20.47
N LEU A 915 -17.94 -2.81 -20.93
CA LEU A 915 -19.34 -2.51 -21.21
C LEU A 915 -19.90 -3.42 -22.31
N GLU A 916 -19.18 -3.60 -23.43
CA GLU A 916 -19.57 -4.53 -24.49
C GLU A 916 -19.69 -5.97 -23.98
N LYS A 917 -18.75 -6.40 -23.12
CA LYS A 917 -18.81 -7.72 -22.48
C LYS A 917 -20.10 -7.85 -21.67
N TYR A 918 -20.44 -6.88 -20.83
CA TYR A 918 -21.65 -6.94 -20.00
C TYR A 918 -22.92 -7.01 -20.85
N ILE A 919 -23.04 -6.18 -21.89
CA ILE A 919 -24.17 -6.21 -22.85
C ILE A 919 -24.28 -7.58 -23.53
N ALA A 920 -23.16 -8.20 -23.93
CA ALA A 920 -23.17 -9.47 -24.67
C ALA A 920 -23.52 -10.70 -23.83
N THR A 921 -23.31 -10.68 -22.50
CA THR A 921 -23.57 -11.82 -21.60
C THR A 921 -25.02 -11.96 -21.14
N GLU A 922 -25.91 -11.06 -21.54
CA GLU A 922 -27.33 -11.13 -21.17
C GLU A 922 -28.10 -12.29 -21.82
N SER A 923 -27.52 -12.99 -22.80
CA SER A 923 -28.27 -13.88 -23.68
C SER A 923 -28.16 -15.39 -23.42
N ASP A 924 -27.47 -15.91 -22.38
CA ASP A 924 -27.67 -17.31 -21.94
C ASP A 924 -26.98 -17.72 -20.60
N VAL A 925 -25.93 -17.02 -20.13
CA VAL A 925 -25.35 -17.19 -18.77
C VAL A 925 -24.74 -15.85 -18.33
N ARG A 926 -25.37 -15.15 -17.37
CA ARG A 926 -24.83 -13.90 -16.81
C ARG A 926 -23.46 -14.17 -16.19
N SER A 927 -22.41 -13.55 -16.73
CA SER A 927 -21.09 -13.55 -16.08
C SER A 927 -21.11 -12.62 -14.86
N PRO A 928 -20.45 -12.96 -13.74
CA PRO A 928 -20.40 -12.07 -12.58
C PRO A 928 -19.70 -10.76 -12.93
N LEU A 929 -20.09 -9.69 -12.22
CA LEU A 929 -19.41 -8.40 -12.26
C LEU A 929 -17.93 -8.55 -11.89
N LEU A 930 -17.09 -7.64 -12.38
CA LEU A 930 -15.65 -7.72 -12.17
C LEU A 930 -15.28 -7.45 -10.72
N CYS A 931 -16.00 -6.55 -10.02
CA CYS A 931 -15.88 -6.37 -8.57
C CYS A 931 -16.15 -7.70 -7.80
N GLU A 932 -17.22 -8.43 -8.13
CA GLU A 932 -17.56 -9.71 -7.49
C GLU A 932 -16.52 -10.80 -7.79
N ARG A 933 -15.96 -10.82 -9.01
CA ARG A 933 -14.83 -11.70 -9.34
C ARG A 933 -13.60 -11.38 -8.49
N LEU A 934 -13.27 -10.10 -8.35
CA LEU A 934 -12.16 -9.64 -7.54
C LEU A 934 -12.36 -10.01 -6.07
N LYS A 935 -13.55 -9.74 -5.51
CA LYS A 935 -13.94 -10.14 -4.16
C LYS A 935 -13.80 -11.65 -3.97
N THR A 936 -14.31 -12.44 -4.89
CA THR A 936 -14.16 -13.91 -4.85
C THR A 936 -12.70 -14.35 -4.78
N ASN A 937 -11.82 -13.72 -5.56
CA ASN A 937 -10.41 -14.05 -5.59
C ASN A 937 -9.70 -13.66 -4.28
N ILE A 938 -9.94 -12.45 -3.77
CA ILE A 938 -9.34 -11.95 -2.53
C ILE A 938 -9.84 -12.75 -1.32
N LEU A 939 -11.15 -13.02 -1.22
CA LEU A 939 -11.71 -13.79 -0.11
C LEU A 939 -11.28 -15.27 -0.14
N ALA A 940 -10.94 -15.81 -1.31
CA ALA A 940 -10.29 -17.10 -1.45
C ALA A 940 -8.78 -17.08 -1.10
N GLY A 941 -8.26 -15.90 -0.72
CA GLY A 941 -6.88 -15.68 -0.34
C GLY A 941 -5.90 -15.53 -1.50
N ARG A 942 -6.34 -15.49 -2.78
CA ARG A 942 -5.39 -15.41 -3.90
C ARG A 942 -4.52 -14.15 -3.80
N LEU A 943 -3.22 -14.28 -4.04
CA LEU A 943 -2.25 -13.20 -3.85
C LEU A 943 -1.66 -12.64 -5.16
N GLY A 944 -1.80 -13.38 -6.27
CA GLY A 944 -1.22 -12.96 -7.54
C GLY A 944 -1.95 -11.77 -8.17
N LEU A 945 -1.21 -10.90 -8.86
CA LEU A 945 -1.72 -9.78 -9.65
C LEU A 945 -2.77 -10.25 -10.65
N ALA A 946 -2.55 -11.42 -11.26
CA ALA A 946 -3.43 -11.98 -12.28
C ALA A 946 -4.85 -12.28 -11.76
N ASP A 947 -5.01 -12.39 -10.44
CA ASP A 947 -6.25 -12.66 -9.72
C ASP A 947 -6.76 -11.45 -8.92
N THR A 948 -5.88 -10.53 -8.50
CA THR A 948 -6.22 -9.47 -7.53
C THR A 948 -6.01 -8.04 -8.03
N ASP A 949 -5.35 -7.84 -9.18
CA ASP A 949 -5.18 -6.50 -9.74
C ASP A 949 -6.42 -6.09 -10.58
N PRO A 950 -7.07 -4.97 -10.25
CA PRO A 950 -8.29 -4.54 -10.92
C PRO A 950 -8.14 -4.27 -12.43
N TYR A 951 -6.97 -3.79 -12.87
CA TYR A 951 -6.69 -3.44 -14.27
C TYR A 951 -6.26 -4.66 -15.08
N LEU A 952 -5.50 -5.58 -14.48
CA LEU A 952 -5.10 -6.82 -15.12
C LEU A 952 -6.30 -7.75 -15.29
N LEU A 953 -7.17 -7.86 -14.29
CA LEU A 953 -8.44 -8.59 -14.41
C LEU A 953 -9.31 -8.00 -15.52
N LEU A 954 -9.47 -6.67 -15.54
CA LEU A 954 -10.19 -5.96 -16.61
C LEU A 954 -9.60 -6.32 -17.99
N PHE A 955 -8.29 -6.20 -18.13
CA PHE A 955 -7.60 -6.53 -19.38
C PHE A 955 -7.86 -7.97 -19.83
N ARG A 956 -7.72 -8.96 -18.93
CA ARG A 956 -7.92 -10.38 -19.26
C ARG A 956 -9.35 -10.68 -19.69
N GLU A 957 -10.33 -10.13 -18.99
CA GLU A 957 -11.75 -10.31 -19.30
C GLU A 957 -12.13 -9.72 -20.67
N VAL A 958 -11.67 -8.50 -20.94
CA VAL A 958 -11.91 -7.82 -22.23
C VAL A 958 -11.18 -8.52 -23.37
N LEU A 959 -9.92 -8.90 -23.17
CA LEU A 959 -9.14 -9.63 -24.15
C LEU A 959 -9.81 -10.98 -24.48
N GLY A 960 -10.27 -11.71 -23.46
CA GLY A 960 -10.97 -12.99 -23.62
C GLY A 960 -12.33 -12.86 -24.30
N HIS A 961 -13.05 -11.75 -24.09
CA HIS A 961 -14.29 -11.43 -24.81
C HIS A 961 -14.04 -11.30 -26.32
N TYR A 962 -13.13 -10.40 -26.73
CA TYR A 962 -12.84 -10.19 -28.15
C TYR A 962 -12.16 -11.37 -28.83
N ALA A 963 -11.32 -12.12 -28.10
CA ALA A 963 -10.71 -13.34 -28.61
C ALA A 963 -11.75 -14.41 -28.95
N ARG A 964 -12.76 -14.61 -28.08
CA ARG A 964 -13.89 -15.53 -28.34
C ARG A 964 -14.76 -15.07 -29.51
N ALA A 965 -14.92 -13.77 -29.69
CA ALA A 965 -15.62 -13.19 -30.84
C ALA A 965 -14.82 -13.24 -32.16
N GLY A 966 -13.55 -13.68 -32.13
CA GLY A 966 -12.69 -13.73 -33.32
C GLY A 966 -12.19 -12.37 -33.82
N GLU A 967 -12.31 -11.32 -33.01
CA GLU A 967 -11.99 -9.94 -33.41
C GLU A 967 -10.51 -9.59 -33.22
N LYS A 968 -9.67 -10.00 -34.17
CA LYS A 968 -8.21 -9.83 -34.09
C LYS A 968 -7.75 -8.38 -33.90
N ASP A 969 -8.34 -7.42 -34.61
CA ASP A 969 -8.01 -6.00 -34.49
C ASP A 969 -8.29 -5.47 -33.08
N SER A 970 -9.44 -5.84 -32.48
CA SER A 970 -9.82 -5.47 -31.11
C SER A 970 -8.86 -6.07 -30.09
N VAL A 971 -8.49 -7.34 -30.24
CA VAL A 971 -7.52 -8.03 -29.38
C VAL A 971 -6.18 -7.31 -29.40
N GLN A 972 -5.69 -6.94 -30.57
CA GLN A 972 -4.43 -6.20 -30.70
C GLN A 972 -4.53 -4.81 -30.07
N LEU A 973 -5.64 -4.10 -30.27
CA LEU A 973 -5.84 -2.77 -29.73
C LEU A 973 -5.95 -2.77 -28.20
N VAL A 974 -6.63 -3.77 -27.61
CA VAL A 974 -6.72 -3.93 -26.15
C VAL A 974 -5.35 -4.24 -25.54
N ARG A 975 -4.55 -5.10 -26.17
CA ARG A 975 -3.14 -5.35 -25.78
C ARG A 975 -2.32 -4.07 -25.78
N LEU A 976 -2.41 -3.31 -26.87
CA LEU A 976 -1.70 -2.04 -27.01
C LEU A 976 -2.14 -1.03 -25.95
N SER A 977 -3.44 -0.91 -25.71
CA SER A 977 -4.03 0.01 -24.74
C SER A 977 -3.56 -0.29 -23.32
N PHE A 978 -3.58 -1.57 -22.94
CA PHE A 978 -3.09 -2.00 -21.64
C PHE A 978 -1.57 -1.80 -21.50
N PHE A 979 -0.79 -2.16 -22.53
CA PHE A 979 0.66 -1.99 -22.54
C PHE A 979 1.10 -0.53 -22.35
N LEU A 980 0.43 0.40 -23.04
CA LEU A 980 0.67 1.83 -22.90
C LEU A 980 0.24 2.37 -21.53
N LYS A 981 -0.95 1.96 -21.05
CA LYS A 981 -1.46 2.43 -19.75
C LYS A 981 -0.64 1.92 -18.57
N ALA A 982 -0.20 0.66 -18.61
CA ALA A 982 0.67 0.06 -17.59
C ALA A 982 2.16 0.43 -17.77
N ARG A 983 2.52 1.21 -18.80
CA ARG A 983 3.90 1.64 -19.11
C ARG A 983 4.91 0.49 -19.10
N VAL A 984 4.49 -0.69 -19.55
CA VAL A 984 5.26 -1.95 -19.44
C VAL A 984 6.67 -1.81 -20.03
N GLY A 985 6.83 -1.13 -21.18
CA GLY A 985 8.15 -0.93 -21.80
C GLY A 985 9.21 -0.21 -20.93
N ARG A 986 8.79 0.70 -20.02
CA ARG A 986 9.71 1.32 -19.05
C ARG A 986 10.09 0.34 -17.94
N ALA A 987 9.15 -0.52 -17.52
CA ALA A 987 9.45 -1.59 -16.57
C ALA A 987 10.44 -2.61 -17.15
N LEU A 988 10.26 -2.99 -18.42
CA LEU A 988 11.10 -3.97 -19.14
C LEU A 988 12.53 -3.48 -19.43
N SER A 989 12.72 -2.18 -19.71
CA SER A 989 14.03 -1.63 -20.08
C SER A 989 14.99 -1.46 -18.90
N SER A 990 14.48 -1.53 -17.67
CA SER A 990 15.22 -1.08 -16.49
C SER A 990 16.24 -2.10 -15.94
N GLN A 991 16.21 -3.40 -16.31
CA GLN A 991 17.03 -4.46 -15.69
C GLN A 991 17.08 -4.40 -14.14
N VAL A 992 16.06 -3.81 -13.50
CA VAL A 992 16.03 -3.64 -12.05
C VAL A 992 15.55 -4.94 -11.40
N ARG A 993 16.26 -5.39 -10.35
CA ARG A 993 15.82 -6.52 -9.52
C ARG A 993 14.42 -6.23 -8.97
N PRO A 994 13.46 -7.18 -9.04
CA PRO A 994 12.15 -6.98 -8.46
C PRO A 994 12.27 -6.79 -6.93
N LEU A 995 11.69 -5.71 -6.41
CA LEU A 995 11.65 -5.41 -4.98
C LEU A 995 10.46 -6.05 -4.29
N ARG A 996 9.43 -6.40 -5.06
CA ARG A 996 8.16 -6.97 -4.59
C ARG A 996 7.65 -8.06 -5.53
N ARG A 997 6.80 -8.94 -5.00
CA ARG A 997 6.18 -10.06 -5.74
C ARG A 997 5.50 -9.60 -7.01
N GLU A 998 4.81 -8.47 -6.96
CA GLU A 998 4.08 -7.91 -8.08
C GLU A 998 4.99 -7.40 -9.21
N GLU A 999 6.19 -6.92 -8.89
CA GLU A 999 7.19 -6.54 -9.92
C GLU A 999 7.75 -7.78 -10.60
N ARG A 1000 7.97 -8.86 -9.83
CA ARG A 1000 8.34 -10.17 -10.37
C ARG A 1000 7.26 -10.74 -11.27
N GLU A 1001 6.00 -10.74 -10.82
CA GLU A 1001 4.87 -11.23 -11.62
C GLU A 1001 4.67 -10.38 -12.88
N MET A 1002 4.86 -9.07 -12.80
CA MET A 1002 4.86 -8.20 -13.98
C MET A 1002 5.98 -8.57 -14.95
N ALA A 1003 7.20 -8.80 -14.45
CA ALA A 1003 8.31 -9.25 -15.26
C ALA A 1003 8.01 -10.62 -15.89
N ASP A 1004 7.46 -11.59 -15.16
CA ASP A 1004 7.13 -12.91 -15.72
C ASP A 1004 6.02 -12.83 -16.79
N LEU A 1005 5.04 -11.94 -16.60
CA LEU A 1005 3.95 -11.73 -17.55
C LEU A 1005 4.40 -11.09 -18.87
N PHE A 1006 5.39 -10.18 -18.83
CA PHE A 1006 5.78 -9.38 -20.00
C PHE A 1006 7.22 -9.62 -20.49
N CYS A 1007 8.11 -10.24 -19.72
CA CYS A 1007 9.50 -10.53 -20.12
C CYS A 1007 9.74 -11.97 -20.61
N ALA A 1008 8.80 -12.90 -20.39
CA ALA A 1008 9.05 -14.30 -20.71
C ALA A 1008 9.32 -14.52 -22.23
N PRO A 1009 10.21 -15.46 -22.62
CA PRO A 1009 10.52 -15.72 -24.03
C PRO A 1009 9.24 -16.06 -24.82
N GLY A 1010 8.89 -15.23 -25.80
CA GLY A 1010 7.67 -15.37 -26.60
C GLY A 1010 6.41 -14.75 -25.98
N ALA A 1011 6.47 -14.19 -24.77
CA ALA A 1011 5.37 -13.49 -24.13
C ALA A 1011 5.15 -12.06 -24.67
N MET A 1012 6.17 -11.45 -25.27
CA MET A 1012 6.03 -10.18 -25.99
C MET A 1012 5.60 -10.42 -27.44
N PRO A 1013 4.38 -10.00 -27.84
CA PRO A 1013 4.06 -9.84 -29.25
C PRO A 1013 5.08 -8.92 -29.93
N SER A 1014 5.53 -9.29 -31.14
CA SER A 1014 6.37 -8.43 -31.98
C SER A 1014 5.70 -7.06 -32.18
N GLY A 1015 6.41 -5.98 -31.86
CA GLY A 1015 5.94 -4.61 -32.07
C GLY A 1015 5.10 -4.02 -30.93
N LEU A 1016 5.56 -4.09 -29.67
CA LEU A 1016 5.02 -3.29 -28.55
C LEU A 1016 6.15 -2.41 -27.98
N GLU A 1017 6.48 -1.35 -28.71
CA GLU A 1017 7.42 -0.29 -28.27
C GLU A 1017 6.69 0.69 -27.33
N THR A 1018 7.44 1.46 -26.52
CA THR A 1018 7.02 2.41 -25.45
C THR A 1018 6.11 3.58 -25.88
N GLY A 1019 5.52 3.56 -27.08
CA GLY A 1019 4.70 4.63 -27.62
C GLY A 1019 5.51 5.83 -28.13
N GLY A 1020 6.48 6.28 -27.33
CA GLY A 1020 7.30 7.47 -27.60
C GLY A 1020 8.29 7.38 -28.77
N ASP A 1021 8.66 6.17 -29.19
CA ASP A 1021 9.63 5.93 -30.28
C ASP A 1021 8.97 5.43 -31.57
N TRP A 1022 7.64 5.52 -31.68
CA TRP A 1022 6.94 4.95 -32.83
C TRP A 1022 7.23 5.73 -34.12
N PRO A 1023 7.55 5.02 -35.22
CA PRO A 1023 7.57 5.62 -36.55
C PRO A 1023 6.21 6.21 -36.91
N PHE A 1024 6.18 7.30 -37.66
CA PHE A 1024 4.93 7.97 -38.08
C PHE A 1024 3.91 7.02 -38.71
N GLN A 1025 4.36 6.09 -39.58
CA GLN A 1025 3.49 5.10 -40.21
C GLN A 1025 2.72 4.22 -39.20
N ARG A 1026 3.36 3.92 -38.07
CA ARG A 1026 2.77 3.14 -36.98
C ARG A 1026 1.73 3.96 -36.22
N LEU A 1027 1.98 5.26 -35.97
CA LEU A 1027 1.01 6.17 -35.36
C LEU A 1027 -0.26 6.29 -36.22
N VAL A 1028 -0.13 6.45 -37.53
CA VAL A 1028 -1.26 6.48 -38.47
C VAL A 1028 -2.05 5.16 -38.45
N THR A 1029 -1.34 4.03 -38.41
CA THR A 1029 -1.97 2.69 -38.35
C THR A 1029 -2.77 2.52 -37.06
N VAL A 1030 -2.17 2.85 -35.91
CA VAL A 1030 -2.84 2.75 -34.61
C VAL A 1030 -4.02 3.72 -34.52
N GLY A 1031 -3.87 4.96 -35.00
CA GLY A 1031 -4.98 5.92 -35.05
C GLY A 1031 -6.15 5.42 -35.89
N SER A 1032 -5.87 4.77 -37.03
CA SER A 1032 -6.90 4.13 -37.86
C SER A 1032 -7.60 2.96 -37.15
N MET A 1033 -6.87 2.16 -36.36
CA MET A 1033 -7.45 1.08 -35.55
C MET A 1033 -8.38 1.64 -34.46
N VAL A 1034 -7.96 2.70 -33.76
CA VAL A 1034 -8.79 3.38 -32.73
C VAL A 1034 -10.06 3.94 -33.36
N ASN A 1035 -9.96 4.63 -34.49
CA ASN A 1035 -11.12 5.19 -35.20
C ASN A 1035 -12.13 4.10 -35.57
N ARG A 1036 -11.65 2.99 -36.15
CA ARG A 1036 -12.51 1.85 -36.53
C ARG A 1036 -13.18 1.23 -35.31
N PHE A 1037 -12.45 1.10 -34.20
CA PHE A 1037 -12.98 0.59 -32.95
C PHE A 1037 -14.12 1.47 -32.42
N ILE A 1038 -13.88 2.77 -32.24
CA ILE A 1038 -14.88 3.72 -31.70
C ILE A 1038 -16.14 3.76 -32.57
N VAL A 1039 -15.99 3.89 -33.90
CA VAL A 1039 -17.14 3.96 -34.82
C VAL A 1039 -17.94 2.67 -34.76
N ARG A 1040 -17.28 1.50 -34.79
CA ARG A 1040 -17.97 0.22 -34.74
C ARG A 1040 -18.69 0.01 -33.41
N THR A 1041 -18.06 0.36 -32.29
CA THR A 1041 -18.68 0.27 -30.95
C THR A 1041 -19.92 1.16 -30.88
N TYR A 1042 -19.84 2.41 -31.36
CA TYR A 1042 -21.01 3.29 -31.46
C TYR A 1042 -22.14 2.67 -32.28
N MET A 1043 -21.84 2.10 -33.45
CA MET A 1043 -22.85 1.48 -34.31
C MET A 1043 -23.53 0.29 -33.61
N ARG A 1044 -22.77 -0.59 -32.95
CA ARG A 1044 -23.33 -1.72 -32.17
C ARG A 1044 -24.24 -1.24 -31.06
N VAL A 1045 -23.77 -0.25 -30.29
CA VAL A 1045 -24.53 0.34 -29.19
C VAL A 1045 -25.84 0.93 -29.71
N ARG A 1046 -25.81 1.68 -30.82
CA ARG A 1046 -27.00 2.23 -31.47
C ARG A 1046 -27.94 1.15 -32.04
N ASP A 1047 -27.41 0.13 -32.69
CA ASP A 1047 -28.23 -0.89 -33.37
C ASP A 1047 -28.91 -1.81 -32.34
N SER A 1048 -28.26 -2.09 -31.19
CA SER A 1048 -28.85 -2.85 -30.07
C SER A 1048 -30.11 -2.19 -29.45
N GLN A 1049 -30.35 -0.91 -29.74
CA GLN A 1049 -31.53 -0.16 -29.30
C GLN A 1049 -32.74 -0.33 -30.21
N GLN A 1050 -32.56 -0.64 -31.50
CA GLN A 1050 -33.72 -0.84 -32.38
C GLN A 1050 -34.59 -2.03 -31.94
N ASP A 1051 -33.99 -2.96 -31.20
CA ASP A 1051 -34.66 -4.12 -30.61
C ASP A 1051 -35.13 -3.89 -29.15
N ARG A 1052 -34.80 -2.77 -28.49
CA ARG A 1052 -35.03 -2.55 -27.05
C ARG A 1052 -35.72 -1.21 -26.75
N ASN A 1053 -36.78 -1.25 -25.95
CA ASN A 1053 -37.65 -0.11 -25.62
C ASN A 1053 -37.04 0.78 -24.49
N ILE A 1054 -35.78 1.19 -24.62
CA ILE A 1054 -35.05 1.95 -23.58
C ILE A 1054 -35.27 3.46 -23.82
N ALA A 1055 -35.67 4.18 -22.76
CA ALA A 1055 -35.94 5.61 -22.81
C ALA A 1055 -34.63 6.43 -22.79
N ILE A 1056 -34.25 7.00 -23.93
CA ILE A 1056 -33.08 7.88 -24.09
C ILE A 1056 -33.55 9.27 -24.52
N ASN A 1057 -32.85 10.32 -24.09
CA ASN A 1057 -33.01 11.66 -24.66
C ASN A 1057 -32.48 11.68 -26.12
N PRO A 1058 -33.34 11.84 -27.15
CA PRO A 1058 -32.93 11.81 -28.56
C PRO A 1058 -31.88 12.88 -28.92
N GLU A 1059 -31.82 13.96 -28.14
CA GLU A 1059 -30.84 15.02 -28.31
C GLU A 1059 -29.41 14.54 -28.05
N ASP A 1060 -29.17 13.69 -27.05
CA ASP A 1060 -27.81 13.25 -26.68
C ASP A 1060 -27.25 12.25 -27.69
N LEU A 1061 -28.10 11.38 -28.23
CA LEU A 1061 -27.78 10.54 -29.39
C LEU A 1061 -27.40 11.38 -30.61
N THR A 1062 -28.12 12.49 -30.84
CA THR A 1062 -27.85 13.40 -31.96
C THR A 1062 -26.54 14.15 -31.76
N LYS A 1063 -26.29 14.70 -30.57
CA LYS A 1063 -25.03 15.37 -30.21
C LYS A 1063 -23.84 14.45 -30.42
N LEU A 1064 -23.90 13.24 -29.86
CA LEU A 1064 -22.80 12.30 -29.93
C LEU A 1064 -22.58 11.78 -31.35
N GLY A 1065 -23.66 11.41 -32.04
CA GLY A 1065 -23.60 11.00 -33.43
C GLY A 1065 -22.88 12.06 -34.25
N ARG A 1066 -23.35 13.32 -34.19
CA ARG A 1066 -22.70 14.44 -34.90
C ARG A 1066 -21.24 14.64 -34.51
N LYS A 1067 -20.88 14.55 -33.22
CA LYS A 1067 -19.46 14.67 -32.79
C LYS A 1067 -18.57 13.55 -33.34
N ILE A 1068 -19.04 12.30 -33.29
CA ILE A 1068 -18.33 11.14 -33.86
C ILE A 1068 -18.19 11.30 -35.38
N PHE A 1069 -19.28 11.64 -36.07
CA PHE A 1069 -19.26 11.84 -37.51
C PHE A 1069 -18.35 13.02 -37.89
N ALA A 1070 -18.42 14.15 -37.19
CA ALA A 1070 -17.56 15.32 -37.40
C ALA A 1070 -16.08 15.02 -37.11
N THR A 1071 -15.76 14.14 -36.16
CA THR A 1071 -14.36 13.80 -35.87
C THR A 1071 -13.80 12.81 -36.89
N PHE A 1072 -14.55 11.76 -37.24
CA PHE A 1072 -14.01 10.59 -37.96
C PHE A 1072 -14.45 10.46 -39.42
N SER A 1073 -15.50 11.15 -39.86
CA SER A 1073 -16.02 10.98 -41.23
C SER A 1073 -15.21 11.75 -42.25
N ARG A 1074 -15.06 11.16 -43.43
CA ARG A 1074 -14.48 11.82 -44.59
C ARG A 1074 -15.56 12.65 -45.28
N ARG A 1075 -15.26 13.93 -45.50
CA ARG A 1075 -16.07 14.86 -46.29
C ARG A 1075 -15.19 15.45 -47.39
N LYS A 1076 -15.80 15.88 -48.49
CA LYS A 1076 -15.09 16.58 -49.56
C LYS A 1076 -14.41 17.82 -48.98
N ASN A 1077 -13.15 18.07 -49.35
CA ASN A 1077 -12.33 19.21 -48.90
C ASN A 1077 -12.04 19.27 -47.38
N LYS A 1078 -12.44 18.27 -46.60
CA LYS A 1078 -12.15 18.23 -45.16
C LYS A 1078 -10.71 17.79 -44.92
N ILE A 1079 -9.99 18.54 -44.08
CA ILE A 1079 -8.68 18.16 -43.59
C ILE A 1079 -8.83 16.99 -42.62
N GLU A 1080 -8.19 15.87 -42.94
CA GLU A 1080 -8.18 14.69 -42.08
C GLU A 1080 -7.44 14.99 -40.76
N HIS A 1081 -8.17 14.98 -39.65
CA HIS A 1081 -7.59 15.10 -38.32
C HIS A 1081 -7.31 13.71 -37.75
N ILE A 1082 -6.08 13.54 -37.25
CA ILE A 1082 -5.57 12.39 -36.53
C ILE A 1082 -5.42 12.83 -35.07
N PRO A 1083 -6.43 12.61 -34.21
CA PRO A 1083 -6.46 13.15 -32.84
C PRO A 1083 -5.31 12.66 -31.95
N PHE A 1084 -4.63 11.59 -32.37
CA PHE A 1084 -3.72 10.78 -31.56
C PHE A 1084 -2.24 10.98 -31.88
N MET A 1085 -1.92 11.96 -32.74
CA MET A 1085 -0.55 12.31 -33.14
C MET A 1085 0.36 12.79 -32.00
N SER A 1086 -0.24 13.37 -30.96
CA SER A 1086 0.46 13.89 -29.78
C SER A 1086 1.01 12.79 -28.85
N LEU A 1087 0.59 11.53 -29.01
CA LEU A 1087 0.92 10.43 -28.09
C LEU A 1087 2.30 9.81 -28.33
N GLY A 1088 2.93 10.08 -29.48
CA GLY A 1088 4.06 9.30 -29.97
C GLY A 1088 5.40 10.02 -30.07
N GLY A 1089 5.56 11.22 -29.50
CA GLY A 1089 6.86 11.89 -29.39
C GLY A 1089 7.59 12.25 -30.69
N SER A 1090 7.10 11.88 -31.88
CA SER A 1090 7.78 12.07 -33.16
C SER A 1090 7.82 13.54 -33.58
N SER A 1091 8.77 14.26 -33.01
CA SER A 1091 9.10 15.64 -33.38
C SER A 1091 10.03 15.58 -34.58
N PHE A 1092 9.45 15.50 -35.79
CA PHE A 1092 10.22 15.75 -37.00
C PHE A 1092 10.98 17.07 -36.82
N ARG A 1093 12.31 17.07 -37.03
CA ARG A 1093 13.10 18.30 -36.92
C ARG A 1093 13.05 19.15 -38.18
N VAL A 1094 12.97 18.46 -39.33
CA VAL A 1094 12.98 19.06 -40.65
C VAL A 1094 11.77 18.58 -41.44
N LEU A 1095 11.04 19.49 -42.07
CA LEU A 1095 10.05 19.19 -43.10
C LEU A 1095 10.60 19.55 -44.47
N HIS A 1096 10.63 18.60 -45.38
CA HIS A 1096 11.09 18.78 -46.75
C HIS A 1096 9.91 18.76 -47.72
N PHE A 1097 9.74 19.84 -48.46
CA PHE A 1097 8.72 19.97 -49.51
C PHE A 1097 9.35 19.81 -50.89
N SER A 1098 8.71 19.02 -51.74
CA SER A 1098 9.07 18.86 -53.14
C SER A 1098 7.81 18.79 -54.00
N ALA A 1099 7.96 18.98 -55.30
CA ALA A 1099 6.87 18.91 -56.24
C ALA A 1099 7.29 18.21 -57.54
N GLN A 1100 6.47 17.27 -58.00
CA GLN A 1100 6.67 16.61 -59.28
C GLN A 1100 6.08 17.48 -60.40
N ALA A 1101 6.96 18.05 -61.22
CA ALA A 1101 6.56 18.91 -62.33
C ALA A 1101 6.20 18.09 -63.58
N LYS A 1102 5.07 18.42 -64.23
CA LYS A 1102 4.86 18.11 -65.66
C LYS A 1102 5.33 19.24 -66.59
N LYS A 1103 5.38 20.49 -66.08
CA LYS A 1103 5.92 21.72 -66.71
C LYS A 1103 6.37 22.72 -65.63
N MET A 1104 7.35 23.57 -65.97
CA MET A 1104 7.87 24.62 -65.08
C MET A 1104 6.74 25.59 -64.69
N GLY A 1105 6.49 25.76 -63.38
CA GLY A 1105 5.44 26.65 -62.85
C GLY A 1105 4.04 26.03 -62.68
N GLN A 1106 3.83 24.75 -62.99
CA GLN A 1106 2.61 23.99 -62.65
C GLN A 1106 2.96 22.63 -62.05
N PRO A 1107 3.29 22.59 -60.74
CA PRO A 1107 3.50 21.34 -60.03
C PRO A 1107 2.19 20.53 -60.00
N GLY A 1108 2.24 19.30 -60.52
CA GLY A 1108 1.05 18.45 -60.62
C GLY A 1108 0.79 17.63 -59.36
N LEU A 1109 1.83 17.36 -58.56
CA LEU A 1109 1.77 16.61 -57.32
C LEU A 1109 2.83 17.14 -56.35
N TRP A 1110 2.38 17.62 -55.20
CA TRP A 1110 3.21 18.01 -54.06
C TRP A 1110 3.49 16.81 -53.17
N GLU A 1111 4.66 16.80 -52.55
CA GLU A 1111 5.13 15.76 -51.65
C GLU A 1111 5.83 16.39 -50.45
N VAL A 1112 5.44 15.94 -49.24
CA VAL A 1112 6.04 16.37 -47.97
C VAL A 1112 6.68 15.17 -47.29
N GLN A 1113 7.94 15.34 -46.92
CA GLN A 1113 8.71 14.35 -46.17
C GLN A 1113 9.15 14.94 -44.82
N GLY A 1114 9.13 14.14 -43.76
CA GLY A 1114 9.61 14.52 -42.43
C GLY A 1114 10.90 13.80 -42.10
N ALA A 1115 11.90 14.52 -41.59
CA ALA A 1115 13.17 13.94 -41.17
C ALA A 1115 13.10 13.57 -39.67
N GLN A 1116 13.19 12.27 -39.37
CA GLN A 1116 13.14 11.75 -37.99
C GLN A 1116 14.55 11.28 -37.56
N GLU A 1117 14.90 11.52 -36.30
CA GLU A 1117 16.08 10.93 -35.68
C GLU A 1117 15.71 9.52 -35.18
N VAL A 1118 16.35 8.49 -35.72
CA VAL A 1118 16.22 7.11 -35.23
C VAL A 1118 17.47 6.82 -34.39
N SER A 1119 17.27 6.26 -33.20
CA SER A 1119 18.28 6.04 -32.16
C SER A 1119 19.66 5.62 -32.70
N ASP A 1120 20.72 6.25 -32.17
CA ASP A 1120 22.16 5.98 -32.37
C ASP A 1120 22.80 6.30 -33.74
N SER A 1121 22.11 6.96 -34.68
CA SER A 1121 22.77 7.43 -35.91
C SER A 1121 22.55 8.92 -36.19
N ARG A 1122 23.62 9.64 -36.58
CA ARG A 1122 23.54 11.04 -37.07
C ARG A 1122 22.85 11.17 -38.44
N ARG A 1123 22.24 10.10 -38.97
CA ARG A 1123 21.53 10.10 -40.24
C ARG A 1123 20.04 10.34 -39.96
N LEU A 1124 19.53 11.43 -40.53
CA LEU A 1124 18.10 11.71 -40.58
C LEU A 1124 17.49 10.88 -41.71
N ASP A 1125 16.57 9.97 -41.39
CA ASP A 1125 15.78 9.26 -42.39
C ASP A 1125 14.56 10.10 -42.78
N LEU A 1126 14.36 10.27 -44.08
CA LEU A 1126 13.19 10.96 -44.64
C LEU A 1126 12.01 9.99 -44.70
N VAL A 1127 10.91 10.36 -44.07
CA VAL A 1127 9.64 9.62 -44.06
C VAL A 1127 8.63 10.37 -44.90
N ASP A 1128 8.05 9.71 -45.90
CA ASP A 1128 6.94 10.26 -46.70
C ASP A 1128 5.72 10.53 -45.79
N LEU A 1129 5.31 11.79 -45.67
CA LEU A 1129 4.16 12.17 -44.84
C LEU A 1129 2.87 12.22 -45.65
N ARG A 1130 2.88 12.91 -46.79
CA ARG A 1130 1.69 13.13 -47.62
C ARG A 1130 2.07 13.50 -49.06
N LYS A 1131 1.25 13.07 -50.03
CA LYS A 1131 1.34 13.44 -51.45
C LYS A 1131 -0.03 13.83 -51.99
N GLY A 1132 -0.10 14.84 -52.86
CA GLY A 1132 -1.36 15.28 -53.47
C GLY A 1132 -1.24 16.58 -54.25
N PRO A 1133 -2.33 17.04 -54.90
CA PRO A 1133 -2.27 18.16 -55.86
C PRO A 1133 -2.29 19.56 -55.23
N ASP A 1134 -2.80 19.72 -54.01
CA ASP A 1134 -3.03 21.03 -53.37
C ASP A 1134 -2.04 21.29 -52.22
N LEU A 1135 -1.13 22.24 -52.38
CA LEU A 1135 -0.14 22.61 -51.37
C LEU A 1135 -0.78 23.18 -50.08
N ALA A 1136 -1.83 23.99 -50.20
CA ALA A 1136 -2.48 24.60 -49.05
C ALA A 1136 -3.14 23.54 -48.17
N GLU A 1137 -3.69 22.48 -48.79
CA GLU A 1137 -4.24 21.33 -48.07
C GLU A 1137 -3.15 20.60 -47.26
N HIS A 1138 -1.95 20.42 -47.81
CA HIS A 1138 -0.84 19.77 -47.11
C HIS A 1138 -0.37 20.62 -45.92
N VAL A 1139 -0.21 21.91 -46.13
CA VAL A 1139 0.19 22.87 -45.08
C VAL A 1139 -0.85 22.93 -43.96
N ALA A 1140 -2.13 23.04 -44.30
CA ALA A 1140 -3.23 23.00 -43.32
C ALA A 1140 -3.28 21.67 -42.56
N TRP A 1141 -3.00 20.55 -43.22
CA TRP A 1141 -2.97 19.24 -42.58
C TRP A 1141 -1.80 19.08 -41.59
N LEU A 1142 -0.61 19.61 -41.92
CA LEU A 1142 0.56 19.57 -41.04
C LEU A 1142 0.34 20.37 -39.75
N THR A 1143 -0.27 21.55 -39.85
CA THR A 1143 -0.56 22.40 -38.69
C THR A 1143 -1.72 21.87 -37.87
N ALA A 1144 -2.81 21.44 -38.51
CA ALA A 1144 -3.99 20.89 -37.85
C ALA A 1144 -3.67 19.66 -36.99
N ASN A 1145 -2.71 18.84 -37.41
CA ASN A 1145 -2.31 17.62 -36.70
C ASN A 1145 -1.11 17.80 -35.77
N GLY A 1146 -0.60 19.03 -35.61
CA GLY A 1146 0.54 19.32 -34.74
C GLY A 1146 1.85 18.68 -35.18
N ILE A 1147 1.98 18.31 -36.47
CA ILE A 1147 3.22 17.83 -37.08
C ILE A 1147 4.22 18.96 -37.19
N TYR A 1148 3.74 20.13 -37.61
CA TYR A 1148 4.51 21.35 -37.59
C TYR A 1148 4.34 22.06 -36.24
N ARG A 1149 5.45 22.53 -35.68
CA ARG A 1149 5.52 23.44 -34.53
C ARG A 1149 6.35 24.65 -34.91
N PRO A 1150 5.98 25.86 -34.46
CA PRO A 1150 6.80 27.05 -34.66
C PRO A 1150 8.25 26.80 -34.22
N GLY A 1151 9.20 27.13 -35.09
CA GLY A 1151 10.63 26.89 -34.87
C GLY A 1151 11.22 25.63 -35.52
N MET A 1152 10.40 24.76 -36.14
CA MET A 1152 10.90 23.64 -36.95
C MET A 1152 11.59 24.12 -38.24
N GLU A 1153 12.59 23.37 -38.73
CA GLU A 1153 13.27 23.70 -39.98
C GLU A 1153 12.42 23.28 -41.19
N VAL A 1154 12.14 24.22 -42.09
CA VAL A 1154 11.41 23.96 -43.34
C VAL A 1154 12.37 24.08 -44.51
N ARG A 1155 12.46 23.02 -45.31
CA ARG A 1155 13.28 22.96 -46.53
C ARG A 1155 12.40 22.72 -47.75
N GLY A 1156 12.84 23.21 -48.89
CA GLY A 1156 12.28 22.84 -50.17
C GLY A 1156 13.34 22.93 -51.26
N ASP A 1157 13.20 22.09 -52.28
CA ASP A 1157 14.09 22.10 -53.45
C ASP A 1157 13.63 23.13 -54.50
N TYR A 1158 14.33 23.23 -55.63
CA TYR A 1158 13.93 24.17 -56.70
C TYR A 1158 12.55 23.88 -57.30
N SER A 1159 11.98 22.68 -57.08
CA SER A 1159 10.70 22.29 -57.67
C SER A 1159 9.49 22.97 -57.01
N ILE A 1160 9.65 23.52 -55.80
CA ILE A 1160 8.56 24.22 -55.09
C ILE A 1160 8.35 25.68 -55.55
N SER A 1161 9.25 26.22 -56.39
CA SER A 1161 9.10 27.54 -56.99
C SER A 1161 7.78 27.65 -57.77
N PRO A 1162 7.00 28.74 -57.63
CA PRO A 1162 7.37 30.07 -57.10
C PRO A 1162 7.25 30.25 -55.58
N VAL A 1163 6.90 29.21 -54.82
CA VAL A 1163 6.86 29.23 -53.35
C VAL A 1163 8.27 29.07 -52.78
N SER A 1164 8.61 29.79 -51.72
CA SER A 1164 9.85 29.56 -50.97
C SER A 1164 9.57 28.85 -49.65
N ALA A 1165 10.57 28.14 -49.13
CA ALA A 1165 10.49 27.50 -47.80
C ALA A 1165 10.13 28.51 -46.69
N ARG A 1166 10.56 29.78 -46.84
CA ARG A 1166 10.22 30.87 -45.90
C ARG A 1166 8.74 31.24 -45.94
N ASP A 1167 8.11 31.22 -47.12
CA ASP A 1167 6.67 31.48 -47.23
C ASP A 1167 5.88 30.35 -46.58
N LEU A 1168 6.28 29.09 -46.80
CA LEU A 1168 5.67 27.93 -46.16
C LEU A 1168 5.76 28.01 -44.64
N GLN A 1169 6.94 28.35 -44.11
CA GLN A 1169 7.15 28.48 -42.67
C GLN A 1169 6.23 29.54 -42.06
N ARG A 1170 6.18 30.74 -42.67
CA ARG A 1170 5.31 31.82 -42.19
C ARG A 1170 3.81 31.50 -42.31
N LEU A 1171 3.40 30.84 -43.39
CA LEU A 1171 2.03 30.38 -43.55
C LEU A 1171 1.67 29.39 -42.44
N MET A 1172 2.53 28.41 -42.18
CA MET A 1172 2.32 27.43 -41.11
C MET A 1172 2.28 28.08 -39.73
N ASP A 1173 3.19 29.02 -39.42
CA ASP A 1173 3.18 29.77 -38.15
C ASP A 1173 1.86 30.51 -37.94
N ARG A 1174 1.39 31.22 -38.97
CA ARG A 1174 0.12 31.96 -38.96
C ARG A 1174 -1.09 31.04 -38.83
N LEU A 1175 -1.08 29.87 -39.47
CA LEU A 1175 -2.14 28.88 -39.34
C LEU A 1175 -2.18 28.26 -37.94
N VAL A 1176 -1.04 28.02 -37.30
CA VAL A 1176 -0.99 27.53 -35.90
C VAL A 1176 -1.55 28.57 -34.93
N GLU A 1177 -1.23 29.85 -35.15
CA GLU A 1177 -1.75 30.97 -34.37
C GLU A 1177 -3.27 31.16 -34.55
N PHE A 1178 -3.74 31.13 -35.80
CA PHE A 1178 -5.14 31.41 -36.14
C PHE A 1178 -6.10 30.22 -35.92
N PHE A 1179 -5.61 28.98 -36.09
CA PHE A 1179 -6.34 27.76 -35.78
C PHE A 1179 -5.67 26.95 -34.65
N PRO A 1180 -5.64 27.46 -33.40
CA PRO A 1180 -5.06 26.70 -32.28
C PRO A 1180 -5.73 25.33 -32.15
N THR A 1181 -4.96 24.24 -32.26
CA THR A 1181 -5.50 22.87 -32.36
C THR A 1181 -6.53 22.54 -31.28
N LYS A 1182 -6.26 22.89 -30.01
CA LYS A 1182 -7.19 22.67 -28.91
C LYS A 1182 -8.50 23.44 -29.09
N ALA A 1183 -8.46 24.71 -29.50
CA ALA A 1183 -9.66 25.52 -29.68
C ALA A 1183 -10.46 25.12 -30.93
N THR A 1184 -9.79 24.69 -31.99
CA THR A 1184 -10.41 24.31 -33.27
C THR A 1184 -11.14 22.97 -33.16
N PHE A 1185 -10.52 21.93 -32.59
CA PHE A 1185 -11.08 20.57 -32.63
C PHE A 1185 -11.83 20.17 -31.34
N ASN A 1186 -11.52 20.76 -30.17
CA ASN A 1186 -12.22 20.47 -28.91
C ASN A 1186 -13.36 21.47 -28.64
N THR A 1187 -14.29 21.59 -29.58
CA THR A 1187 -15.52 22.37 -29.40
C THR A 1187 -16.48 21.71 -28.40
N ASP A 1188 -17.21 22.54 -27.66
CA ASP A 1188 -18.26 22.14 -26.71
C ASP A 1188 -19.31 21.25 -27.40
N ILE A 1189 -19.70 20.15 -26.75
CA ILE A 1189 -20.62 19.17 -27.33
C ILE A 1189 -22.02 19.74 -27.57
N SER A 1190 -22.41 20.78 -26.85
CA SER A 1190 -23.69 21.49 -27.05
C SER A 1190 -23.76 22.19 -28.42
N GLU A 1191 -22.63 22.54 -29.03
CA GLU A 1191 -22.58 23.09 -30.39
C GLU A 1191 -23.07 22.09 -31.44
N MET A 1192 -23.04 20.79 -31.15
CA MET A 1192 -23.53 19.74 -32.05
C MET A 1192 -25.04 19.80 -32.25
N LEU A 1193 -25.81 20.42 -31.34
CA LEU A 1193 -27.25 20.63 -31.54
C LEU A 1193 -27.53 21.77 -32.52
N LYS A 1194 -26.66 22.77 -32.55
CA LYS A 1194 -26.79 23.92 -33.45
C LYS A 1194 -26.44 23.50 -34.89
N PRO A 1195 -27.05 24.14 -35.91
CA PRO A 1195 -26.64 23.95 -37.30
C PRO A 1195 -25.13 24.18 -37.47
N GLU A 1196 -24.51 23.39 -38.34
CA GLU A 1196 -23.11 23.57 -38.71
C GLU A 1196 -22.92 24.96 -39.32
N ARG A 1197 -21.94 25.71 -38.81
CA ARG A 1197 -21.59 27.04 -39.31
C ARG A 1197 -20.10 27.31 -39.29
N ILE A 1198 -19.64 28.19 -40.17
CA ILE A 1198 -18.24 28.65 -40.20
C ILE A 1198 -18.00 29.61 -39.03
N VAL A 1199 -16.92 29.38 -38.28
CA VAL A 1199 -16.50 30.24 -37.16
C VAL A 1199 -15.22 31.03 -37.46
N ARG A 1200 -14.33 30.46 -38.26
CA ARG A 1200 -13.06 31.08 -38.68
C ARG A 1200 -12.75 30.74 -40.13
N ALA A 1201 -12.22 31.68 -40.90
CA ALA A 1201 -11.79 31.49 -42.27
C ALA A 1201 -10.44 32.20 -42.54
N PHE A 1202 -9.54 31.50 -43.20
CA PHE A 1202 -8.19 31.96 -43.52
C PHE A 1202 -7.95 31.85 -45.02
N PHE A 1203 -7.48 32.92 -45.64
CA PHE A 1203 -7.33 33.01 -47.09
C PHE A 1203 -5.85 33.09 -47.47
N ALA A 1204 -5.33 32.05 -48.12
CA ALA A 1204 -4.01 32.09 -48.75
C ALA A 1204 -4.13 32.51 -50.22
N LEU A 1205 -3.65 33.71 -50.53
CA LEU A 1205 -3.82 34.36 -51.82
C LEU A 1205 -2.66 34.03 -52.74
N ASN A 1206 -2.95 33.54 -53.95
CA ASN A 1206 -1.98 33.25 -55.02
C ASN A 1206 -0.77 32.44 -54.53
N LEU A 1207 -1.01 31.44 -53.66
CA LEU A 1207 0.05 30.72 -52.98
C LEU A 1207 1.06 30.11 -53.97
N VAL A 1208 0.60 29.43 -55.00
CA VAL A 1208 1.46 28.74 -56.00
C VAL A 1208 1.63 29.51 -57.31
N GLN A 1209 1.16 30.76 -57.37
CA GLN A 1209 1.23 31.59 -58.57
C GLN A 1209 2.54 32.42 -58.64
N PRO A 1210 3.00 32.82 -59.84
CA PRO A 1210 4.18 33.68 -59.98
C PRO A 1210 4.06 35.00 -59.19
N ARG A 1211 5.17 35.49 -58.61
CA ARG A 1211 5.18 36.69 -57.75
C ARG A 1211 4.84 37.98 -58.49
N GLU A 1212 5.07 38.00 -59.81
CA GLU A 1212 4.77 39.10 -60.72
C GLU A 1212 3.28 39.19 -61.05
N GLN A 1213 2.47 38.20 -60.67
CA GLN A 1213 1.04 38.18 -60.91
C GLN A 1213 0.36 39.32 -60.15
N THR A 1214 -0.25 40.25 -60.89
CA THR A 1214 -0.89 41.46 -60.33
C THR A 1214 -2.34 41.26 -59.93
N ALA A 1215 -3.00 40.21 -60.45
CA ALA A 1215 -4.37 39.85 -60.12
C ALA A 1215 -4.40 38.62 -59.20
N ILE A 1216 -5.36 38.56 -58.27
CA ILE A 1216 -5.62 37.35 -57.49
C ILE A 1216 -6.35 36.37 -58.41
N THR A 1217 -5.65 35.33 -58.86
CA THR A 1217 -6.19 34.30 -59.76
C THR A 1217 -6.54 33.01 -59.03
N GLU A 1218 -6.02 32.84 -57.82
CA GLU A 1218 -6.24 31.65 -57.01
C GLU A 1218 -6.25 32.01 -55.52
N VAL A 1219 -7.20 31.42 -54.80
CA VAL A 1219 -7.36 31.59 -53.35
C VAL A 1219 -7.59 30.23 -52.72
N SER A 1220 -6.73 29.86 -51.76
CA SER A 1220 -6.98 28.70 -50.89
C SER A 1220 -7.67 29.17 -49.62
N VAL A 1221 -8.91 28.72 -49.43
CA VAL A 1221 -9.73 29.02 -48.26
C VAL A 1221 -9.61 27.87 -47.27
N ILE A 1222 -9.04 28.14 -46.09
CA ILE A 1222 -8.97 27.21 -44.97
C ILE A 1222 -9.95 27.68 -43.92
N TYR A 1223 -10.93 26.87 -43.51
CA TYR A 1223 -11.97 27.33 -42.58
C TYR A 1223 -12.37 26.26 -41.58
N ALA A 1224 -12.71 26.72 -40.37
CA ALA A 1224 -13.15 25.89 -39.26
C ALA A 1224 -14.64 26.08 -38.98
N THR A 1225 -15.31 25.00 -38.57
CA THR A 1225 -16.74 25.03 -38.22
C THR A 1225 -16.95 24.91 -36.71
N ASN A 1226 -18.12 25.32 -36.22
CA ASN A 1226 -18.50 25.14 -34.80
C ASN A 1226 -18.57 23.67 -34.38
N TRP A 1227 -18.64 22.74 -35.34
CA TRP A 1227 -18.58 21.30 -35.09
C TRP A 1227 -17.15 20.77 -34.88
N GLY A 1228 -16.15 21.65 -34.99
CA GLY A 1228 -14.75 21.31 -34.83
C GLY A 1228 -14.16 20.57 -36.04
N GLU A 1229 -14.63 20.90 -37.25
CA GLU A 1229 -14.05 20.42 -38.50
C GLU A 1229 -13.23 21.51 -39.16
N LEU A 1230 -12.17 21.13 -39.87
CA LEU A 1230 -11.34 22.02 -40.68
C LEU A 1230 -11.42 21.60 -42.13
N PHE A 1231 -11.60 22.57 -43.03
CA PHE A 1231 -11.70 22.36 -44.47
C PHE A 1231 -10.64 23.20 -45.19
N CYS A 1232 -10.19 22.74 -46.34
CA CYS A 1232 -9.33 23.49 -47.25
C CYS A 1232 -9.84 23.34 -48.67
N ARG A 1233 -10.09 24.45 -49.35
CA ARG A 1233 -10.53 24.48 -50.73
C ARG A 1233 -9.77 25.54 -51.51
N THR A 1234 -9.09 25.13 -52.58
CA THR A 1234 -8.46 26.06 -53.53
C THR A 1234 -9.41 26.38 -54.67
N ILE A 1235 -9.60 27.67 -54.94
CA ILE A 1235 -10.58 28.23 -55.86
C ILE A 1235 -9.86 29.14 -56.85
N SER A 1236 -10.15 28.98 -58.14
CA SER A 1236 -9.72 29.93 -59.16
C SER A 1236 -10.63 31.17 -59.14
N VAL A 1237 -10.02 32.35 -59.05
CA VAL A 1237 -10.73 33.63 -58.90
C VAL A 1237 -10.59 34.42 -60.19
N VAL A 1238 -11.70 35.03 -60.63
CA VAL A 1238 -11.81 35.81 -61.87
C VAL A 1238 -12.24 37.26 -61.62
N ASP A 1239 -12.63 37.60 -60.39
CA ASP A 1239 -13.11 38.92 -59.97
C ASP A 1239 -12.34 39.46 -58.75
N THR A 1240 -12.69 40.65 -58.28
CA THR A 1240 -12.07 41.29 -57.11
C THR A 1240 -12.84 41.06 -55.81
N THR A 1241 -13.85 40.18 -55.80
CA THR A 1241 -14.79 40.00 -54.69
C THR A 1241 -14.09 39.65 -53.37
N ILE A 1242 -12.99 38.90 -53.42
CA ILE A 1242 -12.16 38.59 -52.23
C ILE A 1242 -11.50 39.83 -51.59
N LEU A 1243 -11.21 40.87 -52.38
CA LEU A 1243 -10.62 42.14 -51.91
C LEU A 1243 -11.69 43.10 -51.39
N ASP A 1244 -12.83 43.13 -52.07
CA ASP A 1244 -13.90 44.10 -51.80
C ASP A 1244 -14.87 43.62 -50.70
N ASN A 1245 -15.17 42.32 -50.67
CA ASN A 1245 -16.08 41.70 -49.71
C ASN A 1245 -15.73 40.21 -49.47
N PRO A 1246 -14.74 39.90 -48.62
CA PRO A 1246 -14.29 38.52 -48.38
C PRO A 1246 -15.38 37.61 -47.78
N ILE A 1247 -16.37 38.19 -47.09
CA ILE A 1247 -17.53 37.47 -46.55
C ILE A 1247 -18.44 36.99 -47.69
N GLN A 1248 -18.72 37.86 -48.66
CA GLN A 1248 -19.49 37.52 -49.86
C GLN A 1248 -18.75 36.45 -50.69
N PHE A 1249 -17.44 36.61 -50.86
CA PHE A 1249 -16.61 35.60 -51.53
C PHE A 1249 -16.71 34.24 -50.84
N LEU A 1250 -16.72 34.20 -49.51
CA LEU A 1250 -16.91 32.97 -48.76
C LEU A 1250 -18.29 32.34 -49.05
N LEU A 1251 -19.40 33.09 -48.94
CA LEU A 1251 -20.75 32.58 -49.21
C LEU A 1251 -20.91 31.95 -50.59
N GLU A 1252 -20.27 32.53 -51.60
CA GLU A 1252 -20.38 32.06 -52.98
C GLU A 1252 -19.56 30.79 -53.25
N ASN A 1253 -18.58 30.48 -52.39
CA ASN A 1253 -17.56 29.48 -52.66
C ASN A 1253 -17.47 28.33 -51.64
N VAL A 1254 -18.18 28.37 -50.52
CA VAL A 1254 -18.26 27.24 -49.56
C VAL A 1254 -19.70 26.83 -49.29
N GLU A 1255 -19.89 25.55 -48.95
CA GLU A 1255 -21.23 24.95 -48.79
C GLU A 1255 -21.85 25.27 -47.41
N GLN A 1256 -21.04 25.66 -46.43
CA GLN A 1256 -21.47 25.89 -45.05
C GLN A 1256 -21.93 27.34 -44.85
N GLU A 1257 -23.06 27.49 -44.16
CA GLU A 1257 -23.61 28.79 -43.81
C GLU A 1257 -22.86 29.43 -42.63
N PHE A 1258 -23.07 30.73 -42.42
CA PHE A 1258 -22.68 31.42 -41.20
C PHE A 1258 -23.74 32.46 -40.84
N THR A 1259 -24.27 32.36 -39.62
CA THR A 1259 -25.30 33.27 -39.10
C THR A 1259 -24.69 34.54 -38.48
N GLN A 1260 -23.40 34.50 -38.17
CA GLN A 1260 -22.58 35.62 -37.70
C GLN A 1260 -21.30 35.69 -38.56
N PRO A 1261 -20.73 36.88 -38.79
CA PRO A 1261 -19.51 36.99 -39.58
C PRO A 1261 -18.36 36.21 -38.91
N PRO A 1262 -17.69 35.29 -39.64
CA PRO A 1262 -16.58 34.51 -39.09
C PRO A 1262 -15.37 35.41 -38.85
N GLU A 1263 -14.46 34.97 -37.98
CA GLU A 1263 -13.14 35.57 -37.86
C GLU A 1263 -12.36 35.33 -39.15
N ILE A 1264 -11.75 36.36 -39.73
CA ILE A 1264 -11.08 36.30 -41.03
C ILE A 1264 -9.63 36.75 -40.92
N ASP A 1265 -8.72 36.02 -41.56
CA ASP A 1265 -7.33 36.44 -41.73
C ASP A 1265 -6.77 36.02 -43.11
N PHE A 1266 -5.66 36.64 -43.51
CA PHE A 1266 -5.08 36.48 -44.83
C PHE A 1266 -3.58 36.16 -44.79
N PHE A 1267 -3.14 35.44 -45.81
CA PHE A 1267 -1.73 35.23 -46.12
C PHE A 1267 -1.44 35.52 -47.59
N ALA A 1268 -0.41 36.32 -47.83
CA ALA A 1268 0.14 36.55 -49.15
C ALA A 1268 1.65 36.24 -49.12
N PRO A 1269 2.18 35.48 -50.08
CA PRO A 1269 3.61 35.23 -50.17
C PRO A 1269 4.42 36.54 -50.29
N ASP A 1270 5.64 36.58 -49.75
CA ASP A 1270 6.49 37.77 -49.76
C ASP A 1270 6.77 38.29 -51.18
N ARG A 1271 6.83 39.62 -51.35
CA ARG A 1271 7.11 40.28 -52.65
C ARG A 1271 6.09 39.99 -53.76
N SER A 1272 4.88 39.56 -53.41
CA SER A 1272 3.77 39.46 -54.35
C SER A 1272 3.33 40.84 -54.87
N SER A 1273 3.00 40.92 -56.17
CA SER A 1273 2.66 42.19 -56.86
C SER A 1273 1.18 42.58 -56.81
N PHE A 1274 0.31 41.73 -56.25
CA PHE A 1274 -1.13 41.96 -56.18
C PHE A 1274 -1.54 42.81 -54.94
N PRO A 1275 -2.70 43.50 -54.99
CA PRO A 1275 -3.22 44.28 -53.86
C PRO A 1275 -3.51 43.38 -52.66
N ARG A 1276 -3.13 43.81 -51.45
CA ARG A 1276 -3.51 43.10 -50.21
C ARG A 1276 -4.91 43.54 -49.78
N PRO A 1277 -5.75 42.63 -49.26
CA PRO A 1277 -7.07 42.99 -48.74
C PRO A 1277 -6.94 44.00 -47.58
N HIS A 1278 -7.92 44.90 -47.47
CA HIS A 1278 -8.06 45.79 -46.32
C HIS A 1278 -8.60 44.96 -45.15
N VAL A 1279 -7.81 44.83 -44.08
CA VAL A 1279 -8.16 44.09 -42.86
C VAL A 1279 -9.26 44.82 -42.10
#